data_AF-S1QZZ6-F1
#
_entry.id   AF-S1QZZ6-F1
#
_cell.length_a   1.000
_cell.length_b   1.000
_cell.length_c   1.000
_cell.angle_alpha   90.00
_cell.angle_beta   90.00
_cell.angle_gamma   90.00
#
_symmetry.space_group_name_H-M   'P 1'
#
loop_
_entity.id
_entity.type
_entity.pdbx_description
1 polymer ?
#
loop_
_entity_poly.entity_id
_entity_poly.type
_entity_poly.pdbx_seq_one_letter_code
_entity_poly.pdbx_strand_id
1 'polypeptide(L)'
;MKYPFETRGRFSIRKLSIGVCSVCLGFAILNAVHSHQTVLAQEGTTDAQPAVTSEFSTYDKPVNEANSPESSTLTSTTTSEGVETTHANLEVATSTAPTSTTSELSSNSQPSETSHLTANEGSANQTQPISESATSNETTEVANTPTTSASSSEPANTSATEAPTSETEKQNTPVAENLVKNGDFTQTKAKTGTWTAEAATSWNNPWIPSNITASSKSKAQLAVVDGRLMISAPETFRTSIAQVLEVDASKKYEVSYDVETQNVEGAGVRVRFLPVDEKGATLKTPEGKTVDAPTTSYVNKTNTKTITQQVTFDPIVSRVKLEIFFETGTGTAYFDNITFKEYIKPQEETKDAPKAETEDIQLGLNKYYLPNLSDATYTVENPEIAEVRNQIITPKQTGSTKVTITKEGQTLGSFTLNVENHDATIYDQILNSWENVSLGNENYQSDNPYMQEFLAKIESGVEESLAHWDDDVANRESIFDDVTDFTKSANITKTYRRLEQFAQVLDNKSSKYYQNYDLAVKLKQGMEYLYKHVYNEQKEIVGNWWDYEIGTPRAVVDVLAYANAYFTQEEINRYIKPIDKFVADPTVIRSTTTIPVPAVGGNQTDLSKVTILSGALKQDSARIQEGVDGLLTVLEFVKEGQGFYRDGSFIDHTDVAYTGAYGNVLMDGFSQILPMIANTSFALPAEKTAILYEWIDRAYFPIILNGELMDMTRGRSISRASAESHAAAIEALRGVVRIAQASDEAQKMHLLSAVKGRIGEDTFYVPYQNLKSYTDISLFEKLLNDDTIPAVKPETFLHSFHNMDKFVYNNAENHFAIALSMYSDRTQNYEDMNNENRHGWYTSDGMVYLYNNDLTHYSEGYWPTVDPYKMPGTTELVTAREDGSGQVNLPSRFVGASKFDEKNAAVAMDFTNYNEELSARKAWFIFGDKIVMLTTNIQNKSSDASVTTIENRKLVPDKNTKIYVNGEEMTADKVTNSTVDTFYLETADPNQRIGYAFLTPLSLDIEKQARTHSWSEINYGQPSDPVTNTFVTVTHTTQQNGENLAYVLMPNQDQEALNAAKDTVKVVVQKNDLQVVYDETSQTYGVIKYTDTPYELTDKVTLSQSGIYMIKKTSDGFDLSFAHPRDDAKFSMLEGSADEVSFKVLKTADEVDRTTKLHLILPTETTDSSTQTDNPSMSDSGTQTDNPSTSDSGTQIELPKEEEKQSNKDNVKEQPKKELGSQAKRNKKVKEQSSVQSDAASVKRLPKTGNQADQALLLSGFASIGLSAGIFFKRKKEQ
;
A
#
# COMPACT_ATOMS: atom_id res chain seq x y z
N MET A 1 -6.39 -9.75 -58.54
CA MET A 1 -6.05 -9.76 -59.99
C MET A 1 -4.87 -8.81 -60.23
N LYS A 2 -4.17 -8.95 -61.37
CA LYS A 2 -3.19 -8.04 -62.00
C LYS A 2 -2.78 -6.73 -61.27
N TYR A 3 -1.53 -6.67 -60.77
CA TYR A 3 -0.36 -5.85 -61.24
C TYR A 3 -0.57 -4.75 -62.34
N PRO A 4 0.39 -3.82 -62.61
CA PRO A 4 1.68 -3.45 -61.93
C PRO A 4 2.04 -1.91 -61.94
N PHE A 5 3.35 -1.57 -61.78
CA PHE A 5 4.08 -0.27 -61.98
C PHE A 5 4.09 0.77 -60.83
N GLU A 6 5.16 1.56 -60.58
CA GLU A 6 6.61 1.32 -60.77
C GLU A 6 7.48 2.30 -59.95
N THR A 7 8.71 1.85 -59.77
CA THR A 7 9.93 2.35 -59.14
C THR A 7 10.61 3.60 -59.75
N ARG A 8 11.36 4.34 -58.91
CA ARG A 8 12.62 5.11 -59.13
C ARG A 8 13.02 5.72 -57.76
N GLY A 9 14.28 5.91 -57.33
CA GLY A 9 15.63 5.59 -57.86
C GLY A 9 16.64 6.58 -57.23
N ARG A 10 17.45 6.21 -56.23
CA ARG A 10 18.81 5.57 -56.26
C ARG A 10 19.97 6.60 -56.23
N PHE A 11 20.83 6.51 -55.20
CA PHE A 11 22.07 7.30 -54.90
C PHE A 11 21.86 8.81 -54.55
N SER A 12 22.51 9.47 -53.57
CA SER A 12 23.73 9.32 -52.73
C SER A 12 24.95 10.18 -53.17
N ILE A 13 25.72 10.70 -52.17
CA ILE A 13 27.16 11.14 -52.17
C ILE A 13 27.47 12.60 -51.67
N ARG A 14 28.16 12.67 -50.50
CA ARG A 14 29.18 13.66 -49.98
C ARG A 14 28.87 15.09 -49.44
N LYS A 15 29.31 15.26 -48.16
CA LYS A 15 30.24 16.29 -47.55
C LYS A 15 29.81 17.77 -47.29
N LEU A 16 30.15 18.22 -46.05
CA LEU A 16 30.86 19.45 -45.56
C LEU A 16 30.65 20.81 -46.27
N SER A 17 30.65 21.99 -45.64
CA SER A 17 31.08 22.51 -44.30
C SER A 17 30.11 23.62 -43.82
N ILE A 18 29.85 23.92 -42.53
CA ILE A 18 30.67 24.55 -41.45
C ILE A 18 31.19 25.98 -41.74
N GLY A 19 30.84 26.91 -40.82
CA GLY A 19 31.38 28.28 -40.63
C GLY A 19 30.38 29.12 -39.81
N VAL A 20 30.50 29.46 -38.52
CA VAL A 20 31.59 29.55 -37.49
C VAL A 20 32.46 30.81 -37.54
N CYS A 21 32.37 31.62 -36.47
CA CYS A 21 33.38 32.47 -35.78
C CYS A 21 32.62 33.36 -34.75
N SER A 22 33.12 33.80 -33.58
CA SER A 22 34.46 33.86 -32.93
C SER A 22 34.24 34.20 -31.41
N VAL A 23 35.16 34.29 -30.43
CA VAL A 23 36.58 33.92 -30.05
C VAL A 23 36.81 34.62 -28.68
N CYS A 24 37.51 34.20 -27.61
CA CYS A 24 38.12 32.96 -27.03
C CYS A 24 38.47 33.30 -25.54
N LEU A 25 39.07 32.48 -24.65
CA LEU A 25 39.72 31.16 -24.73
C LEU A 25 39.16 30.20 -23.63
N GLY A 26 39.81 29.62 -22.60
CA GLY A 26 41.19 29.50 -22.06
C GLY A 26 41.17 29.41 -20.53
N PHE A 27 41.98 28.63 -19.78
CA PHE A 27 43.11 27.73 -20.09
C PHE A 27 42.97 26.40 -19.29
N ALA A 28 43.80 25.36 -19.56
CA ALA A 28 43.73 24.06 -18.85
C ALA A 28 45.09 23.33 -18.72
N ILE A 29 45.33 22.65 -17.58
CA ILE A 29 46.44 21.73 -17.20
C ILE A 29 45.94 20.86 -16.00
N LEU A 30 46.51 19.70 -15.59
CA LEU A 30 46.62 18.37 -16.22
C LEU A 30 46.87 17.29 -15.11
N ASN A 31 46.77 15.99 -15.42
CA ASN A 31 46.97 14.84 -14.51
C ASN A 31 48.33 14.79 -13.76
N ALA A 32 48.37 14.19 -12.54
CA ALA A 32 49.06 12.90 -12.25
C ALA A 32 49.53 12.64 -10.76
N VAL A 33 49.28 11.42 -10.26
CA VAL A 33 50.18 10.52 -9.46
C VAL A 33 50.54 10.82 -7.97
N HIS A 34 49.99 9.95 -7.09
CA HIS A 34 50.58 9.24 -5.91
C HIS A 34 51.40 9.92 -4.76
N SER A 35 50.99 9.55 -3.54
CA SER A 35 51.79 8.97 -2.41
C SER A 35 52.38 9.81 -1.26
N HIS A 36 52.19 9.22 -0.06
CA HIS A 36 53.05 9.19 1.14
C HIS A 36 53.37 10.44 2.03
N GLN A 37 52.72 10.44 3.20
CA GLN A 37 53.35 10.14 4.53
C GLN A 37 54.23 11.21 5.25
N THR A 38 53.89 11.50 6.53
CA THR A 38 54.82 11.83 7.67
C THR A 38 55.63 13.16 7.68
N VAL A 39 56.03 13.81 8.80
CA VAL A 39 55.66 13.75 10.25
C VAL A 39 56.21 14.98 11.04
N LEU A 40 55.62 15.32 12.21
CA LEU A 40 56.15 16.18 13.31
C LEU A 40 56.45 17.69 12.98
N ALA A 41 56.66 18.62 13.93
CA ALA A 41 56.89 18.54 15.39
C ALA A 41 56.40 19.78 16.19
N GLN A 42 56.15 19.60 17.51
CA GLN A 42 56.47 20.48 18.70
C GLN A 42 56.08 21.99 18.68
N GLU A 43 55.72 22.69 19.77
CA GLU A 43 55.73 22.51 21.26
C GLU A 43 54.69 23.51 21.87
N GLY A 44 54.17 23.45 23.10
CA GLY A 44 54.21 22.45 24.18
C GLY A 44 53.79 23.02 25.57
N THR A 45 53.02 22.26 26.37
CA THR A 45 52.69 22.45 27.83
C THR A 45 51.85 23.69 28.26
N THR A 46 51.12 23.73 29.39
CA THR A 46 50.85 22.79 30.52
C THR A 46 49.32 22.52 30.64
N ASP A 47 48.71 21.69 31.51
CA ASP A 47 49.10 20.88 32.69
C ASP A 47 48.48 19.46 32.62
N ALA A 48 48.78 18.55 33.57
CA ALA A 48 48.55 17.10 33.37
C ALA A 48 48.00 16.29 34.57
N GLN A 49 47.10 15.32 34.25
CA GLN A 49 47.06 13.93 34.77
C GLN A 49 46.78 13.71 36.29
N PRO A 50 46.67 12.45 36.80
CA PRO A 50 46.52 11.10 36.16
C PRO A 50 45.13 10.45 36.46
N ALA A 51 44.53 9.58 35.62
CA ALA A 51 44.80 8.15 35.31
C ALA A 51 44.23 7.14 36.35
N VAL A 52 43.95 5.83 36.16
CA VAL A 52 43.69 4.84 35.05
C VAL A 52 43.30 3.50 35.77
N THR A 53 42.97 2.41 35.06
CA THR A 53 42.55 1.04 35.53
C THR A 53 41.12 0.93 36.08
N SER A 54 40.23 -0.03 35.76
CA SER A 54 40.22 -1.39 35.15
C SER A 54 40.26 -2.58 36.12
N GLU A 55 39.17 -3.38 36.20
CA GLU A 55 39.13 -4.87 36.20
C GLU A 55 37.68 -5.43 36.32
N PHE A 56 37.53 -6.76 36.41
CA PHE A 56 36.30 -7.55 36.16
C PHE A 56 35.63 -8.16 37.43
N SER A 57 34.45 -8.76 37.22
CA SER A 57 33.87 -9.94 37.92
C SER A 57 32.85 -9.77 39.09
N THR A 58 31.60 -10.21 38.80
CA THR A 58 30.72 -11.17 39.54
C THR A 58 30.77 -11.32 41.07
N TYR A 59 29.61 -11.34 41.76
CA TYR A 59 28.93 -12.58 42.24
C TYR A 59 27.52 -12.33 42.89
N ASP A 60 26.89 -13.40 43.37
CA ASP A 60 25.45 -13.68 43.59
C ASP A 60 24.66 -13.07 44.78
N LYS A 61 23.32 -13.19 44.63
CA LYS A 61 22.19 -13.53 45.55
C LYS A 61 22.52 -14.25 46.90
N PRO A 62 21.54 -14.54 47.81
CA PRO A 62 20.20 -13.97 48.12
C PRO A 62 19.93 -13.74 49.66
N VAL A 63 18.66 -13.55 50.11
CA VAL A 63 17.96 -14.21 51.28
C VAL A 63 16.94 -13.34 52.09
N ASN A 64 15.70 -13.84 52.18
CA ASN A 64 14.61 -13.80 53.21
C ASN A 64 14.03 -12.54 53.93
N GLU A 65 12.69 -12.42 53.78
CA GLU A 65 11.60 -12.37 54.81
C GLU A 65 11.24 -11.13 55.69
N ALA A 66 9.93 -11.12 56.06
CA ALA A 66 9.30 -10.60 57.29
C ALA A 66 8.67 -9.18 57.35
N ASN A 67 7.42 -9.09 56.86
CA ASN A 67 6.22 -8.52 57.50
C ASN A 67 6.29 -7.36 58.55
N SER A 68 5.59 -6.25 58.24
CA SER A 68 4.68 -5.48 59.15
C SER A 68 5.26 -4.66 60.33
N PRO A 69 4.48 -3.75 61.00
CA PRO A 69 3.26 -3.02 60.56
C PRO A 69 3.17 -1.52 60.98
N GLU A 70 2.13 -0.82 60.47
CA GLU A 70 1.26 0.18 61.16
C GLU A 70 1.73 1.55 61.74
N SER A 71 0.72 2.43 61.87
CA SER A 71 0.60 3.57 62.81
C SER A 71 1.41 4.86 62.52
N SER A 72 0.83 5.91 61.92
CA SER A 72 -0.14 6.91 62.45
C SER A 72 0.48 7.99 63.37
N THR A 73 0.20 9.29 63.20
CA THR A 73 -1.02 9.95 63.70
C THR A 73 -1.11 11.45 63.28
N LEU A 74 -2.35 11.95 63.03
CA LEU A 74 -2.97 13.21 63.51
C LEU A 74 -2.25 14.59 63.33
N THR A 75 -2.89 15.78 63.29
CA THR A 75 -4.30 16.20 63.58
C THR A 75 -4.66 17.48 62.80
N SER A 76 -5.91 17.56 62.29
CA SER A 76 -6.97 18.61 62.41
C SER A 76 -6.64 20.12 62.54
N THR A 77 -7.55 21.10 62.36
CA THR A 77 -9.05 21.28 62.42
C THR A 77 -9.32 22.67 61.75
N THR A 78 -10.46 23.22 61.27
CA THR A 78 -11.96 23.08 61.21
C THR A 78 -12.42 24.09 60.09
N THR A 79 -13.65 24.47 59.65
CA THR A 79 -15.13 24.28 59.79
C THR A 79 -15.77 25.14 58.65
N SER A 80 -17.02 25.06 58.17
CA SER A 80 -18.16 24.11 58.18
C SER A 80 -19.30 24.69 57.27
N GLU A 81 -20.44 23.99 57.14
CA GLU A 81 -21.69 24.40 56.41
C GLU A 81 -21.58 24.41 54.86
N GLY A 82 -22.42 23.73 54.05
CA GLY A 82 -23.57 22.82 54.25
C GLY A 82 -24.41 22.68 52.95
N VAL A 83 -25.40 21.78 52.73
CA VAL A 83 -25.98 20.65 53.49
C VAL A 83 -26.70 19.67 52.51
N GLU A 84 -26.38 18.35 52.54
CA GLU A 84 -27.18 17.17 52.05
C GLU A 84 -27.53 17.03 50.53
N THR A 85 -27.86 15.86 49.96
CA THR A 85 -28.30 14.53 50.48
C THR A 85 -27.61 13.27 49.85
N THR A 86 -27.32 12.26 50.70
CA THR A 86 -27.22 10.78 50.52
C THR A 86 -27.19 10.14 49.10
N HIS A 87 -26.26 9.25 48.69
CA HIS A 87 -25.67 8.00 49.25
C HIS A 87 -26.37 6.66 48.91
N ALA A 88 -25.68 5.79 48.15
CA ALA A 88 -25.61 4.32 48.33
C ALA A 88 -24.47 3.69 47.49
N ASN A 89 -23.73 2.71 48.03
CA ASN A 89 -22.80 1.84 47.29
C ASN A 89 -23.46 0.48 47.00
N LEU A 90 -22.96 -0.27 46.02
CA LEU A 90 -23.07 -1.74 45.98
C LEU A 90 -21.96 -2.38 45.11
N GLU A 91 -21.88 -3.70 45.11
CA GLU A 91 -20.64 -4.47 44.90
C GLU A 91 -20.37 -4.91 43.46
N VAL A 92 -19.11 -5.28 43.19
CA VAL A 92 -18.66 -5.91 41.94
C VAL A 92 -19.17 -7.34 41.86
N ALA A 93 -19.77 -7.73 40.73
CA ALA A 93 -20.18 -9.10 40.43
C ALA A 93 -19.72 -9.54 39.04
N THR A 94 -19.21 -10.77 38.94
CA THR A 94 -18.74 -11.39 37.69
C THR A 94 -19.92 -11.76 36.77
N SER A 95 -19.82 -11.44 35.48
CA SER A 95 -20.80 -11.86 34.47
C SER A 95 -20.40 -13.17 33.79
N THR A 96 -21.30 -14.16 33.78
CA THR A 96 -21.17 -15.42 33.03
C THR A 96 -22.15 -15.47 31.87
N ALA A 97 -21.78 -16.14 30.77
CA ALA A 97 -22.55 -16.18 29.53
C ALA A 97 -24.01 -16.66 29.68
N PRO A 98 -24.98 -16.07 28.96
CA PRO A 98 -26.39 -16.47 29.01
C PRO A 98 -26.70 -17.63 28.05
N THR A 99 -27.07 -18.79 28.59
CA THR A 99 -27.75 -19.85 27.82
C THR A 99 -29.25 -19.54 27.70
N SER A 100 -29.79 -19.58 26.48
CA SER A 100 -31.22 -19.32 26.21
C SER A 100 -32.10 -20.57 26.41
N THR A 101 -33.12 -20.49 27.25
CA THR A 101 -34.22 -21.49 27.33
C THR A 101 -35.58 -20.80 27.42
N THR A 102 -36.59 -21.44 26.83
CA THR A 102 -37.86 -20.82 26.37
C THR A 102 -39.09 -21.18 27.21
N SER A 103 -40.10 -20.30 27.21
CA SER A 103 -41.52 -20.63 27.48
C SER A 103 -42.46 -19.50 27.02
N GLU A 104 -43.72 -19.71 26.62
CA GLU A 104 -44.37 -20.84 25.91
C GLU A 104 -45.75 -20.38 25.36
N LEU A 105 -46.51 -21.28 24.70
CA LEU A 105 -47.92 -21.20 24.27
C LEU A 105 -48.25 -20.33 23.02
N SER A 106 -49.11 -20.76 22.08
CA SER A 106 -49.67 -22.11 21.82
C SER A 106 -50.45 -22.16 20.48
N SER A 107 -50.40 -23.27 19.73
CA SER A 107 -51.60 -24.05 19.30
C SER A 107 -51.30 -25.17 18.26
N ASN A 108 -51.81 -26.39 18.53
CA ASN A 108 -52.21 -27.48 17.61
C ASN A 108 -51.40 -27.72 16.30
N SER A 109 -50.85 -28.91 16.03
CA SER A 109 -51.59 -30.20 16.02
C SER A 109 -50.68 -31.45 15.83
N GLN A 110 -51.25 -32.64 16.05
CA GLN A 110 -50.67 -34.00 15.94
C GLN A 110 -51.83 -35.00 15.63
N PRO A 111 -51.67 -36.35 15.51
CA PRO A 111 -50.48 -37.22 15.61
C PRO A 111 -50.34 -38.32 14.49
N SER A 112 -49.21 -39.04 14.50
CA SER A 112 -49.08 -40.51 14.26
C SER A 112 -47.60 -40.93 14.42
N GLU A 113 -47.09 -41.92 15.17
CA GLU A 113 -47.53 -43.22 15.76
C GLU A 113 -46.87 -44.46 15.11
N THR A 114 -46.52 -45.45 15.96
CA THR A 114 -46.06 -46.85 15.69
C THR A 114 -44.64 -47.09 15.13
N SER A 115 -43.93 -48.21 15.40
CA SER A 115 -43.85 -49.13 16.58
C SER A 115 -42.72 -50.22 16.41
N HIS A 116 -42.49 -51.05 17.45
CA HIS A 116 -41.75 -52.35 17.48
C HIS A 116 -40.20 -52.31 17.54
N LEU A 117 -39.50 -53.02 18.47
CA LEU A 117 -39.32 -54.48 18.77
C LEU A 117 -38.47 -55.21 17.67
N THR A 118 -37.52 -56.13 17.94
CA THR A 118 -37.26 -56.98 19.14
C THR A 118 -35.80 -57.55 19.17
N ALA A 119 -35.32 -57.96 20.36
CA ALA A 119 -34.53 -59.18 20.76
C ALA A 119 -33.61 -59.99 19.78
N ASN A 120 -32.67 -60.85 20.23
CA ASN A 120 -31.82 -60.99 21.45
C ASN A 120 -30.87 -62.22 21.26
N GLU A 121 -29.80 -62.36 22.08
CA GLU A 121 -28.94 -63.58 22.25
C GLU A 121 -28.16 -64.09 21.00
N GLY A 122 -27.07 -64.86 21.05
CA GLY A 122 -26.17 -65.45 22.08
C GLY A 122 -25.00 -66.17 21.33
N SER A 123 -23.99 -66.84 21.88
CA SER A 123 -23.58 -67.22 23.23
C SER A 123 -22.13 -67.80 23.19
N ALA A 124 -21.34 -67.62 24.27
CA ALA A 124 -20.31 -68.48 24.93
C ALA A 124 -19.53 -69.61 24.17
N ASN A 125 -18.39 -70.19 24.61
CA ASN A 125 -17.55 -70.06 25.83
C ASN A 125 -16.18 -70.80 25.68
N GLN A 126 -15.18 -70.50 26.53
CA GLN A 126 -14.08 -71.42 27.01
C GLN A 126 -13.06 -71.97 25.95
N THR A 127 -11.83 -72.44 26.24
CA THR A 127 -10.99 -72.63 27.46
C THR A 127 -9.47 -72.63 27.10
N GLN A 128 -8.55 -72.53 28.09
CA GLN A 128 -7.11 -72.89 27.98
C GLN A 128 -6.88 -74.37 28.46
N PRO A 129 -5.66 -74.90 28.83
CA PRO A 129 -4.24 -74.47 28.71
C PRO A 129 -3.20 -75.62 28.39
N ILE A 130 -1.89 -75.36 28.58
CA ILE A 130 -0.75 -76.28 28.96
C ILE A 130 0.12 -76.99 27.88
N SER A 131 1.44 -76.66 27.91
CA SER A 131 2.74 -77.41 27.71
C SER A 131 2.96 -78.44 26.56
N GLU A 132 4.16 -78.98 26.25
CA GLU A 132 5.56 -79.01 26.79
C GLU A 132 6.56 -79.38 25.62
N SER A 133 7.89 -79.58 25.68
CA SER A 133 8.96 -79.71 26.71
C SER A 133 10.38 -79.58 26.09
N ALA A 134 11.43 -79.38 26.92
CA ALA A 134 12.84 -79.84 26.76
C ALA A 134 13.72 -79.28 25.58
N THR A 135 15.07 -79.18 25.57
CA THR A 135 16.26 -79.27 26.51
C THR A 135 17.53 -78.92 25.67
N SER A 136 18.73 -78.54 26.14
CA SER A 136 19.29 -77.90 27.37
C SER A 136 20.83 -77.68 27.18
N ASN A 137 21.53 -77.02 28.13
CA ASN A 137 23.02 -76.94 28.31
C ASN A 137 23.81 -76.09 27.25
N GLU A 138 24.98 -75.46 27.48
CA GLU A 138 25.78 -75.20 28.72
C GLU A 138 26.83 -74.04 28.53
N THR A 139 27.29 -73.41 29.64
CA THR A 139 28.59 -72.74 29.96
C THR A 139 29.52 -72.13 28.86
N THR A 140 29.90 -70.83 28.88
CA THR A 140 31.10 -70.16 29.52
C THR A 140 32.50 -70.61 28.99
N GLU A 141 33.61 -69.84 28.95
CA GLU A 141 34.02 -68.54 29.55
C GLU A 141 35.30 -67.93 28.86
N VAL A 142 35.43 -66.58 28.83
CA VAL A 142 36.64 -65.71 29.11
C VAL A 142 38.04 -65.83 28.39
N ALA A 143 38.71 -64.65 28.28
CA ALA A 143 40.18 -64.35 28.22
C ALA A 143 40.97 -64.03 26.91
N ASN A 144 41.15 -62.73 26.64
CA ASN A 144 42.42 -61.96 26.64
C ASN A 144 43.75 -62.46 26.00
N THR A 145 44.15 -61.80 24.88
CA THR A 145 45.50 -61.19 24.58
C THR A 145 46.79 -62.09 24.64
N PRO A 146 48.05 -61.62 24.43
CA PRO A 146 48.60 -60.30 24.00
C PRO A 146 49.67 -60.29 22.85
N THR A 147 50.05 -59.09 22.38
CA THR A 147 51.42 -58.68 21.87
C THR A 147 51.99 -59.31 20.56
N THR A 148 52.99 -58.77 19.84
CA THR A 148 53.93 -57.61 20.02
C THR A 148 54.55 -57.14 18.68
N SER A 149 54.87 -55.83 18.53
CA SER A 149 56.04 -55.27 17.76
C SER A 149 56.16 -55.54 16.23
N ALA A 150 57.02 -54.93 15.39
CA ALA A 150 57.70 -53.60 15.27
C ALA A 150 58.51 -53.61 13.93
N SER A 151 58.90 -52.52 13.26
CA SER A 151 58.48 -51.10 13.24
C SER A 151 59.13 -50.37 12.02
N SER A 152 58.75 -49.11 11.78
CA SER A 152 59.55 -48.02 11.19
C SER A 152 60.33 -48.21 9.87
N SER A 153 59.91 -47.51 8.81
CA SER A 153 60.79 -46.60 8.04
C SER A 153 59.98 -45.67 7.11
N GLU A 154 60.49 -44.44 6.91
CA GLU A 154 59.89 -43.36 6.09
C GLU A 154 60.59 -43.20 4.71
N PRO A 155 60.13 -42.32 3.77
CA PRO A 155 59.93 -42.73 2.38
C PRO A 155 60.92 -42.19 1.34
N ALA A 156 60.91 -42.80 0.15
CA ALA A 156 61.53 -42.26 -1.08
C ALA A 156 60.81 -42.67 -2.38
N ASN A 157 59.67 -42.03 -2.64
CA ASN A 157 59.15 -41.55 -3.95
C ASN A 157 59.59 -42.25 -5.27
N THR A 158 58.66 -42.89 -6.02
CA THR A 158 58.24 -42.44 -7.39
C THR A 158 57.13 -43.29 -8.08
N SER A 159 56.07 -42.60 -8.53
CA SER A 159 55.18 -42.81 -9.71
C SER A 159 54.83 -44.20 -10.32
N ALA A 160 53.50 -44.46 -10.43
CA ALA A 160 52.77 -45.25 -11.44
C ALA A 160 53.05 -46.78 -11.55
N THR A 161 52.08 -47.68 -11.77
CA THR A 161 50.91 -47.65 -12.70
C THR A 161 49.71 -48.46 -12.15
N GLU A 162 48.63 -48.63 -12.94
CA GLU A 162 47.26 -48.99 -12.55
C GLU A 162 46.93 -50.49 -12.26
N ALA A 163 45.70 -50.67 -11.71
CA ALA A 163 44.82 -51.85 -11.74
C ALA A 163 45.07 -53.01 -10.75
N PRO A 164 44.04 -53.82 -10.40
CA PRO A 164 42.62 -53.76 -10.80
C PRO A 164 41.62 -53.55 -9.63
N THR A 165 40.42 -53.05 -9.92
CA THR A 165 39.24 -53.11 -9.04
C THR A 165 38.33 -54.27 -9.40
N SER A 166 37.75 -54.94 -8.40
CA SER A 166 36.79 -56.04 -8.57
C SER A 166 35.39 -55.56 -8.94
N GLU A 167 34.61 -56.44 -9.55
CA GLU A 167 33.20 -56.21 -9.92
C GLU A 167 32.30 -56.10 -8.68
N THR A 168 31.30 -55.22 -8.76
CA THR A 168 30.13 -55.19 -7.86
C THR A 168 28.89 -54.87 -8.70
N GLU A 169 27.74 -55.42 -8.33
CA GLU A 169 26.54 -55.50 -9.18
C GLU A 169 25.90 -54.12 -9.45
N LYS A 170 25.58 -53.85 -10.72
CA LYS A 170 24.78 -52.68 -11.10
C LYS A 170 23.30 -52.97 -10.90
N GLN A 171 22.63 -52.16 -10.08
CA GLN A 171 21.17 -52.03 -10.15
C GLN A 171 20.78 -51.44 -11.51
N ASN A 172 19.82 -52.07 -12.19
CA ASN A 172 19.28 -51.56 -13.46
C ASN A 172 18.20 -50.51 -13.18
N THR A 173 18.60 -49.24 -13.06
CA THR A 173 17.67 -48.12 -13.22
C THR A 173 17.05 -48.17 -14.62
N PRO A 174 15.72 -48.06 -14.78
CA PRO A 174 15.10 -48.02 -16.11
C PRO A 174 15.48 -46.72 -16.84
N VAL A 175 16.39 -46.81 -17.81
CA VAL A 175 16.78 -45.65 -18.63
C VAL A 175 15.74 -45.44 -19.73
N ALA A 176 15.01 -44.32 -19.68
CA ALA A 176 14.09 -43.93 -20.74
C ALA A 176 14.82 -43.69 -22.08
N GLU A 177 14.40 -44.40 -23.14
CA GLU A 177 14.98 -44.26 -24.48
C GLU A 177 14.71 -42.86 -25.06
N ASN A 178 15.70 -42.29 -25.74
CA ASN A 178 15.52 -41.03 -26.47
C ASN A 178 14.77 -41.30 -27.79
N LEU A 179 13.56 -40.75 -27.92
CA LEU A 179 12.76 -40.85 -29.14
C LEU A 179 13.37 -40.03 -30.29
N VAL A 180 14.13 -38.98 -29.99
CA VAL A 180 14.89 -38.20 -30.98
C VAL A 180 16.09 -39.00 -31.46
N LYS A 181 16.22 -39.11 -32.79
CA LYS A 181 17.30 -39.85 -33.45
C LYS A 181 18.26 -38.84 -34.07
N ASN A 182 19.55 -38.94 -33.74
CA ASN A 182 20.58 -37.98 -34.15
C ASN A 182 20.26 -36.55 -33.63
N GLY A 183 19.91 -36.42 -32.35
CA GLY A 183 19.65 -35.15 -31.67
C GLY A 183 20.93 -34.44 -31.18
N ASP A 184 22.01 -35.20 -31.11
CA ASP A 184 23.43 -34.81 -31.02
C ASP A 184 24.03 -34.39 -32.37
N PHE A 185 23.25 -34.50 -33.46
CA PHE A 185 23.58 -34.16 -34.85
C PHE A 185 24.90 -34.72 -35.44
N THR A 186 25.63 -35.58 -34.73
CA THR A 186 26.93 -36.15 -35.14
C THR A 186 26.87 -36.94 -36.45
N GLN A 187 25.70 -37.44 -36.85
CA GLN A 187 25.50 -38.17 -38.10
C GLN A 187 25.00 -37.24 -39.21
N THR A 188 25.87 -36.95 -40.17
CA THR A 188 25.52 -36.14 -41.35
C THR A 188 25.36 -36.98 -42.63
N LYS A 189 24.77 -36.37 -43.64
CA LYS A 189 24.67 -36.86 -45.02
C LYS A 189 24.91 -35.72 -45.99
N ALA A 190 25.32 -36.06 -47.21
CA ALA A 190 25.45 -35.08 -48.30
C ALA A 190 24.13 -34.31 -48.52
N LYS A 191 24.24 -33.01 -48.79
CA LYS A 191 23.15 -32.05 -48.99
C LYS A 191 21.92 -32.61 -49.71
N THR A 192 20.76 -32.62 -49.05
CA THR A 192 19.45 -32.97 -49.65
C THR A 192 18.45 -31.82 -49.58
N GLY A 193 17.59 -31.69 -50.60
CA GLY A 193 16.44 -30.79 -50.57
C GLY A 193 16.79 -29.32 -50.28
N THR A 194 16.29 -28.80 -49.15
CA THR A 194 16.43 -27.42 -48.68
C THR A 194 17.59 -27.18 -47.72
N TRP A 195 18.33 -28.23 -47.31
CA TRP A 195 19.60 -28.06 -46.59
C TRP A 195 20.61 -27.30 -47.47
N THR A 196 21.44 -26.43 -46.88
CA THR A 196 22.36 -25.57 -47.65
C THR A 196 23.78 -26.15 -47.75
N ALA A 197 24.22 -26.90 -46.75
CA ALA A 197 25.45 -27.70 -46.76
C ALA A 197 25.16 -29.13 -46.27
N GLU A 198 25.93 -29.69 -45.34
CA GLU A 198 25.66 -31.01 -44.77
C GLU A 198 24.32 -31.05 -44.04
N ALA A 199 23.62 -32.16 -44.21
CA ALA A 199 22.29 -32.38 -43.67
C ALA A 199 22.32 -33.42 -42.56
N ALA A 200 21.55 -33.26 -41.49
CA ALA A 200 21.46 -34.27 -40.45
C ALA A 200 20.78 -35.56 -40.98
N THR A 201 21.24 -36.75 -40.57
CA THR A 201 20.45 -38.00 -40.74
C THR A 201 19.23 -37.97 -39.82
N SER A 202 18.23 -38.82 -40.09
CA SER A 202 16.94 -38.94 -39.35
C SER A 202 16.00 -37.72 -39.38
N TRP A 203 16.52 -36.49 -39.50
CA TRP A 203 15.74 -35.27 -39.67
C TRP A 203 15.25 -35.07 -41.12
N ASN A 204 14.15 -34.33 -41.27
CA ASN A 204 13.53 -34.00 -42.55
C ASN A 204 14.40 -33.03 -43.42
N ASN A 205 13.89 -32.67 -44.59
CA ASN A 205 14.39 -31.49 -45.30
C ASN A 205 13.69 -30.24 -44.70
N PRO A 206 14.43 -29.17 -44.35
CA PRO A 206 13.87 -27.96 -43.71
C PRO A 206 12.64 -27.42 -44.43
N TRP A 207 11.54 -27.28 -43.70
CA TRP A 207 10.34 -26.65 -44.23
C TRP A 207 10.50 -25.13 -44.20
N ILE A 208 10.53 -24.52 -45.39
CA ILE A 208 10.59 -23.07 -45.56
C ILE A 208 9.27 -22.62 -46.21
N PRO A 209 8.47 -21.72 -45.60
CA PRO A 209 7.18 -21.36 -46.15
C PRO A 209 7.28 -20.60 -47.49
N SER A 210 6.18 -20.63 -48.24
CA SER A 210 6.09 -20.08 -49.60
C SER A 210 6.30 -18.56 -49.67
N ASN A 211 5.94 -17.83 -48.61
CA ASN A 211 6.08 -16.37 -48.51
C ASN A 211 7.52 -15.86 -48.32
N ILE A 212 8.45 -16.71 -47.86
CA ILE A 212 9.85 -16.32 -47.69
C ILE A 212 10.50 -16.03 -49.05
N THR A 213 11.17 -14.89 -49.17
CA THR A 213 11.67 -14.39 -50.46
C THR A 213 12.77 -15.27 -51.05
N ALA A 214 12.98 -15.18 -52.37
CA ALA A 214 14.10 -15.84 -53.04
C ALA A 214 15.48 -15.31 -52.58
N SER A 215 15.56 -14.05 -52.13
CA SER A 215 16.78 -13.48 -51.54
C SER A 215 17.07 -14.15 -50.19
N SER A 216 16.12 -14.12 -49.26
CA SER A 216 16.24 -14.76 -47.94
C SER A 216 16.60 -16.25 -48.08
N LYS A 217 15.93 -16.98 -49.00
CA LYS A 217 16.20 -18.40 -49.32
C LYS A 217 17.59 -18.67 -49.89
N SER A 218 18.22 -17.70 -50.55
CA SER A 218 19.57 -17.84 -51.12
C SER A 218 20.70 -17.44 -50.17
N LYS A 219 20.38 -16.69 -49.10
CA LYS A 219 21.33 -16.17 -48.12
C LYS A 219 21.30 -16.87 -46.76
N ALA A 220 20.16 -17.45 -46.40
CA ALA A 220 20.06 -18.28 -45.20
C ALA A 220 20.94 -19.53 -45.33
N GLN A 221 21.43 -20.04 -44.20
CA GLN A 221 22.21 -21.26 -44.10
C GLN A 221 21.53 -22.22 -43.13
N LEU A 222 21.37 -23.47 -43.56
CA LEU A 222 20.73 -24.58 -42.85
C LEU A 222 21.64 -25.79 -43.01
N ALA A 223 22.42 -26.10 -41.97
CA ALA A 223 23.48 -27.10 -42.05
C ALA A 223 23.79 -27.69 -40.67
N VAL A 224 24.39 -28.88 -40.64
CA VAL A 224 25.20 -29.29 -39.49
C VAL A 224 26.59 -28.65 -39.65
N VAL A 225 27.10 -28.03 -38.59
CA VAL A 225 28.42 -27.37 -38.52
C VAL A 225 29.03 -27.66 -37.16
N ASP A 226 30.28 -28.15 -37.13
CA ASP A 226 31.02 -28.51 -35.92
C ASP A 226 30.23 -29.42 -34.96
N GLY A 227 29.49 -30.38 -35.53
CA GLY A 227 28.64 -31.32 -34.81
C GLY A 227 27.24 -30.80 -34.45
N ARG A 228 26.95 -29.50 -34.61
CA ARG A 228 25.70 -28.86 -34.15
C ARG A 228 24.79 -28.44 -35.31
N LEU A 229 23.48 -28.40 -35.09
CA LEU A 229 22.54 -27.89 -36.10
C LEU A 229 22.56 -26.35 -36.12
N MET A 230 23.06 -25.77 -37.22
CA MET A 230 23.07 -24.33 -37.44
C MET A 230 21.92 -23.86 -38.35
N ILE A 231 21.23 -22.81 -37.90
CA ILE A 231 20.30 -21.99 -38.69
C ILE A 231 20.80 -20.54 -38.66
N SER A 232 21.27 -20.02 -39.80
CA SER A 232 21.71 -18.62 -39.92
C SER A 232 20.91 -17.86 -40.99
N ALA A 233 20.49 -16.64 -40.69
CA ALA A 233 19.58 -15.84 -41.51
C ALA A 233 19.96 -14.33 -41.49
N PRO A 234 20.70 -13.82 -42.49
CA PRO A 234 21.06 -12.39 -42.59
C PRO A 234 19.94 -11.51 -43.17
N GLU A 235 18.83 -12.10 -43.61
CA GLU A 235 17.60 -11.44 -44.04
C GLU A 235 16.41 -12.22 -43.47
N THR A 236 15.26 -11.56 -43.26
CA THR A 236 14.11 -12.15 -42.56
C THR A 236 13.73 -13.52 -43.13
N PHE A 237 13.76 -14.52 -42.26
CA PHE A 237 13.63 -15.93 -42.59
C PHE A 237 12.75 -16.66 -41.57
N ARG A 238 12.20 -17.81 -41.97
CA ARG A 238 11.44 -18.72 -41.11
C ARG A 238 11.66 -20.14 -41.62
N THR A 239 11.89 -21.09 -40.72
CA THR A 239 11.99 -22.51 -41.09
C THR A 239 11.57 -23.40 -39.92
N SER A 240 11.16 -24.64 -40.20
CA SER A 240 11.21 -25.73 -39.22
C SER A 240 12.04 -26.92 -39.72
N ILE A 241 12.75 -27.57 -38.81
CA ILE A 241 13.51 -28.80 -39.03
C ILE A 241 12.97 -29.82 -38.04
N ALA A 242 12.58 -31.01 -38.53
CA ALA A 242 11.66 -31.86 -37.77
C ALA A 242 11.87 -33.37 -37.92
N GLN A 243 11.50 -34.08 -36.85
CA GLN A 243 11.33 -35.53 -36.81
C GLN A 243 9.87 -35.84 -36.41
N VAL A 244 9.29 -36.92 -36.95
CA VAL A 244 8.01 -37.46 -36.44
C VAL A 244 8.34 -38.55 -35.43
N LEU A 245 7.74 -38.44 -34.25
CA LEU A 245 7.89 -39.30 -33.10
C LEU A 245 6.55 -39.98 -32.79
N GLU A 246 6.61 -41.19 -32.25
CA GLU A 246 5.45 -41.90 -31.74
C GLU A 246 5.42 -41.75 -30.22
N VAL A 247 4.25 -41.53 -29.65
CA VAL A 247 4.04 -41.21 -28.23
C VAL A 247 2.82 -41.94 -27.71
N ASP A 248 2.84 -42.20 -26.41
CA ASP A 248 1.71 -42.73 -25.65
C ASP A 248 1.19 -41.59 -24.77
N ALA A 249 0.02 -41.05 -25.09
CA ALA A 249 -0.56 -39.91 -24.39
C ALA A 249 -0.95 -40.20 -22.92
N SER A 250 -0.88 -41.44 -22.45
CA SER A 250 -0.98 -41.76 -21.01
C SER A 250 0.27 -41.40 -20.22
N LYS A 251 1.39 -41.14 -20.90
CA LYS A 251 2.70 -40.85 -20.29
C LYS A 251 3.04 -39.37 -20.31
N LYS A 252 3.79 -38.93 -19.30
CA LYS A 252 4.50 -37.65 -19.30
C LYS A 252 5.84 -37.83 -20.03
N TYR A 253 6.27 -36.80 -20.74
CA TYR A 253 7.55 -36.76 -21.44
C TYR A 253 8.38 -35.58 -20.95
N GLU A 254 9.69 -35.63 -21.16
CA GLU A 254 10.60 -34.51 -20.97
C GLU A 254 11.38 -34.25 -22.25
N VAL A 255 11.43 -32.98 -22.68
CA VAL A 255 12.35 -32.49 -23.69
C VAL A 255 13.52 -31.80 -22.99
N SER A 256 14.75 -32.09 -23.45
CA SER A 256 15.91 -31.27 -23.11
C SER A 256 16.78 -31.02 -24.35
N TYR A 257 17.32 -29.82 -24.52
CA TYR A 257 18.25 -29.48 -25.60
C TYR A 257 19.11 -28.25 -25.26
N ASP A 258 20.30 -28.18 -25.86
CA ASP A 258 21.15 -26.99 -25.80
C ASP A 258 20.83 -26.04 -26.97
N VAL A 259 20.83 -24.74 -26.68
CA VAL A 259 20.64 -23.69 -27.69
C VAL A 259 21.55 -22.49 -27.46
N GLU A 260 22.22 -22.08 -28.53
CA GLU A 260 23.05 -20.87 -28.60
C GLU A 260 22.46 -19.96 -29.68
N THR A 261 22.03 -18.75 -29.33
CA THR A 261 21.64 -17.72 -30.30
C THR A 261 22.69 -16.60 -30.35
N GLN A 262 22.91 -16.06 -31.54
CA GLN A 262 23.82 -14.96 -31.82
C GLN A 262 23.06 -13.89 -32.62
N ASN A 263 22.81 -12.73 -31.99
CA ASN A 263 22.07 -11.60 -32.58
C ASN A 263 20.72 -12.01 -33.22
N VAL A 264 19.97 -12.91 -32.58
CA VAL A 264 18.68 -13.37 -33.09
C VAL A 264 17.60 -12.31 -32.85
N GLU A 265 17.04 -11.77 -33.93
CA GLU A 265 16.04 -10.70 -33.90
C GLU A 265 14.70 -11.19 -34.47
N GLY A 266 13.60 -10.66 -33.93
CA GLY A 266 12.25 -11.20 -34.15
C GLY A 266 11.76 -12.02 -32.96
N ALA A 267 10.87 -12.98 -33.18
CA ALA A 267 10.32 -13.81 -32.10
C ALA A 267 11.40 -14.71 -31.44
N GLY A 268 12.29 -15.28 -32.26
CA GLY A 268 13.36 -16.16 -31.80
C GLY A 268 13.20 -17.61 -32.25
N VAL A 269 13.86 -18.50 -31.52
CA VAL A 269 13.89 -19.94 -31.81
C VAL A 269 13.32 -20.75 -30.64
N ARG A 270 12.72 -21.91 -30.92
CA ARG A 270 12.10 -22.81 -29.92
C ARG A 270 11.85 -24.21 -30.49
N VAL A 271 11.43 -25.15 -29.65
CA VAL A 271 10.89 -26.46 -30.08
C VAL A 271 9.36 -26.47 -29.96
N ARG A 272 8.68 -27.09 -30.93
CA ARG A 272 7.23 -27.36 -30.91
C ARG A 272 6.95 -28.85 -31.08
N PHE A 273 5.95 -29.35 -30.37
CA PHE A 273 5.37 -30.68 -30.54
C PHE A 273 4.01 -30.53 -31.22
N LEU A 274 3.96 -30.72 -32.53
CA LEU A 274 2.72 -30.61 -33.31
C LEU A 274 2.06 -32.00 -33.44
N PRO A 275 0.89 -32.27 -32.85
CA PRO A 275 0.19 -33.54 -33.04
C PRO A 275 -0.15 -33.78 -34.51
N VAL A 276 0.02 -35.02 -34.96
CA VAL A 276 -0.20 -35.40 -36.37
C VAL A 276 -0.91 -36.75 -36.53
N ASP A 277 -1.65 -36.88 -37.63
CA ASP A 277 -2.23 -38.16 -38.05
C ASP A 277 -1.17 -39.10 -38.67
N GLU A 278 -1.59 -40.32 -39.04
CA GLU A 278 -0.73 -41.30 -39.73
C GLU A 278 -0.07 -40.77 -41.01
N LYS A 279 -0.68 -39.76 -41.64
CA LYS A 279 -0.25 -39.13 -42.91
C LYS A 279 0.61 -37.89 -42.67
N GLY A 280 0.89 -37.53 -41.41
CA GLY A 280 1.71 -36.39 -41.03
C GLY A 280 1.00 -35.03 -41.11
N ALA A 281 -0.31 -35.00 -41.33
CA ALA A 281 -1.14 -33.80 -41.28
C ALA A 281 -1.52 -33.46 -39.84
N THR A 282 -1.73 -32.18 -39.52
CA THR A 282 -2.07 -31.73 -38.15
C THR A 282 -3.34 -32.41 -37.63
N LEU A 283 -3.25 -33.01 -36.45
CA LEU A 283 -4.34 -33.75 -35.83
C LEU A 283 -5.49 -32.82 -35.41
N LYS A 284 -6.71 -33.36 -35.43
CA LYS A 284 -7.93 -32.65 -35.07
C LYS A 284 -8.80 -33.50 -34.17
N THR A 285 -9.53 -32.84 -33.27
CA THR A 285 -10.59 -33.46 -32.46
C THR A 285 -11.76 -33.91 -33.36
N PRO A 286 -12.66 -34.79 -32.88
CA PRO A 286 -13.84 -35.20 -33.65
C PRO A 286 -14.74 -34.05 -34.12
N GLU A 287 -14.73 -32.91 -33.41
CA GLU A 287 -15.46 -31.69 -33.71
C GLU A 287 -14.73 -30.79 -34.74
N GLY A 288 -13.57 -31.22 -35.24
CA GLY A 288 -12.79 -30.53 -36.29
C GLY A 288 -11.88 -29.40 -35.81
N LYS A 289 -11.80 -29.16 -34.48
CA LYS A 289 -10.79 -28.26 -33.87
C LYS A 289 -9.40 -28.87 -34.00
N THR A 290 -8.38 -28.03 -34.12
CA THR A 290 -6.98 -28.48 -34.06
C THR A 290 -6.63 -28.90 -32.64
N VAL A 291 -5.93 -30.02 -32.46
CA VAL A 291 -5.37 -30.42 -31.15
C VAL A 291 -4.22 -29.47 -30.81
N ASP A 292 -4.11 -29.06 -29.54
CA ASP A 292 -3.08 -28.12 -29.13
C ASP A 292 -1.65 -28.69 -29.29
N ALA A 293 -0.69 -27.80 -29.49
CA ALA A 293 0.67 -28.15 -29.89
C ALA A 293 1.70 -27.54 -28.92
N PRO A 294 2.08 -28.27 -27.85
CA PRO A 294 3.00 -27.78 -26.82
C PRO A 294 4.29 -27.18 -27.40
N THR A 295 4.76 -26.09 -26.82
CA THR A 295 6.01 -25.42 -27.24
C THR A 295 6.88 -25.05 -26.07
N THR A 296 8.19 -25.01 -26.30
CA THR A 296 9.12 -24.36 -25.39
C THR A 296 9.10 -22.84 -25.57
N SER A 297 9.55 -22.12 -24.53
CA SER A 297 9.75 -20.67 -24.56
C SER A 297 10.77 -20.27 -25.63
N TYR A 298 10.60 -19.07 -26.20
CA TYR A 298 11.53 -18.54 -27.20
C TYR A 298 12.92 -18.25 -26.61
N VAL A 299 13.93 -18.39 -27.47
CA VAL A 299 15.30 -17.90 -27.25
C VAL A 299 15.66 -16.94 -28.38
N ASN A 300 16.12 -15.75 -28.05
CA ASN A 300 16.47 -14.69 -28.99
C ASN A 300 17.64 -13.84 -28.43
N LYS A 301 17.99 -12.76 -29.15
CA LYS A 301 19.20 -11.97 -28.96
C LYS A 301 20.46 -12.85 -28.98
N THR A 302 21.46 -12.52 -28.19
CA THR A 302 22.65 -13.36 -27.96
C THR A 302 22.49 -14.05 -26.62
N ASN A 303 22.40 -15.38 -26.61
CA ASN A 303 22.03 -16.16 -25.43
C ASN A 303 22.56 -17.60 -25.56
N THR A 304 22.92 -18.23 -24.45
CA THR A 304 23.36 -19.64 -24.41
C THR A 304 22.76 -20.32 -23.20
N LYS A 305 21.97 -21.38 -23.39
CA LYS A 305 21.37 -22.16 -22.31
C LYS A 305 20.90 -23.53 -22.76
N THR A 306 20.84 -24.45 -21.80
CA THR A 306 20.03 -25.68 -21.91
C THR A 306 18.57 -25.33 -21.60
N ILE A 307 17.64 -25.86 -22.39
CA ILE A 307 16.20 -25.84 -22.12
C ILE A 307 15.80 -27.24 -21.67
N THR A 308 15.10 -27.37 -20.55
CA THR A 308 14.45 -28.61 -20.11
C THR A 308 12.99 -28.32 -19.77
N GLN A 309 12.05 -29.12 -20.27
CA GLN A 309 10.62 -28.93 -20.07
C GLN A 309 9.84 -30.25 -20.14
N GLN A 310 8.89 -30.43 -19.23
CA GLN A 310 7.97 -31.58 -19.27
C GLN A 310 6.76 -31.30 -20.16
N VAL A 311 6.28 -32.33 -20.86
CA VAL A 311 5.23 -32.26 -21.87
C VAL A 311 4.25 -33.42 -21.69
N THR A 312 2.96 -33.13 -21.80
CA THR A 312 1.86 -34.11 -21.89
C THR A 312 1.07 -33.88 -23.19
N PHE A 313 0.23 -34.83 -23.58
CA PHE A 313 -0.59 -34.75 -24.80
C PHE A 313 -2.04 -35.13 -24.52
N ASP A 314 -2.95 -34.67 -25.40
CA ASP A 314 -4.34 -35.12 -25.39
C ASP A 314 -4.42 -36.64 -25.65
N PRO A 315 -5.29 -37.40 -24.96
CA PRO A 315 -5.45 -38.85 -25.14
C PRO A 315 -5.63 -39.36 -26.59
N ILE A 316 -6.03 -38.52 -27.55
CA ILE A 316 -6.12 -38.91 -28.97
C ILE A 316 -4.78 -38.86 -29.73
N VAL A 317 -3.70 -38.40 -29.10
CA VAL A 317 -2.39 -38.19 -29.73
C VAL A 317 -1.50 -39.43 -29.62
N SER A 318 -1.31 -40.15 -30.73
CA SER A 318 -0.32 -41.24 -30.83
C SER A 318 0.98 -40.85 -31.54
N ARG A 319 1.01 -39.69 -32.22
CA ARG A 319 2.17 -39.21 -32.99
C ARG A 319 2.31 -37.70 -32.90
N VAL A 320 3.54 -37.23 -32.72
CA VAL A 320 3.89 -35.80 -32.71
C VAL A 320 5.03 -35.53 -33.67
N LYS A 321 5.00 -34.35 -34.27
CA LYS A 321 6.12 -33.80 -35.06
C LYS A 321 6.88 -32.85 -34.14
N LEU A 322 8.05 -33.27 -33.69
CA LEU A 322 9.00 -32.41 -32.98
C LEU A 322 9.64 -31.50 -34.03
N GLU A 323 9.36 -30.21 -33.95
CA GLU A 323 9.82 -29.18 -34.88
C GLU A 323 10.73 -28.19 -34.15
N ILE A 324 12.00 -28.15 -34.54
CA ILE A 324 12.92 -27.07 -34.21
C ILE A 324 12.53 -25.87 -35.09
N PHE A 325 12.05 -24.80 -34.47
CA PHE A 325 11.60 -23.59 -35.16
C PHE A 325 12.63 -22.48 -35.07
N PHE A 326 12.93 -21.90 -36.23
CA PHE A 326 13.39 -20.51 -36.33
C PHE A 326 12.20 -19.67 -36.75
N GLU A 327 11.61 -18.94 -35.79
CA GLU A 327 10.42 -18.12 -36.03
C GLU A 327 10.80 -16.74 -36.60
N THR A 328 9.95 -16.23 -37.48
CA THR A 328 10.16 -15.11 -38.41
C THR A 328 11.12 -14.03 -37.88
N GLY A 329 12.37 -14.06 -38.35
CA GLY A 329 13.46 -13.30 -37.76
C GLY A 329 14.77 -13.30 -38.56
N THR A 330 15.85 -12.81 -37.94
CA THR A 330 17.24 -12.81 -38.45
C THR A 330 18.23 -13.24 -37.36
N GLY A 331 19.50 -13.44 -37.70
CA GLY A 331 20.57 -13.87 -36.77
C GLY A 331 21.00 -15.32 -36.98
N THR A 332 21.79 -15.87 -36.05
CA THR A 332 22.22 -17.28 -36.08
C THR A 332 21.78 -18.01 -34.83
N ALA A 333 21.31 -19.24 -34.95
CA ALA A 333 21.05 -20.16 -33.85
C ALA A 333 21.74 -21.51 -34.10
N TYR A 334 22.31 -22.08 -33.03
CA TYR A 334 22.82 -23.45 -32.97
C TYR A 334 21.96 -24.26 -32.00
N PHE A 335 21.73 -25.53 -32.34
CA PHE A 335 21.05 -26.51 -31.50
C PHE A 335 21.90 -27.77 -31.35
N ASP A 336 21.87 -28.38 -30.17
CA ASP A 336 22.60 -29.61 -29.85
C ASP A 336 21.88 -30.42 -28.75
N ASN A 337 22.34 -31.65 -28.51
CA ASN A 337 21.94 -32.55 -27.42
C ASN A 337 20.41 -32.75 -27.28
N ILE A 338 19.67 -32.75 -28.39
CA ILE A 338 18.20 -32.83 -28.35
C ILE A 338 17.75 -34.21 -27.90
N THR A 339 17.07 -34.23 -26.75
CA THR A 339 16.43 -35.40 -26.18
C THR A 339 14.92 -35.19 -26.03
N PHE A 340 14.16 -36.26 -26.26
CA PHE A 340 12.75 -36.35 -25.90
C PHE A 340 12.51 -37.77 -25.36
N LYS A 341 12.27 -37.87 -24.06
CA LYS A 341 12.22 -39.13 -23.31
C LYS A 341 10.92 -39.24 -22.53
N GLU A 342 10.50 -40.45 -22.20
CA GLU A 342 9.51 -40.65 -21.15
C GLU A 342 10.01 -40.04 -19.84
N TYR A 343 9.20 -39.18 -19.22
CA TYR A 343 9.49 -38.65 -17.90
C TYR A 343 9.15 -39.71 -16.86
N ILE A 344 10.14 -40.57 -16.61
CA ILE A 344 10.19 -41.35 -15.38
C ILE A 344 10.47 -40.32 -14.27
N LYS A 345 9.49 -40.09 -13.37
CA LYS A 345 9.75 -39.35 -12.12
C LYS A 345 10.98 -40.00 -11.50
N PRO A 346 12.09 -39.27 -11.27
CA PRO A 346 13.22 -39.85 -10.56
C PRO A 346 12.69 -40.46 -9.26
N GLN A 347 13.10 -41.69 -8.94
CA GLN A 347 13.13 -42.00 -7.52
C GLN A 347 14.09 -40.95 -6.95
N GLU A 348 13.57 -40.06 -6.12
CA GLU A 348 14.42 -39.40 -5.15
C GLU A 348 15.21 -40.49 -4.46
N GLU A 349 16.50 -40.26 -4.20
CA GLU A 349 17.23 -41.12 -3.29
C GLU A 349 16.38 -41.24 -2.04
N THR A 350 15.87 -42.44 -1.74
CA THR A 350 15.08 -42.68 -0.54
C THR A 350 16.00 -42.29 0.60
N LYS A 351 15.77 -41.11 1.19
CA LYS A 351 16.59 -40.61 2.30
C LYS A 351 16.69 -41.76 3.28
N ASP A 352 17.91 -42.25 3.49
CA ASP A 352 18.16 -43.25 4.52
C ASP A 352 17.46 -42.76 5.79
N ALA A 353 16.73 -43.66 6.45
CA ALA A 353 16.06 -43.34 7.71
C ALA A 353 17.06 -42.60 8.62
N PRO A 354 16.67 -41.43 9.17
CA PRO A 354 17.64 -40.46 9.70
C PRO A 354 18.61 -41.14 10.65
N LYS A 355 19.91 -40.88 10.44
CA LYS A 355 20.97 -41.58 11.16
C LYS A 355 21.39 -40.77 12.38
N ALA A 356 21.72 -41.48 13.45
CA ALA A 356 22.42 -40.90 14.59
C ALA A 356 23.67 -40.14 14.12
N GLU A 357 23.96 -39.03 14.79
CA GLU A 357 25.10 -38.16 14.53
C GLU A 357 26.42 -38.93 14.71
N THR A 358 27.30 -38.82 13.71
CA THR A 358 28.59 -39.52 13.65
C THR A 358 29.79 -38.57 13.58
N GLU A 359 29.55 -37.26 13.54
CA GLU A 359 30.56 -36.21 13.42
C GLU A 359 30.39 -35.20 14.56
N ASP A 360 31.49 -34.55 14.95
CA ASP A 360 31.48 -33.53 16.01
C ASP A 360 30.78 -32.25 15.53
N ILE A 361 29.90 -31.69 16.36
CA ILE A 361 29.08 -30.52 16.04
C ILE A 361 29.74 -29.25 16.58
N GLN A 362 29.89 -28.24 15.72
CA GLN A 362 30.22 -26.86 16.11
C GLN A 362 28.91 -26.05 16.19
N LEU A 363 28.73 -25.25 17.24
CA LEU A 363 27.50 -24.50 17.47
C LEU A 363 27.80 -23.17 18.17
N GLY A 364 27.36 -22.05 17.59
CA GLY A 364 27.43 -20.75 18.27
C GLY A 364 26.49 -20.68 19.47
N LEU A 365 26.86 -19.93 20.51
CA LEU A 365 26.06 -19.75 21.74
C LEU A 365 24.62 -19.21 21.47
N ASN A 366 24.40 -18.58 20.31
CA ASN A 366 23.13 -18.05 19.82
C ASN A 366 22.32 -19.01 18.92
N LYS A 367 22.77 -20.27 18.74
CA LYS A 367 22.12 -21.26 17.87
C LYS A 367 21.62 -22.48 18.65
N TYR A 368 20.55 -23.09 18.15
CA TYR A 368 20.00 -24.35 18.64
C TYR A 368 20.34 -25.47 17.67
N TYR A 369 20.61 -26.66 18.20
CA TYR A 369 20.80 -27.86 17.39
C TYR A 369 19.58 -28.77 17.50
N LEU A 370 18.92 -28.98 16.35
CA LEU A 370 17.85 -29.97 16.18
C LEU A 370 18.51 -31.31 15.83
N PRO A 371 18.44 -32.35 16.69
CA PRO A 371 19.05 -33.63 16.39
C PRO A 371 18.33 -34.39 15.26
N ASN A 372 19.02 -35.36 14.66
CA ASN A 372 18.51 -36.13 13.53
C ASN A 372 17.38 -37.11 13.91
N LEU A 373 17.40 -37.66 15.13
CA LEU A 373 16.50 -38.73 15.57
C LEU A 373 15.42 -38.21 16.54
N SER A 374 14.23 -37.95 16.01
CA SER A 374 13.05 -37.47 16.75
C SER A 374 12.50 -38.43 17.82
N ASP A 375 13.03 -39.66 17.87
CA ASP A 375 12.62 -40.74 18.79
C ASP A 375 13.82 -41.34 19.57
N ALA A 376 14.94 -40.63 19.62
CA ALA A 376 16.10 -40.98 20.45
C ALA A 376 16.26 -39.98 21.62
N THR A 377 16.70 -40.50 22.77
CA THR A 377 17.08 -39.69 23.94
C THR A 377 18.53 -39.25 23.81
N TYR A 378 18.74 -37.94 23.74
CA TYR A 378 20.03 -37.28 23.74
C TYR A 378 20.42 -36.86 25.17
N THR A 379 21.63 -37.19 25.60
CA THR A 379 22.14 -36.90 26.94
C THR A 379 23.45 -36.12 26.84
N VAL A 380 23.46 -34.87 27.28
CA VAL A 380 24.66 -34.03 27.40
C VAL A 380 25.44 -34.43 28.66
N GLU A 381 26.75 -34.66 28.54
CA GLU A 381 27.60 -35.10 29.66
C GLU A 381 27.92 -33.97 30.65
N ASN A 382 28.12 -32.73 30.16
CA ASN A 382 28.32 -31.54 30.99
C ASN A 382 27.13 -30.55 30.85
N PRO A 383 26.15 -30.58 31.76
CA PRO A 383 24.93 -29.77 31.67
C PRO A 383 25.16 -28.26 31.89
N GLU A 384 26.38 -27.83 32.20
CA GLU A 384 26.74 -26.41 32.24
C GLU A 384 27.09 -25.87 30.84
N ILE A 385 27.50 -26.72 29.89
CA ILE A 385 27.84 -26.32 28.50
C ILE A 385 26.56 -26.18 27.66
N ALA A 386 25.67 -27.17 27.73
CA ALA A 386 24.41 -27.21 27.00
C ALA A 386 23.38 -28.06 27.77
N GLU A 387 22.09 -27.89 27.45
CA GLU A 387 21.01 -28.76 27.92
C GLU A 387 20.18 -29.31 26.76
N VAL A 388 19.40 -30.37 27.01
CA VAL A 388 18.38 -30.85 26.07
C VAL A 388 17.01 -30.45 26.60
N ARG A 389 16.29 -29.61 25.86
CA ARG A 389 14.95 -29.14 26.20
C ARG A 389 14.03 -29.40 25.01
N ASN A 390 12.88 -30.05 25.24
CA ASN A 390 11.90 -30.36 24.20
C ASN A 390 12.49 -31.11 22.97
N GLN A 391 13.48 -31.98 23.21
CA GLN A 391 14.32 -32.69 22.22
C GLN A 391 15.33 -31.82 21.44
N ILE A 392 15.41 -30.52 21.73
CA ILE A 392 16.37 -29.58 21.12
C ILE A 392 17.59 -29.43 22.02
N ILE A 393 18.79 -29.38 21.44
CA ILE A 393 20.04 -29.12 22.18
C ILE A 393 20.32 -27.62 22.18
N THR A 394 20.35 -27.05 23.38
CA THR A 394 20.44 -25.60 23.61
C THR A 394 21.74 -25.26 24.37
N PRO A 395 22.64 -24.45 23.79
CA PRO A 395 23.81 -23.91 24.46
C PRO A 395 23.51 -23.13 25.74
N LYS A 396 24.49 -23.11 26.67
CA LYS A 396 24.43 -22.37 27.93
C LYS A 396 25.71 -21.58 28.21
N GLN A 397 26.87 -22.14 27.90
CA GLN A 397 28.15 -21.43 27.89
C GLN A 397 29.12 -22.05 26.89
N THR A 398 30.19 -21.33 26.55
CA THR A 398 31.24 -21.79 25.64
C THR A 398 32.05 -22.95 26.20
N GLY A 399 32.44 -23.89 25.35
CA GLY A 399 33.29 -25.03 25.71
C GLY A 399 32.87 -26.33 25.01
N SER A 400 33.41 -27.44 25.46
CA SER A 400 33.20 -28.75 24.82
C SER A 400 32.50 -29.73 25.76
N THR A 401 31.51 -30.46 25.26
CA THR A 401 30.81 -31.53 25.97
C THR A 401 30.52 -32.68 25.04
N LYS A 402 30.55 -33.91 25.56
CA LYS A 402 30.01 -35.06 24.85
C LYS A 402 28.48 -35.04 24.87
N VAL A 403 27.87 -35.53 23.79
CA VAL A 403 26.45 -35.87 23.72
C VAL A 403 26.33 -37.36 23.38
N THR A 404 25.58 -38.10 24.19
CA THR A 404 25.35 -39.55 23.98
C THR A 404 23.93 -39.78 23.49
N ILE A 405 23.79 -40.60 22.45
CA ILE A 405 22.53 -40.88 21.74
C ILE A 405 22.04 -42.27 22.15
N THR A 406 20.82 -42.35 22.68
CA THR A 406 20.24 -43.62 23.14
C THR A 406 18.82 -43.82 22.63
N LYS A 407 18.45 -45.07 22.31
CA LYS A 407 17.10 -45.44 21.87
C LYS A 407 16.77 -46.83 22.39
N GLU A 408 15.57 -46.99 22.98
CA GLU A 408 15.13 -48.25 23.61
C GLU A 408 16.14 -48.84 24.63
N GLY A 409 16.92 -47.97 25.27
CA GLY A 409 17.98 -48.35 26.23
C GLY A 409 19.31 -48.78 25.59
N GLN A 410 19.43 -48.80 24.27
CA GLN A 410 20.68 -49.05 23.54
C GLN A 410 21.37 -47.72 23.18
N THR A 411 22.70 -47.66 23.29
CA THR A 411 23.49 -46.52 22.79
C THR A 411 23.67 -46.64 21.28
N LEU A 412 23.15 -45.67 20.52
CA LEU A 412 23.28 -45.64 19.06
C LEU A 412 24.60 -44.98 18.61
N GLY A 413 25.11 -44.04 19.41
CA GLY A 413 26.32 -43.29 19.10
C GLY A 413 26.60 -42.19 20.12
N SER A 414 27.61 -41.38 19.84
CA SER A 414 27.91 -40.17 20.61
C SER A 414 28.84 -39.26 19.82
N PHE A 415 28.63 -37.96 19.90
CA PHE A 415 29.46 -36.93 19.27
C PHE A 415 29.95 -35.91 20.32
N THR A 416 30.93 -35.09 19.94
CA THR A 416 31.35 -33.92 20.71
C THR A 416 30.57 -32.70 20.23
N LEU A 417 29.85 -32.05 21.14
CA LEU A 417 29.31 -30.71 20.92
C LEU A 417 30.34 -29.69 21.40
N ASN A 418 30.73 -28.79 20.51
CA ASN A 418 31.61 -27.67 20.80
C ASN A 418 30.79 -26.38 20.66
N VAL A 419 30.62 -25.68 21.78
CA VAL A 419 29.91 -24.39 21.86
C VAL A 419 30.93 -23.25 21.74
N GLU A 420 30.83 -22.49 20.66
CA GLU A 420 31.67 -21.32 20.40
C GLU A 420 31.00 -20.03 20.90
N ASN A 421 31.81 -18.99 21.15
CA ASN A 421 31.29 -17.69 21.58
C ASN A 421 30.57 -16.99 20.42
N HIS A 422 29.50 -16.26 20.73
CA HIS A 422 28.88 -15.32 19.80
C HIS A 422 28.81 -13.94 20.43
N ASP A 423 29.71 -13.04 20.03
CA ASP A 423 29.68 -11.64 20.44
C ASP A 423 28.65 -10.88 19.58
N ALA A 424 27.71 -10.21 20.23
CA ALA A 424 26.59 -9.55 19.55
C ALA A 424 27.05 -8.48 18.55
N THR A 425 26.70 -8.68 17.29
CA THR A 425 27.08 -7.82 16.16
C THR A 425 26.03 -6.76 15.84
N ILE A 426 26.37 -5.82 14.96
CA ILE A 426 25.42 -4.89 14.35
C ILE A 426 24.28 -5.60 13.59
N TYR A 427 24.54 -6.82 13.10
CA TYR A 427 23.53 -7.63 12.41
C TYR A 427 22.53 -8.24 13.39
N ASP A 428 23.00 -8.74 14.54
CA ASP A 428 22.14 -9.20 15.63
C ASP A 428 21.29 -8.05 16.19
N GLN A 429 21.85 -6.84 16.29
CA GLN A 429 21.10 -5.64 16.71
C GLN A 429 19.93 -5.33 15.76
N ILE A 430 20.16 -5.40 14.44
CA ILE A 430 19.11 -5.21 13.42
C ILE A 430 18.05 -6.31 13.52
N LEU A 431 18.45 -7.59 13.62
CA LEU A 431 17.50 -8.72 13.68
C LEU A 431 16.69 -8.76 14.99
N ASN A 432 17.32 -8.47 16.13
CA ASN A 432 16.62 -8.37 17.41
C ASN A 432 15.69 -7.16 17.45
N SER A 433 16.09 -6.03 16.86
CA SER A 433 15.19 -4.89 16.70
C SER A 433 14.05 -5.17 15.71
N TRP A 434 14.24 -6.04 14.72
CA TRP A 434 13.16 -6.49 13.84
C TRP A 434 12.15 -7.32 14.62
N GLU A 435 12.59 -8.42 15.25
CA GLU A 435 11.72 -9.27 16.09
C GLU A 435 10.93 -8.42 17.07
N ASN A 436 11.63 -7.53 17.80
CA ASN A 436 10.99 -6.69 18.80
C ASN A 436 9.93 -5.75 18.22
N VAL A 437 10.08 -5.23 17.00
CA VAL A 437 9.12 -4.28 16.40
C VAL A 437 7.99 -4.98 15.63
N SER A 438 8.25 -6.13 15.00
CA SER A 438 7.26 -6.86 14.23
C SER A 438 6.46 -7.89 15.03
N LEU A 439 7.01 -8.40 16.14
CA LEU A 439 6.39 -9.42 16.98
C LEU A 439 6.51 -9.08 18.47
N GLY A 440 7.73 -9.01 19.00
CA GLY A 440 8.02 -8.62 20.38
C GLY A 440 7.75 -9.69 21.42
N ASN A 441 8.19 -10.93 21.20
CA ASN A 441 7.97 -12.04 22.12
C ASN A 441 8.45 -11.77 23.56
N GLU A 442 9.44 -10.89 23.76
CA GLU A 442 9.89 -10.46 25.09
C GLU A 442 8.91 -9.52 25.82
N ASN A 443 8.04 -8.82 25.08
CA ASN A 443 7.02 -7.92 25.64
C ASN A 443 5.69 -8.63 25.97
N TYR A 444 5.59 -9.95 25.75
CA TYR A 444 4.37 -10.71 26.05
C TYR A 444 4.03 -10.73 27.55
N GLN A 445 2.79 -10.38 27.89
CA GLN A 445 2.26 -10.37 29.25
C GLN A 445 1.12 -11.38 29.36
N SER A 446 1.28 -12.41 30.20
CA SER A 446 0.36 -13.54 30.31
C SER A 446 -1.01 -13.20 30.90
N ASP A 447 -1.15 -12.03 31.53
CA ASP A 447 -2.36 -11.46 32.11
C ASP A 447 -3.04 -10.41 31.21
N ASN A 448 -2.42 -10.03 30.09
CA ASN A 448 -2.97 -9.10 29.12
C ASN A 448 -3.92 -9.81 28.13
N PRO A 449 -5.22 -9.47 28.09
CA PRO A 449 -6.20 -10.17 27.26
C PRO A 449 -5.97 -9.98 25.74
N TYR A 450 -5.46 -8.82 25.32
CA TYR A 450 -5.19 -8.55 23.89
C TYR A 450 -3.96 -9.31 23.40
N MET A 451 -2.94 -9.46 24.26
CA MET A 451 -1.79 -10.31 23.95
C MET A 451 -2.18 -11.80 23.93
N GLN A 452 -3.03 -12.25 24.86
CA GLN A 452 -3.61 -13.60 24.83
C GLN A 452 -4.38 -13.87 23.54
N GLU A 453 -5.26 -12.95 23.10
CA GLU A 453 -6.02 -13.08 21.85
C GLU A 453 -5.09 -13.15 20.63
N PHE A 454 -4.08 -12.26 20.57
CA PHE A 454 -3.11 -12.24 19.48
C PHE A 454 -2.29 -13.54 19.41
N LEU A 455 -1.81 -14.06 20.55
CA LEU A 455 -1.12 -15.35 20.61
C LEU A 455 -2.04 -16.51 20.18
N ALA A 456 -3.26 -16.58 20.72
CA ALA A 456 -4.23 -17.62 20.38
C ALA A 456 -4.59 -17.62 18.89
N LYS A 457 -4.62 -16.44 18.26
CA LYS A 457 -4.83 -16.27 16.81
C LYS A 457 -3.66 -16.80 15.98
N ILE A 458 -2.41 -16.57 16.40
CA ILE A 458 -1.24 -17.16 15.73
C ILE A 458 -1.27 -18.68 15.90
N GLU A 459 -1.46 -19.19 17.13
CA GLU A 459 -1.53 -20.63 17.39
C GLU A 459 -2.64 -21.32 16.58
N SER A 460 -3.81 -20.70 16.44
CA SER A 460 -4.91 -21.23 15.62
C SER A 460 -4.52 -21.37 14.14
N GLY A 461 -3.72 -20.43 13.61
CA GLY A 461 -3.17 -20.52 12.26
C GLY A 461 -2.07 -21.58 12.11
N VAL A 462 -1.28 -21.83 13.18
CA VAL A 462 -0.34 -22.96 13.25
C VAL A 462 -1.12 -24.27 13.23
N GLU A 463 -2.21 -24.40 14.00
CA GLU A 463 -3.09 -25.58 14.02
C GLU A 463 -3.74 -25.84 12.66
N GLU A 464 -4.34 -24.83 12.00
CA GLU A 464 -4.91 -24.95 10.66
C GLU A 464 -3.87 -25.45 9.66
N SER A 465 -2.68 -24.87 9.69
CA SER A 465 -1.57 -25.22 8.79
C SER A 465 -1.04 -26.63 9.04
N LEU A 466 -0.95 -27.06 10.30
CA LEU A 466 -0.56 -28.43 10.66
C LEU A 466 -1.62 -29.46 10.26
N ALA A 467 -2.91 -29.11 10.30
CA ALA A 467 -4.00 -29.99 9.85
C ALA A 467 -3.99 -30.26 8.34
N HIS A 468 -3.39 -29.36 7.55
CA HIS A 468 -3.21 -29.46 6.11
C HIS A 468 -1.80 -29.93 5.68
N TRP A 469 -0.91 -30.25 6.61
CA TRP A 469 0.49 -30.58 6.29
C TRP A 469 0.62 -31.96 5.61
N ASP A 470 1.27 -32.00 4.45
CA ASP A 470 1.49 -33.25 3.70
C ASP A 470 2.79 -33.96 4.13
N ASP A 471 2.64 -35.04 4.90
CA ASP A 471 3.72 -35.91 5.36
C ASP A 471 4.12 -37.02 4.36
N ASP A 472 3.46 -37.19 3.19
CA ASP A 472 3.97 -38.05 2.10
C ASP A 472 5.05 -37.31 1.29
N VAL A 473 6.19 -37.09 1.94
CA VAL A 473 7.37 -36.41 1.38
C VAL A 473 7.79 -36.98 0.02
N ALA A 474 7.56 -38.27 -0.24
CA ALA A 474 7.94 -38.93 -1.49
C ALA A 474 7.00 -38.61 -2.66
N ASN A 475 5.72 -38.28 -2.41
CA ASN A 475 4.72 -38.05 -3.46
C ASN A 475 4.13 -36.64 -3.53
N ARG A 476 4.23 -35.85 -2.45
CA ARG A 476 3.56 -34.56 -2.29
C ARG A 476 3.85 -33.53 -3.37
N GLU A 477 2.78 -32.90 -3.87
CA GLU A 477 2.85 -31.79 -4.84
C GLU A 477 2.98 -30.40 -4.15
N SER A 478 2.90 -30.35 -2.83
CA SER A 478 3.11 -29.17 -1.98
C SER A 478 3.54 -29.59 -0.57
N ILE A 479 3.69 -28.64 0.36
CA ILE A 479 3.80 -28.92 1.81
C ILE A 479 2.45 -28.80 2.53
N PHE A 480 1.44 -28.18 1.89
CA PHE A 480 0.06 -28.11 2.36
C PHE A 480 -0.91 -28.59 1.28
N ASP A 481 -1.83 -29.51 1.61
CA ASP A 481 -2.71 -30.16 0.64
C ASP A 481 -3.80 -29.22 0.05
N ASP A 482 -4.15 -28.14 0.77
CA ASP A 482 -5.04 -27.07 0.30
C ASP A 482 -4.35 -26.01 -0.59
N VAL A 483 -3.02 -26.07 -0.76
CA VAL A 483 -2.24 -25.08 -1.54
C VAL A 483 -1.23 -25.75 -2.48
N THR A 484 -1.74 -26.35 -3.57
CA THR A 484 -0.92 -27.08 -4.56
C THR A 484 -0.58 -26.28 -5.83
N ASP A 485 -1.42 -25.33 -6.24
CA ASP A 485 -1.24 -24.60 -7.50
C ASP A 485 -0.29 -23.39 -7.35
N PHE A 486 1.01 -23.64 -7.43
CA PHE A 486 2.04 -22.59 -7.46
C PHE A 486 2.19 -21.86 -8.80
N THR A 487 1.32 -22.09 -9.80
CA THR A 487 1.25 -21.20 -10.98
C THR A 487 0.54 -19.88 -10.66
N LYS A 488 -0.22 -19.85 -9.56
CA LYS A 488 -0.74 -18.64 -8.93
C LYS A 488 0.29 -18.13 -7.92
N SER A 489 1.00 -17.06 -8.25
CA SER A 489 2.07 -16.49 -7.42
C SER A 489 1.67 -16.23 -5.96
N ALA A 490 0.43 -15.79 -5.71
CA ALA A 490 -0.11 -15.56 -4.36
C ALA A 490 -0.11 -16.80 -3.46
N ASN A 491 -0.14 -18.01 -4.03
CA ASN A 491 -0.03 -19.26 -3.27
C ASN A 491 1.40 -19.49 -2.73
N ILE A 492 2.43 -18.94 -3.38
CA ILE A 492 3.81 -18.95 -2.86
C ILE A 492 3.85 -18.11 -1.56
N THR A 493 3.35 -16.87 -1.63
CA THR A 493 3.25 -15.97 -0.47
C THR A 493 2.36 -16.53 0.65
N LYS A 494 1.21 -17.14 0.33
CA LYS A 494 0.35 -17.81 1.35
C LYS A 494 1.13 -18.90 2.09
N THR A 495 1.83 -19.77 1.35
CA THR A 495 2.53 -20.91 1.92
C THR A 495 3.74 -20.51 2.78
N TYR A 496 4.52 -19.50 2.36
CA TYR A 496 5.58 -18.96 3.24
C TYR A 496 5.03 -18.25 4.48
N ARG A 497 3.88 -17.55 4.41
CA ARG A 497 3.26 -16.94 5.60
C ARG A 497 2.76 -17.94 6.64
N ARG A 498 2.35 -19.15 6.23
CA ARG A 498 2.08 -20.25 7.20
C ARG A 498 3.35 -20.72 7.92
N LEU A 499 4.50 -20.72 7.23
CA LEU A 499 5.80 -20.99 7.86
C LEU A 499 6.28 -19.83 8.75
N GLU A 500 5.92 -18.59 8.41
CA GLU A 500 6.13 -17.40 9.26
C GLU A 500 5.41 -17.57 10.62
N GLN A 501 4.16 -18.02 10.62
CA GLN A 501 3.40 -18.33 11.84
C GLN A 501 4.05 -19.45 12.68
N PHE A 502 4.67 -20.45 12.04
CA PHE A 502 5.46 -21.47 12.75
C PHE A 502 6.68 -20.84 13.44
N ALA A 503 7.38 -19.92 12.77
CA ALA A 503 8.56 -19.26 13.31
C ALA A 503 8.21 -18.31 14.48
N GLN A 504 7.11 -17.56 14.39
CA GLN A 504 6.65 -16.61 15.42
C GLN A 504 6.44 -17.25 16.80
N VAL A 505 5.96 -18.51 16.85
CA VAL A 505 5.65 -19.20 18.12
C VAL A 505 6.82 -19.97 18.74
N LEU A 506 7.89 -20.25 17.98
CA LEU A 506 8.94 -21.16 18.43
C LEU A 506 9.74 -20.66 19.65
N ASP A 507 10.01 -19.36 19.75
CA ASP A 507 10.66 -18.76 20.95
C ASP A 507 9.70 -17.94 21.84
N ASN A 508 8.39 -17.97 21.56
CA ASN A 508 7.38 -17.42 22.47
C ASN A 508 7.21 -18.33 23.70
N LYS A 509 7.78 -17.93 24.84
CA LYS A 509 7.80 -18.68 26.12
C LYS A 509 6.42 -19.04 26.70
N SER A 510 5.33 -18.44 26.19
CA SER A 510 3.95 -18.72 26.60
C SER A 510 3.13 -19.50 25.57
N SER A 511 3.68 -19.76 24.38
CA SER A 511 3.04 -20.65 23.40
C SER A 511 3.17 -22.12 23.79
N LYS A 512 2.16 -22.92 23.47
CA LYS A 512 2.24 -24.40 23.54
C LYS A 512 3.25 -24.99 22.52
N TYR A 513 3.70 -24.18 21.57
CA TYR A 513 4.73 -24.53 20.58
C TYR A 513 6.14 -24.05 20.95
N TYR A 514 6.34 -23.49 22.15
CA TYR A 514 7.66 -23.04 22.61
C TYR A 514 8.71 -24.16 22.53
N GLN A 515 9.73 -23.93 21.70
CA GLN A 515 10.83 -24.84 21.40
C GLN A 515 10.34 -26.25 20.99
N ASN A 516 9.21 -26.32 20.27
CA ASN A 516 8.64 -27.58 19.79
C ASN A 516 9.48 -28.14 18.62
N TYR A 517 10.17 -29.26 18.87
CA TYR A 517 11.03 -29.93 17.90
C TYR A 517 10.31 -30.28 16.59
N ASP A 518 9.11 -30.86 16.64
CA ASP A 518 8.40 -31.31 15.43
C ASP A 518 7.99 -30.13 14.54
N LEU A 519 7.56 -29.02 15.16
CA LEU A 519 7.24 -27.78 14.44
C LEU A 519 8.51 -27.16 13.82
N ALA A 520 9.63 -27.14 14.54
CA ALA A 520 10.90 -26.64 14.02
C ALA A 520 11.44 -27.50 12.86
N VAL A 521 11.29 -28.83 12.94
CA VAL A 521 11.61 -29.74 11.83
C VAL A 521 10.70 -29.51 10.63
N LYS A 522 9.38 -29.38 10.83
CA LYS A 522 8.44 -29.06 9.74
C LYS A 522 8.73 -27.69 9.12
N LEU A 523 9.08 -26.68 9.90
CA LEU A 523 9.54 -25.38 9.41
C LEU A 523 10.75 -25.50 8.47
N LYS A 524 11.81 -26.21 8.88
CA LYS A 524 13.01 -26.43 8.05
C LYS A 524 12.72 -27.25 6.79
N GLN A 525 11.89 -28.29 6.91
CA GLN A 525 11.43 -29.08 5.75
C GLN A 525 10.60 -28.25 4.75
N GLY A 526 9.79 -27.32 5.26
CA GLY A 526 9.03 -26.38 4.45
C GLY A 526 9.93 -25.46 3.63
N MET A 527 10.88 -24.79 4.30
CA MET A 527 11.84 -23.89 3.64
C MET A 527 12.68 -24.60 2.57
N GLU A 528 13.20 -25.80 2.87
CA GLU A 528 14.00 -26.60 1.92
C GLU A 528 13.17 -27.10 0.72
N TYR A 529 11.91 -27.50 0.92
CA TYR A 529 11.02 -27.90 -0.18
C TYR A 529 10.67 -26.71 -1.08
N LEU A 530 10.26 -25.59 -0.48
CA LEU A 530 9.90 -24.39 -1.24
C LEU A 530 11.10 -23.86 -2.02
N TYR A 531 12.29 -23.84 -1.41
CA TYR A 531 13.53 -23.52 -2.14
C TYR A 531 13.75 -24.48 -3.32
N LYS A 532 13.75 -25.81 -3.10
CA LYS A 532 14.02 -26.77 -4.18
C LYS A 532 13.00 -26.71 -5.33
N HIS A 533 11.71 -26.62 -5.01
CA HIS A 533 10.64 -26.90 -5.98
C HIS A 533 9.86 -25.65 -6.43
N VAL A 534 9.80 -24.57 -5.63
CA VAL A 534 8.86 -23.45 -5.84
C VAL A 534 9.57 -22.12 -6.11
N TYR A 535 10.51 -21.71 -5.25
CA TYR A 535 11.09 -20.36 -5.22
C TYR A 535 12.62 -20.41 -5.01
N ASN A 536 13.37 -20.36 -6.11
CA ASN A 536 14.85 -20.35 -6.15
C ASN A 536 15.38 -19.48 -7.30
N GLU A 537 16.70 -19.30 -7.35
CA GLU A 537 17.36 -18.46 -8.35
C GLU A 537 17.26 -18.98 -9.80
N GLN A 538 16.81 -20.24 -10.01
CA GLN A 538 16.53 -20.82 -11.32
C GLN A 538 15.07 -20.63 -11.78
N LYS A 539 14.20 -20.04 -10.96
CA LYS A 539 12.81 -19.68 -11.33
C LYS A 539 12.73 -18.35 -12.07
N GLU A 540 11.69 -18.18 -12.88
CA GLU A 540 11.29 -16.89 -13.44
C GLU A 540 9.93 -16.48 -12.87
N ILE A 541 9.59 -15.19 -12.91
CA ILE A 541 8.32 -14.66 -12.39
C ILE A 541 7.15 -15.21 -13.24
N VAL A 542 6.22 -15.90 -12.59
CA VAL A 542 4.97 -16.40 -13.17
C VAL A 542 3.81 -15.95 -12.29
N GLY A 543 2.88 -15.18 -12.86
CA GLY A 543 1.83 -14.49 -12.10
C GLY A 543 2.22 -13.06 -11.76
N ASN A 544 2.01 -12.63 -10.52
CA ASN A 544 2.31 -11.29 -10.05
C ASN A 544 3.79 -11.17 -9.63
N TRP A 545 4.45 -10.09 -10.06
CA TRP A 545 5.83 -9.77 -9.66
C TRP A 545 5.95 -9.51 -8.15
N TRP A 546 4.91 -8.91 -7.55
CA TRP A 546 4.90 -8.51 -6.15
C TRP A 546 5.13 -9.71 -5.21
N ASP A 547 4.60 -10.89 -5.53
CA ASP A 547 4.82 -12.10 -4.74
C ASP A 547 6.28 -12.58 -4.78
N TYR A 548 6.99 -12.37 -5.89
CA TYR A 548 8.38 -12.76 -6.08
C TYR A 548 9.38 -11.73 -5.53
N GLU A 549 9.02 -10.45 -5.48
CA GLU A 549 9.93 -9.35 -5.11
C GLU A 549 9.62 -8.73 -3.73
N ILE A 550 8.40 -8.89 -3.21
CA ILE A 550 7.99 -8.35 -1.91
C ILE A 550 7.33 -9.42 -1.03
N GLY A 551 6.25 -10.05 -1.50
CA GLY A 551 5.39 -10.93 -0.70
C GLY A 551 6.10 -12.14 -0.09
N THR A 552 6.77 -12.93 -0.95
CA THR A 552 7.59 -14.07 -0.52
C THR A 552 8.90 -13.62 0.13
N PRO A 553 9.68 -12.67 -0.42
CA PRO A 553 10.90 -12.18 0.24
C PRO A 553 10.71 -11.70 1.68
N ARG A 554 9.62 -11.00 1.99
CA ARG A 554 9.26 -10.61 3.36
C ARG A 554 9.12 -11.84 4.26
N ALA A 555 8.19 -12.74 3.94
CA ALA A 555 7.96 -13.95 4.74
C ALA A 555 9.22 -14.84 4.87
N VAL A 556 10.11 -14.85 3.87
CA VAL A 556 11.41 -15.53 3.93
C VAL A 556 12.36 -14.88 4.95
N VAL A 557 12.55 -13.55 4.90
CA VAL A 557 13.44 -12.88 5.89
C VAL A 557 12.83 -12.89 7.29
N ASP A 558 11.49 -12.83 7.39
CA ASP A 558 10.75 -12.86 8.65
C ASP A 558 10.88 -14.23 9.33
N VAL A 559 10.70 -15.34 8.60
CA VAL A 559 11.01 -16.71 9.09
C VAL A 559 12.46 -16.83 9.59
N LEU A 560 13.43 -16.33 8.82
CA LEU A 560 14.85 -16.46 9.13
C LEU A 560 15.33 -15.50 10.24
N ALA A 561 14.54 -14.48 10.56
CA ALA A 561 14.74 -13.62 11.73
C ALA A 561 14.11 -14.26 12.98
N TYR A 562 12.80 -14.55 12.97
CA TYR A 562 12.09 -15.11 14.13
C TYR A 562 12.67 -16.45 14.61
N ALA A 563 13.03 -17.34 13.67
CA ALA A 563 13.61 -18.64 13.97
C ALA A 563 15.14 -18.69 13.71
N ASN A 564 15.85 -17.56 13.81
CA ASN A 564 17.28 -17.50 13.44
C ASN A 564 18.14 -18.54 14.16
N ALA A 565 17.86 -18.82 15.44
CA ALA A 565 18.55 -19.81 16.24
C ALA A 565 18.50 -21.24 15.62
N TYR A 566 17.44 -21.56 14.88
CA TYR A 566 17.18 -22.88 14.31
C TYR A 566 17.84 -23.12 12.94
N PHE A 567 18.45 -22.10 12.31
CA PHE A 567 19.08 -22.19 10.99
C PHE A 567 20.60 -21.95 11.03
N THR A 568 21.36 -22.75 10.29
CA THR A 568 22.79 -22.51 10.06
C THR A 568 23.00 -21.38 9.05
N GLN A 569 24.22 -20.81 9.00
CA GLN A 569 24.52 -19.73 8.06
C GLN A 569 24.45 -20.20 6.60
N GLU A 570 24.75 -21.48 6.32
CA GLU A 570 24.64 -22.10 4.99
C GLU A 570 23.17 -22.26 4.55
N GLU A 571 22.25 -22.47 5.49
CA GLU A 571 20.81 -22.52 5.21
C GLU A 571 20.27 -21.11 4.96
N ILE A 572 20.60 -20.15 5.82
CA ILE A 572 20.24 -18.72 5.65
C ILE A 572 20.74 -18.20 4.30
N ASN A 573 22.02 -18.41 3.99
CA ASN A 573 22.64 -18.00 2.72
C ASN A 573 22.04 -18.73 1.51
N ARG A 574 21.49 -19.94 1.67
CA ARG A 574 20.78 -20.67 0.60
C ARG A 574 19.42 -20.06 0.31
N TYR A 575 18.61 -19.84 1.34
CA TYR A 575 17.22 -19.40 1.19
C TYR A 575 17.10 -17.92 0.77
N ILE A 576 18.15 -17.11 0.95
CA ILE A 576 18.18 -15.71 0.50
C ILE A 576 18.57 -15.55 -0.99
N LYS A 577 19.22 -16.54 -1.61
CA LYS A 577 19.57 -16.50 -3.06
C LYS A 577 18.46 -16.06 -4.02
N PRO A 578 17.19 -16.52 -3.91
CA PRO A 578 16.14 -16.01 -4.79
C PRO A 578 15.87 -14.52 -4.56
N ILE A 579 16.01 -14.00 -3.34
CA ILE A 579 15.91 -12.56 -3.04
C ILE A 579 17.06 -11.81 -3.73
N ASP A 580 18.30 -12.32 -3.66
CA ASP A 580 19.45 -11.77 -4.38
C ASP A 580 19.23 -11.73 -5.92
N LYS A 581 18.37 -12.61 -6.47
CA LYS A 581 17.95 -12.56 -7.89
C LYS A 581 16.84 -11.55 -8.14
N PHE A 582 15.70 -11.70 -7.47
CA PHE A 582 14.47 -10.97 -7.82
C PHE A 582 14.50 -9.51 -7.31
N VAL A 583 15.22 -9.25 -6.23
CA VAL A 583 15.40 -7.92 -5.63
C VAL A 583 16.86 -7.47 -5.77
N ALA A 584 17.51 -7.76 -6.91
CA ALA A 584 18.92 -7.45 -7.10
C ALA A 584 19.24 -5.95 -6.85
N ASP A 585 18.40 -5.06 -7.36
CA ASP A 585 18.41 -3.61 -7.11
C ASP A 585 17.18 -3.23 -6.26
N PRO A 586 17.33 -2.72 -5.02
CA PRO A 586 16.21 -2.36 -4.15
C PRO A 586 15.46 -1.09 -4.58
N THR A 587 15.94 -0.38 -5.61
CA THR A 587 15.30 0.82 -6.15
C THR A 587 14.44 0.53 -7.39
N VAL A 588 14.33 -0.74 -7.80
CA VAL A 588 13.64 -1.16 -9.04
C VAL A 588 12.71 -2.35 -8.77
N ILE A 589 11.43 -2.19 -9.09
CA ILE A 589 10.47 -3.29 -9.16
C ILE A 589 10.40 -3.87 -10.59
N ARG A 590 9.97 -5.12 -10.69
CA ARG A 590 9.91 -5.93 -11.92
C ARG A 590 11.30 -6.14 -12.53
N SER A 591 12.31 -6.27 -11.68
CA SER A 591 13.74 -6.17 -12.05
C SER A 591 14.17 -7.23 -13.06
N THR A 592 13.64 -8.46 -12.95
CA THR A 592 13.94 -9.59 -13.85
C THR A 592 12.97 -9.69 -15.05
N THR A 593 12.14 -8.67 -15.28
CA THR A 593 11.14 -8.66 -16.37
C THR A 593 11.62 -7.86 -17.59
N THR A 594 10.79 -7.79 -18.64
CA THR A 594 11.02 -6.92 -19.79
C THR A 594 10.66 -5.44 -19.54
N ILE A 595 10.03 -5.10 -18.41
CA ILE A 595 9.60 -3.72 -18.07
C ILE A 595 9.88 -3.44 -16.57
N PRO A 596 11.16 -3.37 -16.16
CA PRO A 596 11.53 -2.82 -14.86
C PRO A 596 11.09 -1.35 -14.74
N VAL A 597 10.68 -0.92 -13.55
CA VAL A 597 10.38 0.49 -13.24
C VAL A 597 10.89 0.85 -11.84
N PRO A 598 11.16 2.14 -11.55
CA PRO A 598 11.57 2.56 -10.21
C PRO A 598 10.56 2.14 -9.13
N ALA A 599 11.08 1.73 -7.98
CA ALA A 599 10.29 1.54 -6.78
C ALA A 599 9.92 2.91 -6.19
N VAL A 600 8.65 3.06 -5.78
CA VAL A 600 8.08 4.29 -5.25
C VAL A 600 7.02 3.98 -4.19
N GLY A 601 6.71 4.95 -3.34
CA GLY A 601 5.70 4.81 -2.27
C GLY A 601 6.00 3.62 -1.36
N GLY A 602 4.95 2.90 -0.95
CA GLY A 602 5.07 1.73 -0.08
C GLY A 602 5.91 0.58 -0.65
N ASN A 603 6.06 0.48 -1.99
CA ASN A 603 6.91 -0.55 -2.60
C ASN A 603 8.39 -0.33 -2.28
N GLN A 604 8.85 0.92 -2.27
CA GLN A 604 10.25 1.24 -1.94
C GLN A 604 10.56 0.87 -0.49
N THR A 605 9.67 1.18 0.46
CA THR A 605 9.86 0.79 1.87
C THR A 605 9.86 -0.72 2.08
N ASP A 606 9.07 -1.48 1.31
CA ASP A 606 9.06 -2.94 1.40
C ASP A 606 10.31 -3.59 0.77
N LEU A 607 10.78 -3.12 -0.39
CA LEU A 607 12.07 -3.58 -0.96
C LEU A 607 13.24 -3.24 -0.04
N SER A 608 13.26 -2.03 0.54
CA SER A 608 14.27 -1.61 1.51
C SER A 608 14.29 -2.48 2.77
N LYS A 609 13.12 -2.81 3.33
CA LYS A 609 13.00 -3.74 4.48
C LYS A 609 13.57 -5.12 4.15
N VAL A 610 13.13 -5.72 3.05
CA VAL A 610 13.63 -7.02 2.55
C VAL A 610 15.15 -6.98 2.37
N THR A 611 15.69 -5.88 1.85
CA THR A 611 17.11 -5.70 1.55
C THR A 611 17.95 -5.53 2.81
N ILE A 612 17.50 -4.72 3.78
CA ILE A 612 18.15 -4.56 5.09
C ILE A 612 18.17 -5.90 5.85
N LEU A 613 17.05 -6.61 5.91
CA LEU A 613 16.96 -7.87 6.64
C LEU A 613 17.76 -8.99 5.95
N SER A 614 17.70 -9.11 4.62
CA SER A 614 18.55 -10.07 3.88
C SER A 614 20.04 -9.75 4.02
N GLY A 615 20.42 -8.48 4.09
CA GLY A 615 21.78 -8.04 4.40
C GLY A 615 22.22 -8.44 5.81
N ALA A 616 21.40 -8.15 6.84
CA ALA A 616 21.69 -8.54 8.22
C ALA A 616 21.79 -10.06 8.39
N LEU A 617 20.86 -10.83 7.81
CA LEU A 617 20.88 -12.30 7.79
C LEU A 617 22.12 -12.86 7.09
N LYS A 618 22.63 -12.21 6.03
CA LYS A 618 23.88 -12.57 5.32
C LYS A 618 25.16 -12.03 5.98
N GLN A 619 25.04 -11.21 7.03
CA GLN A 619 26.14 -10.43 7.62
C GLN A 619 26.85 -9.51 6.60
N ASP A 620 26.06 -8.93 5.70
CA ASP A 620 26.50 -8.10 4.57
C ASP A 620 26.14 -6.62 4.79
N SER A 621 27.11 -5.85 5.27
CA SER A 621 26.96 -4.40 5.49
C SER A 621 26.73 -3.60 4.21
N ALA A 622 27.19 -4.06 3.04
CA ALA A 622 26.95 -3.35 1.79
C ALA A 622 25.48 -3.50 1.38
N ARG A 623 24.95 -4.72 1.51
CA ARG A 623 23.53 -5.00 1.24
C ARG A 623 22.58 -4.24 2.17
N ILE A 624 22.95 -4.02 3.44
CA ILE A 624 22.17 -3.16 4.35
C ILE A 624 22.16 -1.71 3.85
N GLN A 625 23.32 -1.18 3.43
CA GLN A 625 23.42 0.18 2.89
C GLN A 625 22.59 0.36 1.62
N GLU A 626 22.58 -0.61 0.69
CA GLU A 626 21.72 -0.58 -0.51
C GLU A 626 20.23 -0.41 -0.14
N GLY A 627 19.77 -1.11 0.89
CA GLY A 627 18.39 -1.00 1.38
C GLY A 627 18.09 0.35 2.03
N VAL A 628 19.05 0.92 2.77
CA VAL A 628 18.94 2.26 3.37
C VAL A 628 18.98 3.36 2.30
N ASP A 629 19.86 3.27 1.31
CA ASP A 629 19.92 4.20 0.18
C ASP A 629 18.60 4.19 -0.61
N GLY A 630 17.96 3.02 -0.73
CA GLY A 630 16.59 2.89 -1.25
C GLY A 630 15.54 3.69 -0.49
N LEU A 631 15.64 3.83 0.84
CA LEU A 631 14.71 4.68 1.61
C LEU A 631 14.93 6.18 1.34
N LEU A 632 16.16 6.59 1.07
CA LEU A 632 16.52 7.99 0.85
C LEU A 632 15.93 8.55 -0.46
N THR A 633 15.52 7.69 -1.40
CA THR A 633 14.88 8.07 -2.68
C THR A 633 13.47 8.62 -2.50
N VAL A 634 12.70 8.10 -1.53
CA VAL A 634 11.30 8.52 -1.26
C VAL A 634 11.17 9.50 -0.10
N LEU A 635 12.21 9.70 0.72
CA LEU A 635 12.26 10.73 1.77
C LEU A 635 12.48 12.14 1.18
N GLU A 636 11.53 12.63 0.39
CA GLU A 636 11.49 14.00 -0.10
C GLU A 636 10.05 14.51 -0.33
N PHE A 637 9.93 15.82 -0.60
CA PHE A 637 8.67 16.43 -1.03
C PHE A 637 8.66 16.58 -2.54
N VAL A 638 7.69 15.94 -3.21
CA VAL A 638 7.51 16.02 -4.66
C VAL A 638 6.76 17.29 -5.07
N LYS A 639 6.79 17.58 -6.38
CA LYS A 639 6.08 18.73 -6.99
C LYS A 639 5.11 18.32 -8.11
N GLU A 640 5.22 17.09 -8.57
CA GLU A 640 4.36 16.44 -9.58
C GLU A 640 4.45 14.91 -9.38
N GLY A 641 3.40 14.19 -9.76
CA GLY A 641 3.34 12.72 -9.61
C GLY A 641 3.13 12.24 -8.16
N GLN A 642 3.64 11.04 -7.87
CA GLN A 642 3.38 10.30 -6.62
C GLN A 642 4.33 10.70 -5.49
N GLY A 643 3.83 10.71 -4.26
CA GLY A 643 4.58 11.08 -3.06
C GLY A 643 3.90 12.17 -2.22
N PHE A 644 4.59 12.67 -1.19
CA PHE A 644 4.11 13.76 -0.34
C PHE A 644 4.43 15.13 -0.93
N TYR A 645 3.48 16.06 -0.85
CA TYR A 645 3.61 17.46 -1.21
C TYR A 645 3.69 18.35 0.04
N ARG A 646 4.19 19.59 -0.10
CA ARG A 646 4.37 20.50 1.06
C ARG A 646 3.07 21.02 1.69
N ASP A 647 1.94 20.93 1.00
CA ASP A 647 0.60 21.13 1.57
C ASP A 647 0.08 19.90 2.34
N GLY A 648 0.87 18.84 2.48
CA GLY A 648 0.46 17.59 3.14
C GLY A 648 -0.34 16.63 2.25
N SER A 649 -0.55 16.97 0.96
CA SER A 649 -1.18 16.03 0.03
C SER A 649 -0.29 14.80 -0.17
N PHE A 650 -0.89 13.61 -0.31
CA PHE A 650 -0.18 12.42 -0.78
C PHE A 650 -0.90 11.81 -1.97
N ILE A 651 -0.16 11.61 -3.06
CA ILE A 651 -0.63 10.98 -4.28
C ILE A 651 0.04 9.62 -4.45
N ASP A 652 -0.74 8.60 -4.82
CA ASP A 652 -0.22 7.37 -5.42
C ASP A 652 -1.04 7.02 -6.67
N HIS A 653 -0.65 5.98 -7.40
CA HIS A 653 -1.30 5.52 -8.62
C HIS A 653 -1.50 6.63 -9.67
N THR A 654 -0.43 7.34 -9.99
CA THR A 654 -0.38 8.56 -10.81
C THR A 654 -0.97 9.80 -10.15
N ASP A 655 -2.26 9.78 -9.78
CA ASP A 655 -3.06 10.98 -9.49
C ASP A 655 -4.23 10.75 -8.50
N VAL A 656 -4.18 9.68 -7.70
CA VAL A 656 -5.22 9.36 -6.70
C VAL A 656 -4.82 9.87 -5.30
N ALA A 657 -5.74 10.54 -4.62
CA ALA A 657 -5.59 11.02 -3.24
C ALA A 657 -5.51 9.85 -2.25
N TYR A 658 -4.34 9.59 -1.66
CA TYR A 658 -4.05 8.27 -1.06
C TYR A 658 -3.33 8.24 0.31
N THR A 659 -3.26 9.37 1.02
CA THR A 659 -2.57 9.48 2.32
C THR A 659 -2.96 8.36 3.31
N GLY A 660 -4.25 8.07 3.42
CA GLY A 660 -4.81 7.12 4.36
C GLY A 660 -4.88 5.67 3.87
N ALA A 661 -4.07 5.29 2.88
CA ALA A 661 -3.85 3.87 2.55
C ALA A 661 -2.44 3.60 1.98
N TYR A 662 -2.07 4.12 0.80
CA TYR A 662 -0.70 3.91 0.29
C TYR A 662 0.33 4.73 1.08
N GLY A 663 -0.07 5.90 1.57
CA GLY A 663 0.69 6.63 2.59
C GLY A 663 0.84 5.80 3.87
N ASN A 664 -0.26 5.24 4.42
CA ASN A 664 -0.20 4.36 5.59
C ASN A 664 0.84 3.23 5.44
N VAL A 665 0.87 2.54 4.30
CA VAL A 665 1.84 1.45 4.03
C VAL A 665 3.29 1.95 4.06
N LEU A 666 3.56 3.10 3.45
CA LEU A 666 4.88 3.73 3.50
C LEU A 666 5.25 4.17 4.93
N MET A 667 4.31 4.75 5.68
CA MET A 667 4.53 5.22 7.06
C MET A 667 4.76 4.05 8.03
N ASP A 668 3.98 2.98 7.94
CA ASP A 668 4.18 1.73 8.70
C ASP A 668 5.53 1.10 8.33
N GLY A 669 5.93 1.15 7.04
CA GLY A 669 7.26 0.75 6.56
C GLY A 669 8.42 1.55 7.18
N PHE A 670 8.35 2.88 7.21
CA PHE A 670 9.35 3.70 7.92
C PHE A 670 9.38 3.43 9.42
N SER A 671 8.21 3.26 10.04
CA SER A 671 8.09 2.96 11.47
C SER A 671 8.70 1.62 11.88
N GLN A 672 8.74 0.67 10.94
CA GLN A 672 9.35 -0.65 11.09
C GLN A 672 10.88 -0.58 10.95
N ILE A 673 11.38 0.22 10.01
CA ILE A 673 12.82 0.22 9.68
C ILE A 673 13.62 1.17 10.58
N LEU A 674 13.08 2.33 10.96
CA LEU A 674 13.83 3.31 11.75
C LEU A 674 14.40 2.75 13.06
N PRO A 675 13.66 1.98 13.90
CA PRO A 675 14.23 1.37 15.09
C PRO A 675 15.42 0.44 14.80
N MET A 676 15.37 -0.31 13.69
CA MET A 676 16.45 -1.23 13.31
C MET A 676 17.77 -0.52 13.00
N ILE A 677 17.72 0.67 12.40
CA ILE A 677 18.91 1.36 11.87
C ILE A 677 19.36 2.56 12.70
N ALA A 678 18.47 3.22 13.47
CA ALA A 678 18.76 4.49 14.14
C ALA A 678 19.92 4.46 15.14
N ASN A 679 20.15 3.31 15.80
CA ASN A 679 21.26 3.13 16.76
C ASN A 679 22.48 2.43 16.16
N THR A 680 22.62 2.44 14.82
CA THR A 680 23.65 1.72 14.07
C THR A 680 24.46 2.65 13.16
N SER A 681 25.49 2.14 12.49
CA SER A 681 26.20 2.89 11.43
C SER A 681 25.36 3.20 10.19
N PHE A 682 24.13 2.65 10.10
CA PHE A 682 23.20 2.83 8.98
C PHE A 682 22.07 3.82 9.29
N ALA A 683 22.17 4.58 10.39
CA ALA A 683 21.17 5.57 10.79
C ALA A 683 20.96 6.65 9.70
N LEU A 684 19.72 7.10 9.51
CA LEU A 684 19.40 8.11 8.51
C LEU A 684 19.95 9.50 8.91
N PRO A 685 20.32 10.35 7.93
CA PRO A 685 20.66 11.75 8.19
C PRO A 685 19.51 12.50 8.87
N ALA A 686 19.82 13.33 9.87
CA ALA A 686 18.81 14.02 10.68
C ALA A 686 17.88 14.93 9.85
N GLU A 687 18.40 15.54 8.78
CA GLU A 687 17.65 16.34 7.83
C GLU A 687 16.67 15.53 6.96
N LYS A 688 16.90 14.21 6.81
CA LYS A 688 15.99 13.27 6.15
C LYS A 688 14.93 12.76 7.13
N THR A 689 15.29 12.48 8.39
CA THR A 689 14.33 12.14 9.44
C THR A 689 13.36 13.30 9.74
N ALA A 690 13.83 14.54 9.67
CA ALA A 690 12.97 15.73 9.83
C ALA A 690 11.82 15.82 8.80
N ILE A 691 12.01 15.30 7.59
CA ILE A 691 10.97 15.25 6.55
C ILE A 691 9.83 14.30 6.97
N LEU A 692 10.16 13.19 7.63
CA LEU A 692 9.16 12.23 8.15
C LEU A 692 8.28 12.87 9.23
N TYR A 693 8.85 13.69 10.11
CA TYR A 693 8.08 14.47 11.08
C TYR A 693 7.18 15.51 10.38
N GLU A 694 7.69 16.23 9.37
CA GLU A 694 6.85 17.13 8.56
C GLU A 694 5.69 16.38 7.87
N TRP A 695 5.86 15.13 7.43
CA TRP A 695 4.78 14.32 6.87
C TRP A 695 3.71 13.99 7.92
N ILE A 696 4.10 13.58 9.12
CA ILE A 696 3.15 13.26 10.20
C ILE A 696 2.31 14.49 10.56
N ASP A 697 2.96 15.64 10.79
CA ASP A 697 2.30 16.89 11.18
C ASP A 697 1.41 17.47 10.07
N ARG A 698 1.83 17.40 8.79
CA ARG A 698 1.12 18.04 7.66
C ARG A 698 0.11 17.14 6.98
N ALA A 699 0.36 15.84 6.90
CA ALA A 699 -0.44 14.92 6.09
C ALA A 699 -1.37 14.04 6.92
N TYR A 700 -0.99 13.62 8.14
CA TYR A 700 -1.77 12.69 8.97
C TYR A 700 -2.57 13.40 10.06
N PHE A 701 -1.92 14.25 10.84
CA PHE A 701 -2.55 14.93 11.97
C PHE A 701 -3.78 15.80 11.60
N PRO A 702 -3.91 16.41 10.40
CA PRO A 702 -5.14 17.11 10.00
C PRO A 702 -6.29 16.20 9.53
N ILE A 703 -6.01 14.92 9.22
CA ILE A 703 -7.01 13.95 8.70
C ILE A 703 -7.32 12.80 9.66
N ILE A 704 -6.71 12.79 10.86
CA ILE A 704 -7.04 11.89 11.96
C ILE A 704 -7.63 12.72 13.10
N LEU A 705 -8.95 12.59 13.31
CA LEU A 705 -9.74 13.30 14.33
C LEU A 705 -10.68 12.31 15.02
N ASN A 706 -10.86 12.44 16.34
CA ASN A 706 -11.75 11.59 17.16
C ASN A 706 -11.54 10.07 16.93
N GLY A 707 -10.29 9.64 16.76
CA GLY A 707 -9.90 8.27 16.43
C GLY A 707 -10.09 7.84 14.97
N GLU A 708 -10.70 8.67 14.12
CA GLU A 708 -11.09 8.32 12.75
C GLU A 708 -10.16 8.91 11.68
N LEU A 709 -9.78 8.13 10.67
CA LEU A 709 -8.99 8.56 9.51
C LEU A 709 -9.89 8.82 8.29
N MET A 710 -9.90 10.06 7.80
CA MET A 710 -10.88 10.54 6.81
C MET A 710 -10.87 9.75 5.49
N ASP A 711 -12.01 9.13 5.18
CA ASP A 711 -12.22 8.21 4.04
C ASP A 711 -11.86 8.79 2.68
N MET A 712 -12.05 10.10 2.47
CA MET A 712 -11.68 10.80 1.23
C MET A 712 -10.17 10.75 0.89
N THR A 713 -9.34 10.22 1.78
CA THR A 713 -7.89 10.02 1.59
C THR A 713 -7.48 8.55 1.46
N ARG A 714 -8.43 7.61 1.53
CA ARG A 714 -8.18 6.15 1.60
C ARG A 714 -8.41 5.42 0.27
N GLY A 715 -8.80 6.15 -0.78
CA GLY A 715 -9.09 5.63 -2.13
C GLY A 715 -10.03 4.43 -2.09
N ARG A 716 -9.74 3.39 -2.89
CA ARG A 716 -10.58 2.17 -2.92
C ARG A 716 -10.66 1.38 -1.60
N SER A 717 -9.86 1.71 -0.59
CA SER A 717 -9.82 1.00 0.69
C SER A 717 -11.08 1.20 1.54
N ILE A 718 -11.90 2.21 1.23
CA ILE A 718 -13.22 2.42 1.85
C ILE A 718 -14.14 1.20 1.70
N SER A 719 -13.93 0.37 0.66
CA SER A 719 -14.70 -0.85 0.42
C SER A 719 -14.14 -2.10 1.11
N ARG A 720 -13.45 -1.99 2.25
CA ARG A 720 -12.83 -3.12 2.97
C ARG A 720 -13.40 -3.24 4.39
N ALA A 721 -14.11 -4.32 4.67
CA ALA A 721 -14.82 -4.54 5.94
C ALA A 721 -13.90 -4.57 7.17
N SER A 722 -12.67 -5.04 7.01
CA SER A 722 -11.66 -5.12 8.08
C SER A 722 -10.77 -3.87 8.18
N ALA A 723 -11.01 -2.85 7.35
CA ALA A 723 -10.25 -1.61 7.31
C ALA A 723 -11.19 -0.40 7.16
N GLU A 724 -12.21 -0.34 8.02
CA GLU A 724 -12.97 0.89 8.26
C GLU A 724 -12.07 1.99 8.86
N SER A 725 -12.59 3.22 8.87
CA SER A 725 -11.83 4.46 9.08
C SER A 725 -11.07 4.53 10.41
N HIS A 726 -11.65 4.08 11.53
CA HIS A 726 -10.94 4.00 12.83
C HIS A 726 -9.81 2.97 12.82
N ALA A 727 -10.02 1.78 12.24
CA ALA A 727 -8.97 0.78 12.12
C ALA A 727 -7.80 1.32 11.27
N ALA A 728 -8.09 2.03 10.19
CA ALA A 728 -7.10 2.68 9.34
C ALA A 728 -6.35 3.84 10.05
N ALA A 729 -6.98 4.53 11.00
CA ALA A 729 -6.29 5.51 11.86
C ALA A 729 -5.27 4.83 12.79
N ILE A 730 -5.63 3.73 13.44
CA ILE A 730 -4.72 2.98 14.32
C ILE A 730 -3.50 2.44 13.55
N GLU A 731 -3.66 2.09 12.28
CA GLU A 731 -2.53 1.72 11.41
C GLU A 731 -1.52 2.87 11.22
N ALA A 732 -1.99 4.10 11.00
CA ALA A 732 -1.10 5.26 10.93
C ALA A 732 -0.50 5.61 12.31
N LEU A 733 -1.34 5.64 13.36
CA LEU A 733 -0.95 6.05 14.71
C LEU A 733 0.05 5.09 15.36
N ARG A 734 -0.04 3.76 15.13
CA ARG A 734 0.99 2.82 15.62
C ARG A 734 2.35 3.09 14.96
N GLY A 735 2.35 3.50 13.69
CA GLY A 735 3.56 3.94 13.00
C GLY A 735 4.21 5.15 13.70
N VAL A 736 3.40 6.17 14.03
CA VAL A 736 3.85 7.36 14.77
C VAL A 736 4.42 6.99 16.15
N VAL A 737 3.78 6.07 16.89
CA VAL A 737 4.24 5.63 18.22
C VAL A 737 5.59 4.89 18.17
N ARG A 738 5.85 4.08 17.14
CA ARG A 738 7.16 3.44 16.91
C ARG A 738 8.22 4.47 16.50
N ILE A 739 7.90 5.39 15.59
CA ILE A 739 8.80 6.48 15.16
C ILE A 739 9.22 7.32 16.36
N ALA A 740 8.30 7.60 17.28
CA ALA A 740 8.60 8.31 18.53
C ALA A 740 9.64 7.58 19.41
N GLN A 741 9.71 6.24 19.40
CA GLN A 741 10.76 5.50 20.14
C GLN A 741 12.16 5.62 19.51
N ALA A 742 12.23 5.94 18.22
CA ALA A 742 13.47 6.19 17.47
C ALA A 742 13.81 7.69 17.34
N SER A 743 13.11 8.55 18.08
CA SER A 743 13.22 10.01 18.03
C SER A 743 13.93 10.59 19.27
N ASP A 744 14.39 11.84 19.20
CA ASP A 744 14.82 12.57 20.39
C ASP A 744 13.64 12.83 21.35
N GLU A 745 13.90 13.09 22.63
CA GLU A 745 12.85 13.22 23.65
C GLU A 745 11.86 14.38 23.39
N ALA A 746 12.24 15.42 22.66
CA ALA A 746 11.31 16.51 22.32
C ALA A 746 10.34 16.10 21.21
N GLN A 747 10.85 15.45 20.16
CA GLN A 747 10.02 14.88 19.08
C GLN A 747 9.16 13.72 19.58
N LYS A 748 9.74 12.83 20.39
CA LYS A 748 9.01 11.74 21.06
C LYS A 748 7.87 12.27 21.92
N MET A 749 8.09 13.32 22.71
CA MET A 749 7.04 13.96 23.49
C MET A 749 5.93 14.53 22.61
N HIS A 750 6.28 15.29 21.57
CA HIS A 750 5.32 15.86 20.60
C HIS A 750 4.45 14.77 19.95
N LEU A 751 5.07 13.77 19.34
CA LEU A 751 4.39 12.69 18.62
C LEU A 751 3.50 11.86 19.55
N LEU A 752 3.98 11.48 20.74
CA LEU A 752 3.19 10.71 21.70
C LEU A 752 2.01 11.51 22.25
N SER A 753 2.20 12.78 22.59
CA SER A 753 1.10 13.66 23.02
C SER A 753 0.04 13.86 21.92
N ALA A 754 0.46 13.98 20.66
CA ALA A 754 -0.43 14.12 19.52
C ALA A 754 -1.21 12.84 19.16
N VAL A 755 -0.62 11.66 19.41
CA VAL A 755 -1.32 10.36 19.33
C VAL A 755 -2.30 10.20 20.49
N LYS A 756 -1.86 10.46 21.74
CA LYS A 756 -2.70 10.31 22.95
C LYS A 756 -3.94 11.20 22.89
N GLY A 757 -3.82 12.42 22.35
CA GLY A 757 -4.96 13.28 22.07
C GLY A 757 -5.97 12.68 21.09
N ARG A 758 -5.50 12.13 19.97
CA ARG A 758 -6.38 11.57 18.92
C ARG A 758 -7.10 10.29 19.33
N ILE A 759 -6.49 9.50 20.22
CA ILE A 759 -7.10 8.27 20.78
C ILE A 759 -8.00 8.59 21.98
N GLY A 760 -7.66 9.60 22.80
CA GLY A 760 -8.41 9.94 24.01
C GLY A 760 -9.84 10.46 23.77
N GLU A 761 -10.11 10.97 22.56
CA GLU A 761 -11.45 11.40 22.11
C GLU A 761 -12.24 10.26 21.43
N ASP A 762 -11.65 9.08 21.22
CA ASP A 762 -12.33 7.93 20.61
C ASP A 762 -13.04 7.08 21.67
N THR A 763 -14.37 7.15 21.69
CA THR A 763 -15.23 6.33 22.57
C THR A 763 -15.88 5.14 21.85
N PHE A 764 -15.50 4.86 20.61
CA PHE A 764 -16.07 3.80 19.77
C PHE A 764 -15.06 2.68 19.53
N TYR A 765 -13.87 3.00 19.00
CA TYR A 765 -12.90 1.99 18.60
C TYR A 765 -11.91 1.67 19.71
N VAL A 766 -11.66 0.38 19.93
CA VAL A 766 -10.66 -0.08 20.91
C VAL A 766 -9.32 -0.26 20.19
N PRO A 767 -8.29 0.57 20.44
CA PRO A 767 -7.07 0.60 19.63
C PRO A 767 -6.40 -0.76 19.44
N TYR A 768 -6.39 -1.57 20.50
CA TYR A 768 -5.80 -2.90 20.56
C TYR A 768 -6.29 -3.85 19.45
N GLN A 769 -7.51 -3.65 18.92
CA GLN A 769 -8.06 -4.45 17.82
C GLN A 769 -7.25 -4.36 16.52
N ASN A 770 -6.54 -3.23 16.26
CA ASN A 770 -5.70 -3.08 15.06
C ASN A 770 -4.18 -2.95 15.29
N LEU A 771 -3.71 -3.23 16.51
CA LEU A 771 -2.29 -3.45 16.79
C LEU A 771 -1.86 -4.84 16.27
N LYS A 772 -0.57 -5.03 15.96
CA LYS A 772 -0.06 -6.19 15.20
C LYS A 772 1.20 -6.85 15.79
N SER A 773 1.61 -6.43 16.98
CA SER A 773 2.71 -7.01 17.75
C SER A 773 2.45 -6.82 19.24
N TYR A 774 3.09 -7.63 20.10
CA TYR A 774 3.04 -7.42 21.56
C TYR A 774 3.70 -6.08 21.95
N THR A 775 4.68 -5.63 21.17
CA THR A 775 5.34 -4.33 21.33
C THR A 775 4.41 -3.17 21.03
N ASP A 776 3.59 -3.23 19.96
CA ASP A 776 2.56 -2.21 19.69
C ASP A 776 1.59 -2.11 20.88
N ILE A 777 1.07 -3.25 21.36
CA ILE A 777 0.15 -3.31 22.51
C ILE A 777 0.82 -2.68 23.74
N SER A 778 2.04 -3.12 24.08
CA SER A 778 2.78 -2.62 25.24
C SER A 778 3.10 -1.12 25.15
N LEU A 779 3.39 -0.60 23.95
CA LEU A 779 3.64 0.83 23.72
C LEU A 779 2.35 1.66 23.86
N PHE A 780 1.21 1.16 23.39
CA PHE A 780 -0.08 1.84 23.56
C PHE A 780 -0.54 1.83 25.03
N GLU A 781 -0.36 0.71 25.74
CA GLU A 781 -0.65 0.65 27.18
C GLU A 781 0.23 1.61 27.99
N LYS A 782 1.53 1.68 27.69
CA LYS A 782 2.43 2.67 28.29
C LYS A 782 1.95 4.09 27.99
N LEU A 783 1.67 4.42 26.73
CA LEU A 783 1.23 5.74 26.30
C LEU A 783 -0.07 6.20 26.97
N LEU A 784 -1.07 5.33 27.01
CA LEU A 784 -2.40 5.67 27.53
C LEU A 784 -2.41 5.80 29.06
N ASN A 785 -1.61 4.99 29.77
CA ASN A 785 -1.51 5.02 31.24
C ASN A 785 -0.45 6.00 31.79
N ASP A 786 0.44 6.58 30.97
CA ASP A 786 1.47 7.52 31.43
C ASP A 786 0.92 8.96 31.54
N ASP A 787 0.49 9.34 32.74
CA ASP A 787 0.02 10.69 33.09
C ASP A 787 1.06 11.81 32.89
N THR A 788 2.35 11.49 32.73
CA THR A 788 3.36 12.50 32.38
C THR A 788 3.29 12.93 30.91
N ILE A 789 2.64 12.13 30.06
CA ILE A 789 2.35 12.45 28.66
C ILE A 789 1.00 13.18 28.60
N PRO A 790 0.96 14.51 28.32
CA PRO A 790 -0.28 15.23 28.14
C PRO A 790 -0.91 14.86 26.80
N ALA A 791 -2.24 14.76 26.76
CA ALA A 791 -3.00 14.69 25.51
C ALA A 791 -3.01 16.06 24.81
N VAL A 792 -2.65 16.11 23.52
CA VAL A 792 -2.94 17.29 22.68
C VAL A 792 -4.45 17.45 22.55
N LYS A 793 -4.97 18.64 22.84
CA LYS A 793 -6.39 18.94 22.73
C LYS A 793 -6.79 19.19 21.27
N PRO A 794 -8.05 18.94 20.88
CA PRO A 794 -8.55 19.39 19.58
C PRO A 794 -8.40 20.91 19.41
N GLU A 795 -7.81 21.33 18.30
CA GLU A 795 -7.66 22.75 17.93
C GLU A 795 -8.50 23.07 16.69
N THR A 796 -8.94 24.33 16.56
CA THR A 796 -9.67 24.78 15.37
C THR A 796 -8.69 25.13 14.25
N PHE A 797 -8.77 24.46 13.11
CA PHE A 797 -7.83 24.63 11.98
C PHE A 797 -8.52 24.48 10.63
N LEU A 798 -7.96 25.13 9.60
CA LEU A 798 -8.34 24.95 8.19
C LEU A 798 -7.16 24.42 7.37
N HIS A 799 -7.31 23.31 6.66
CA HIS A 799 -6.24 22.68 5.88
C HIS A 799 -6.68 22.40 4.43
N SER A 800 -5.86 22.82 3.46
CA SER A 800 -6.19 22.78 2.03
C SER A 800 -5.17 21.94 1.27
N PHE A 801 -5.47 20.66 1.07
CA PHE A 801 -4.67 19.72 0.29
C PHE A 801 -4.91 19.92 -1.22
N HIS A 802 -4.46 21.06 -1.75
CA HIS A 802 -4.66 21.47 -3.15
C HIS A 802 -4.09 20.45 -4.14
N ASN A 803 -2.93 19.86 -3.84
CA ASN A 803 -2.28 18.93 -4.77
C ASN A 803 -2.98 17.55 -4.84
N MET A 804 -3.93 17.25 -3.93
CA MET A 804 -4.83 16.09 -4.04
C MET A 804 -6.33 16.43 -4.04
N ASP A 805 -6.67 17.71 -4.23
CA ASP A 805 -8.03 18.25 -4.28
C ASP A 805 -8.93 17.85 -3.08
N LYS A 806 -8.35 17.86 -1.86
CA LYS A 806 -9.09 17.63 -0.61
C LYS A 806 -9.01 18.85 0.31
N PHE A 807 -10.01 19.05 1.15
CA PHE A 807 -10.07 20.17 2.09
C PHE A 807 -10.64 19.72 3.43
N VAL A 808 -10.08 20.22 4.53
CA VAL A 808 -10.53 19.92 5.90
C VAL A 808 -10.73 21.21 6.69
N TYR A 809 -11.82 21.25 7.43
CA TYR A 809 -12.06 22.21 8.50
C TYR A 809 -12.35 21.46 9.80
N ASN A 810 -11.60 21.71 10.87
CA ASN A 810 -11.98 21.29 12.21
C ASN A 810 -12.43 22.49 13.03
N ASN A 811 -13.61 22.42 13.63
CA ASN A 811 -14.18 23.42 14.53
C ASN A 811 -14.27 22.84 15.95
N ALA A 812 -13.16 22.89 16.67
CA ALA A 812 -13.05 22.33 18.03
C ALA A 812 -13.97 23.02 19.05
N GLU A 813 -14.37 24.28 18.81
CA GLU A 813 -15.31 25.02 19.66
C GLU A 813 -16.76 24.51 19.54
N ASN A 814 -17.08 23.83 18.44
CA ASN A 814 -18.43 23.32 18.15
C ASN A 814 -18.44 21.80 17.91
N HIS A 815 -17.35 21.10 18.24
CA HIS A 815 -17.19 19.64 18.18
C HIS A 815 -17.55 19.00 16.82
N PHE A 816 -17.19 19.66 15.71
CA PHE A 816 -17.38 19.10 14.36
C PHE A 816 -16.16 19.32 13.45
N ALA A 817 -16.01 18.46 12.46
CA ALA A 817 -15.15 18.69 11.30
C ALA A 817 -15.90 18.46 9.99
N ILE A 818 -15.62 19.30 8.99
CA ILE A 818 -16.09 19.16 7.61
C ILE A 818 -14.92 18.76 6.73
N ALA A 819 -15.12 17.77 5.88
CA ALA A 819 -14.17 17.41 4.84
C ALA A 819 -14.85 17.52 3.46
N LEU A 820 -14.14 18.07 2.47
CA LEU A 820 -14.62 18.20 1.10
C LEU A 820 -13.76 17.34 0.18
N SER A 821 -14.39 16.38 -0.48
CA SER A 821 -13.77 15.56 -1.50
C SER A 821 -14.08 16.12 -2.88
N MET A 822 -13.06 16.64 -3.54
CA MET A 822 -13.10 17.19 -4.91
C MET A 822 -12.10 16.43 -5.80
N TYR A 823 -12.20 16.62 -7.11
CA TYR A 823 -11.17 16.23 -8.08
C TYR A 823 -11.02 17.32 -9.14
N SER A 824 -9.92 17.30 -9.91
CA SER A 824 -9.61 18.32 -10.91
C SER A 824 -8.92 17.73 -12.14
N ASP A 825 -8.28 18.58 -12.95
CA ASP A 825 -7.34 18.16 -14.00
C ASP A 825 -6.05 17.51 -13.44
N ARG A 826 -5.84 17.57 -12.11
CA ARG A 826 -4.69 17.01 -11.39
C ARG A 826 -4.95 15.64 -10.75
N THR A 827 -6.22 15.22 -10.63
CA THR A 827 -6.62 14.08 -9.79
C THR A 827 -7.77 13.29 -10.39
N GLN A 828 -7.81 11.98 -10.12
CA GLN A 828 -8.93 11.12 -10.53
C GLN A 828 -10.11 11.23 -9.56
N ASN A 829 -11.35 11.18 -10.06
CA ASN A 829 -12.58 11.30 -9.26
C ASN A 829 -12.73 10.19 -8.20
N TYR A 830 -12.48 8.94 -8.56
CA TYR A 830 -12.42 7.82 -7.63
C TYR A 830 -11.60 6.68 -8.25
N GLU A 831 -11.05 5.76 -7.44
CA GLU A 831 -10.40 4.54 -7.93
C GLU A 831 -11.31 3.32 -7.74
N ASP A 832 -11.45 2.52 -8.80
CA ASP A 832 -11.88 1.12 -8.78
C ASP A 832 -10.81 0.26 -9.44
N MET A 833 -10.24 -0.69 -8.69
CA MET A 833 -9.22 -1.61 -9.17
C MET A 833 -9.23 -2.90 -8.33
N ASN A 834 -8.80 -4.03 -8.91
CA ASN A 834 -8.82 -5.36 -8.28
C ASN A 834 -10.22 -5.85 -7.85
N ASN A 835 -11.28 -5.27 -8.42
CA ASN A 835 -12.68 -5.41 -8.00
C ASN A 835 -13.00 -4.81 -6.61
N GLU A 836 -12.19 -3.85 -6.13
CA GLU A 836 -12.46 -3.07 -4.92
C GLU A 836 -13.03 -1.69 -5.30
N ASN A 837 -14.03 -1.22 -4.55
CA ASN A 837 -14.73 0.06 -4.69
C ASN A 837 -15.61 0.18 -5.96
N ARG A 838 -16.34 -0.90 -6.28
CA ARG A 838 -17.19 -1.03 -7.49
C ARG A 838 -18.16 0.14 -7.69
N HIS A 839 -18.66 0.73 -6.60
CA HIS A 839 -19.71 1.76 -6.59
C HIS A 839 -19.23 3.14 -6.11
N GLY A 840 -17.91 3.37 -5.99
CA GLY A 840 -17.34 4.65 -5.52
C GLY A 840 -17.52 5.86 -6.45
N TRP A 841 -18.42 5.77 -7.42
CA TRP A 841 -18.53 6.59 -8.65
C TRP A 841 -18.50 8.12 -8.49
N TYR A 842 -18.94 8.63 -7.34
CA TYR A 842 -19.16 10.06 -7.09
C TYR A 842 -18.48 10.53 -5.79
N THR A 843 -17.55 9.76 -5.22
CA THR A 843 -16.94 10.04 -3.90
C THR A 843 -16.01 11.26 -3.87
N SER A 844 -15.75 11.90 -5.01
CA SER A 844 -15.09 13.22 -5.09
C SER A 844 -15.86 14.26 -5.90
N ASP A 845 -17.15 14.06 -6.19
CA ASP A 845 -17.93 14.95 -7.09
C ASP A 845 -18.49 16.16 -6.31
N GLY A 846 -17.62 16.75 -5.47
CA GLY A 846 -17.97 17.73 -4.45
C GLY A 846 -18.65 17.12 -3.22
N MET A 847 -18.27 15.89 -2.85
CA MET A 847 -18.84 15.19 -1.70
C MET A 847 -18.43 15.87 -0.38
N VAL A 848 -19.40 16.05 0.52
CA VAL A 848 -19.24 16.65 1.85
C VAL A 848 -19.28 15.54 2.91
N TYR A 849 -18.24 15.48 3.72
CA TYR A 849 -18.19 14.67 4.94
C TYR A 849 -18.43 15.56 6.15
N LEU A 850 -19.21 15.07 7.12
CA LEU A 850 -19.44 15.72 8.41
C LEU A 850 -19.12 14.74 9.55
N TYR A 851 -18.00 15.00 10.21
CA TYR A 851 -17.57 14.33 11.42
C TYR A 851 -18.07 15.14 12.62
N ASN A 852 -18.75 14.50 13.56
CA ASN A 852 -19.18 15.08 14.83
C ASN A 852 -19.15 13.98 15.91
N ASN A 853 -19.93 14.06 16.98
CA ASN A 853 -19.90 13.06 18.05
C ASN A 853 -20.58 11.72 17.67
N ASP A 854 -20.94 11.53 16.40
CA ASP A 854 -21.38 10.28 15.80
C ASP A 854 -20.20 9.48 15.24
N LEU A 855 -19.32 8.99 16.13
CA LEU A 855 -18.07 8.33 15.73
C LEU A 855 -18.28 7.12 14.83
N THR A 856 -19.40 6.40 14.96
CA THR A 856 -19.63 5.22 14.12
C THR A 856 -20.05 5.59 12.69
N HIS A 857 -20.22 6.87 12.34
CA HIS A 857 -20.97 7.30 11.16
C HIS A 857 -20.57 6.63 9.84
N TYR A 858 -19.27 6.69 9.51
CA TYR A 858 -18.70 6.12 8.30
C TYR A 858 -18.15 4.69 8.49
N SER A 859 -18.32 4.14 9.69
CA SER A 859 -18.04 2.74 10.07
C SER A 859 -19.34 1.93 10.23
N GLU A 860 -19.24 0.70 10.74
CA GLU A 860 -20.35 -0.25 10.91
C GLU A 860 -21.10 -0.55 9.59
N GLY A 861 -20.35 -0.62 8.49
CA GLY A 861 -20.90 -0.90 7.17
C GLY A 861 -21.70 0.26 6.57
N TYR A 862 -21.33 1.51 6.85
CA TYR A 862 -21.79 2.67 6.07
C TYR A 862 -21.61 2.43 4.56
N TRP A 863 -20.38 2.09 4.14
CA TRP A 863 -20.01 1.98 2.73
C TRP A 863 -20.82 0.98 1.88
N PRO A 864 -21.14 -0.24 2.34
CA PRO A 864 -22.03 -1.13 1.59
C PRO A 864 -23.51 -0.72 1.65
N THR A 865 -23.95 0.12 2.61
CA THR A 865 -25.39 0.40 2.84
C THR A 865 -25.84 1.82 2.49
N VAL A 866 -24.92 2.75 2.25
CA VAL A 866 -25.23 4.08 1.69
C VAL A 866 -25.71 3.94 0.24
N ASP A 867 -26.64 4.78 -0.18
CA ASP A 867 -27.07 4.84 -1.58
C ASP A 867 -25.98 5.55 -2.42
N PRO A 868 -25.24 4.83 -3.29
CA PRO A 868 -24.07 5.39 -3.97
C PRO A 868 -24.44 6.45 -5.01
N TYR A 869 -25.70 6.52 -5.46
CA TYR A 869 -26.20 7.57 -6.34
C TYR A 869 -26.50 8.89 -5.60
N LYS A 870 -26.40 8.89 -4.26
CA LYS A 870 -26.77 10.00 -3.39
C LYS A 870 -25.68 10.25 -2.34
N MET A 871 -24.44 10.45 -2.78
CA MET A 871 -23.37 10.88 -1.88
C MET A 871 -23.65 12.32 -1.39
N PRO A 872 -23.53 12.64 -0.09
CA PRO A 872 -23.87 13.97 0.42
C PRO A 872 -23.09 15.09 -0.29
N GLY A 873 -23.80 16.12 -0.76
CA GLY A 873 -23.22 17.28 -1.44
C GLY A 873 -23.05 17.16 -2.95
N THR A 874 -23.13 15.98 -3.58
CA THR A 874 -22.91 15.81 -5.04
C THR A 874 -24.11 16.26 -5.89
N THR A 875 -23.94 16.38 -7.21
CA THR A 875 -24.98 16.87 -8.15
C THR A 875 -24.95 16.02 -9.42
N GLU A 876 -25.67 14.90 -9.41
CA GLU A 876 -25.50 13.83 -10.39
C GLU A 876 -26.72 13.63 -11.29
N LEU A 877 -26.60 12.69 -12.24
CA LEU A 877 -27.72 12.15 -13.01
C LEU A 877 -28.24 10.86 -12.35
N VAL A 878 -29.55 10.60 -12.45
CA VAL A 878 -30.17 9.33 -12.03
C VAL A 878 -29.89 8.15 -12.98
N THR A 879 -28.97 8.34 -13.94
CA THR A 879 -28.53 7.32 -14.90
C THR A 879 -27.87 6.15 -14.16
N ALA A 880 -28.35 4.93 -14.42
CA ALA A 880 -27.77 3.72 -13.85
C ALA A 880 -26.29 3.56 -14.25
N ARG A 881 -25.46 3.12 -13.30
CA ARG A 881 -24.02 2.94 -13.47
C ARG A 881 -23.64 1.47 -13.41
N GLU A 882 -22.68 1.08 -14.25
CA GLU A 882 -22.04 -0.22 -14.21
C GLU A 882 -20.91 -0.22 -13.18
N ASP A 883 -20.71 -1.34 -12.48
CA ASP A 883 -19.63 -1.54 -11.52
C ASP A 883 -18.25 -1.14 -12.09
N GLY A 884 -17.54 -0.23 -11.42
CA GLY A 884 -16.21 0.25 -11.84
C GLY A 884 -16.19 1.24 -13.01
N SER A 885 -17.34 1.64 -13.54
CA SER A 885 -17.44 2.59 -14.67
C SER A 885 -17.16 4.05 -14.29
N GLY A 886 -16.55 4.81 -15.19
CA GLY A 886 -16.49 6.29 -15.10
C GLY A 886 -15.41 6.87 -14.19
N GLN A 887 -14.28 6.18 -14.07
CA GLN A 887 -13.03 6.73 -13.51
C GLN A 887 -12.45 7.76 -14.50
N VAL A 888 -12.35 9.03 -14.10
CA VAL A 888 -11.89 10.16 -14.93
C VAL A 888 -11.24 11.28 -14.12
N ASN A 889 -10.41 12.10 -14.77
CA ASN A 889 -10.03 13.44 -14.30
C ASN A 889 -11.04 14.50 -14.78
N LEU A 890 -11.06 15.68 -14.13
CA LEU A 890 -11.97 16.76 -14.50
C LEU A 890 -11.40 17.58 -15.69
N PRO A 891 -12.20 17.98 -16.69
CA PRO A 891 -11.74 18.89 -17.73
C PRO A 891 -11.41 20.31 -17.25
N SER A 892 -11.79 20.67 -16.01
CA SER A 892 -11.55 22.00 -15.43
C SER A 892 -10.52 21.97 -14.30
N ARG A 893 -9.61 22.93 -14.39
CA ARG A 893 -8.57 23.24 -13.40
C ARG A 893 -9.05 24.16 -12.28
N PHE A 894 -10.30 24.67 -12.36
CA PHE A 894 -10.86 25.62 -11.40
C PHE A 894 -11.44 24.90 -10.18
N VAL A 895 -10.53 24.31 -9.39
CA VAL A 895 -10.78 23.56 -8.16
C VAL A 895 -9.72 23.96 -7.13
N GLY A 896 -10.12 24.28 -5.90
CA GLY A 896 -9.21 24.71 -4.83
C GLY A 896 -9.88 25.61 -3.77
N ALA A 897 -9.08 26.24 -2.91
CA ALA A 897 -9.55 27.07 -1.80
C ALA A 897 -8.72 28.35 -1.55
N SER A 898 -9.29 29.32 -0.84
CA SER A 898 -8.65 30.53 -0.30
C SER A 898 -8.89 30.58 1.21
N LYS A 899 -7.83 30.51 2.00
CA LYS A 899 -7.88 30.48 3.48
C LYS A 899 -7.71 31.87 4.08
N PHE A 900 -8.73 32.41 4.73
CA PHE A 900 -8.66 33.73 5.37
C PHE A 900 -7.97 33.67 6.73
N ASP A 901 -8.45 32.80 7.63
CA ASP A 901 -7.85 32.47 8.92
C ASP A 901 -8.09 30.98 9.25
N GLU A 902 -8.19 30.57 10.52
CA GLU A 902 -8.48 29.19 10.93
C GLU A 902 -9.98 28.87 11.07
N LYS A 903 -10.86 29.86 10.84
CA LYS A 903 -12.33 29.73 10.89
C LYS A 903 -13.04 30.20 9.63
N ASN A 904 -12.34 30.84 8.70
CA ASN A 904 -12.92 31.45 7.52
C ASN A 904 -12.16 31.04 6.24
N ALA A 905 -12.89 30.49 5.27
CA ALA A 905 -12.36 30.13 3.95
C ALA A 905 -13.44 30.11 2.87
N ALA A 906 -13.03 30.20 1.61
CA ALA A 906 -13.86 29.90 0.44
C ALA A 906 -13.24 28.75 -0.36
N VAL A 907 -14.06 27.86 -0.88
CA VAL A 907 -13.68 26.67 -1.67
C VAL A 907 -14.57 26.62 -2.91
N ALA A 908 -14.05 26.20 -4.06
CA ALA A 908 -14.84 26.08 -5.29
C ALA A 908 -14.42 24.89 -6.17
N MET A 909 -15.37 24.41 -6.97
CA MET A 909 -15.21 23.35 -7.96
C MET A 909 -16.08 23.64 -9.20
N ASP A 910 -15.45 23.77 -10.37
CA ASP A 910 -16.07 23.94 -11.68
C ASP A 910 -16.42 22.56 -12.30
N PHE A 911 -17.39 21.89 -11.69
CA PHE A 911 -17.71 20.47 -11.89
C PHE A 911 -18.35 20.15 -13.25
N THR A 912 -18.03 18.96 -13.76
CA THR A 912 -18.61 18.28 -14.91
C THR A 912 -18.56 16.78 -14.59
N ASN A 913 -19.65 16.06 -14.80
CA ASN A 913 -19.75 14.65 -14.43
C ASN A 913 -19.01 13.72 -15.41
N TYR A 914 -18.88 12.44 -15.03
CA TYR A 914 -18.07 11.43 -15.73
C TYR A 914 -18.37 11.21 -17.23
N ASN A 915 -19.54 11.61 -17.74
CA ASN A 915 -19.95 11.46 -19.15
C ASN A 915 -20.10 12.80 -19.89
N GLU A 916 -19.69 13.91 -19.27
CA GLU A 916 -19.86 15.29 -19.76
C GLU A 916 -21.32 15.71 -20.05
N GLU A 917 -22.35 14.96 -19.66
CA GLU A 917 -23.75 15.35 -19.90
C GLU A 917 -24.28 16.36 -18.86
N LEU A 918 -23.67 16.43 -17.68
CA LEU A 918 -24.04 17.33 -16.59
C LEU A 918 -22.83 18.17 -16.17
N SER A 919 -23.05 19.47 -15.94
CA SER A 919 -22.05 20.35 -15.32
C SER A 919 -22.70 21.33 -14.35
N ALA A 920 -21.95 21.74 -13.31
CA ALA A 920 -22.42 22.66 -12.27
C ALA A 920 -21.23 23.37 -11.61
N ARG A 921 -21.46 24.53 -10.99
CA ARG A 921 -20.44 25.29 -10.25
C ARG A 921 -20.74 25.28 -8.77
N LYS A 922 -19.93 24.51 -8.04
CA LYS A 922 -20.11 24.21 -6.62
C LYS A 922 -19.15 25.10 -5.82
N ALA A 923 -19.64 25.73 -4.78
CA ALA A 923 -18.86 26.60 -3.90
C ALA A 923 -19.29 26.40 -2.44
N TRP A 924 -18.30 26.42 -1.56
CA TRP A 924 -18.48 26.27 -0.11
C TRP A 924 -17.78 27.45 0.58
N PHE A 925 -18.51 28.16 1.45
CA PHE A 925 -17.97 29.27 2.23
C PHE A 925 -18.10 28.95 3.71
N ILE A 926 -17.00 29.08 4.44
CA ILE A 926 -16.91 28.76 5.86
C ILE A 926 -16.84 30.07 6.62
N PHE A 927 -17.76 30.26 7.56
CA PHE A 927 -17.86 31.42 8.46
C PHE A 927 -18.01 30.91 9.90
N GLY A 928 -16.97 30.26 10.42
CA GLY A 928 -16.97 29.62 11.74
C GLY A 928 -17.95 28.45 11.83
N ASP A 929 -19.02 28.62 12.59
CA ASP A 929 -20.11 27.63 12.74
C ASP A 929 -20.96 27.46 11.47
N LYS A 930 -21.01 28.47 10.60
CA LYS A 930 -21.83 28.47 9.37
C LYS A 930 -21.05 27.95 8.16
N ILE A 931 -21.57 26.90 7.52
CA ILE A 931 -21.03 26.36 6.26
C ILE A 931 -22.05 26.63 5.14
N VAL A 932 -21.75 27.53 4.20
CA VAL A 932 -22.68 27.97 3.15
C VAL A 932 -22.35 27.30 1.83
N MET A 933 -23.28 26.50 1.30
CA MET A 933 -23.16 25.81 0.02
C MET A 933 -23.95 26.55 -1.07
N LEU A 934 -23.28 26.97 -2.14
CA LEU A 934 -23.90 27.47 -3.36
C LEU A 934 -23.59 26.53 -4.53
N THR A 935 -24.63 26.16 -5.29
CA THR A 935 -24.48 25.57 -6.63
C THR A 935 -25.08 26.52 -7.66
N THR A 936 -24.41 26.75 -8.78
CA THR A 936 -24.93 27.55 -9.91
C THR A 936 -24.66 26.89 -11.24
N ASN A 937 -25.30 27.40 -12.30
CA ASN A 937 -25.07 26.95 -13.67
C ASN A 937 -25.23 25.43 -13.84
N ILE A 938 -26.26 24.83 -13.21
CA ILE A 938 -26.57 23.41 -13.44
C ILE A 938 -27.03 23.27 -14.90
N GLN A 939 -26.28 22.57 -15.73
CA GLN A 939 -26.57 22.35 -17.15
C GLN A 939 -26.65 20.85 -17.43
N ASN A 940 -27.87 20.32 -17.52
CA ASN A 940 -28.13 18.94 -17.92
C ASN A 940 -28.38 18.87 -19.44
N LYS A 941 -27.67 17.98 -20.13
CA LYS A 941 -27.79 17.68 -21.58
C LYS A 941 -28.47 16.33 -21.83
N SER A 942 -28.65 15.51 -20.79
CA SER A 942 -29.19 14.16 -20.83
C SER A 942 -30.72 14.16 -20.89
N SER A 943 -31.31 12.97 -21.05
CA SER A 943 -32.75 12.74 -20.80
C SER A 943 -33.08 12.46 -19.34
N ASP A 944 -32.09 12.06 -18.56
CA ASP A 944 -32.28 11.63 -17.17
C ASP A 944 -32.29 12.85 -16.22
N ALA A 945 -33.03 12.75 -15.13
CA ALA A 945 -33.13 13.82 -14.14
C ALA A 945 -31.76 14.05 -13.44
N SER A 946 -31.46 15.31 -13.13
CA SER A 946 -30.30 15.65 -12.28
C SER A 946 -30.74 15.93 -10.85
N VAL A 947 -30.06 15.32 -9.88
CA VAL A 947 -30.37 15.40 -8.45
C VAL A 947 -29.15 15.91 -7.69
N THR A 948 -29.35 16.94 -6.85
CA THR A 948 -28.39 17.34 -5.82
C THR A 948 -28.76 16.68 -4.50
N THR A 949 -27.80 16.01 -3.86
CA THR A 949 -27.99 15.44 -2.52
C THR A 949 -27.58 16.47 -1.48
N ILE A 950 -28.50 16.85 -0.61
CA ILE A 950 -28.24 17.76 0.51
C ILE A 950 -27.64 16.98 1.70
N GLU A 951 -28.17 15.77 1.96
CA GLU A 951 -27.76 14.88 3.04
C GLU A 951 -28.11 13.41 2.72
N ASN A 952 -27.32 12.46 3.23
CA ASN A 952 -27.60 11.01 3.23
C ASN A 952 -27.01 10.38 4.52
N ARG A 953 -27.55 10.81 5.68
CA ARG A 953 -27.02 10.53 7.02
C ARG A 953 -27.45 9.14 7.51
N LYS A 954 -26.49 8.24 7.80
CA LYS A 954 -26.73 7.05 8.65
C LYS A 954 -27.27 7.50 10.01
N LEU A 955 -28.27 6.80 10.54
CA LEU A 955 -28.83 7.02 11.88
C LEU A 955 -28.36 5.96 12.87
N VAL A 956 -27.98 6.38 14.07
CA VAL A 956 -27.75 5.49 15.22
C VAL A 956 -29.09 4.87 15.67
N PRO A 957 -29.25 3.53 15.70
CA PRO A 957 -30.55 2.88 15.94
C PRO A 957 -31.28 3.32 17.21
N ASP A 958 -30.57 3.43 18.34
CA ASP A 958 -31.17 3.63 19.66
C ASP A 958 -31.33 5.10 20.07
N LYS A 959 -30.76 6.07 19.34
CA LYS A 959 -30.77 7.49 19.75
C LYS A 959 -32.07 8.25 19.45
N ASN A 960 -33.09 7.56 18.90
CA ASN A 960 -34.46 8.04 18.73
C ASN A 960 -34.56 9.39 17.99
N THR A 961 -33.73 9.57 16.95
CA THR A 961 -33.57 10.81 16.17
C THR A 961 -34.90 11.32 15.61
N LYS A 962 -35.20 12.60 15.87
CA LYS A 962 -36.37 13.31 15.33
C LYS A 962 -35.96 14.12 14.11
N ILE A 963 -36.86 14.17 13.13
CA ILE A 963 -36.67 14.91 11.88
C ILE A 963 -37.64 16.09 11.90
N TYR A 964 -37.16 17.30 11.65
CA TYR A 964 -37.97 18.51 11.57
C TYR A 964 -37.88 19.13 10.17
N VAL A 965 -39.03 19.55 9.63
CA VAL A 965 -39.16 20.22 8.34
C VAL A 965 -39.98 21.49 8.57
N ASN A 966 -39.40 22.65 8.28
CA ASN A 966 -39.98 23.98 8.54
C ASN A 966 -40.41 24.18 10.02
N GLY A 967 -39.74 23.48 10.95
CA GLY A 967 -40.05 23.47 12.39
C GLY A 967 -41.13 22.46 12.81
N GLU A 968 -41.80 21.78 11.88
CA GLU A 968 -42.78 20.71 12.19
C GLU A 968 -42.12 19.33 12.22
N GLU A 969 -42.52 18.46 13.15
CA GLU A 969 -41.93 17.12 13.31
C GLU A 969 -42.46 16.15 12.24
N MET A 970 -41.56 15.63 11.40
CA MET A 970 -41.87 14.68 10.34
C MET A 970 -42.17 13.29 10.94
N THR A 971 -43.43 12.89 10.85
CA THR A 971 -43.97 11.62 11.40
C THR A 971 -44.20 10.53 10.36
N ALA A 972 -44.01 10.84 9.07
CA ALA A 972 -44.01 9.87 7.98
C ALA A 972 -42.58 9.53 7.59
N ASP A 973 -42.34 8.30 7.11
CA ASP A 973 -41.00 7.90 6.62
C ASP A 973 -40.60 8.59 5.30
N LYS A 974 -41.55 9.21 4.58
CA LYS A 974 -41.27 9.95 3.34
C LYS A 974 -42.09 11.21 3.19
N VAL A 975 -41.43 12.27 2.73
CA VAL A 975 -41.99 13.53 2.24
C VAL A 975 -41.42 13.76 0.83
N THR A 976 -42.23 14.30 -0.09
CA THR A 976 -41.90 14.40 -1.52
C THR A 976 -42.29 15.77 -2.07
N ASN A 977 -41.47 16.35 -2.94
CA ASN A 977 -41.69 17.61 -3.65
C ASN A 977 -42.31 18.72 -2.76
N SER A 978 -41.75 18.89 -1.57
CA SER A 978 -42.25 19.83 -0.56
C SER A 978 -41.32 21.03 -0.45
N THR A 979 -41.89 22.25 -0.36
CA THR A 979 -41.10 23.47 -0.20
C THR A 979 -40.52 23.54 1.21
N VAL A 980 -39.19 23.49 1.31
CA VAL A 980 -38.46 23.50 2.57
C VAL A 980 -37.68 24.80 2.74
N ASP A 981 -37.95 25.43 3.87
CA ASP A 981 -37.29 26.62 4.41
C ASP A 981 -36.16 26.24 5.40
N THR A 982 -36.37 25.18 6.20
CA THR A 982 -35.39 24.57 7.10
C THR A 982 -35.61 23.06 7.20
N PHE A 983 -34.52 22.29 7.26
CA PHE A 983 -34.51 20.86 7.60
C PHE A 983 -33.56 20.65 8.78
N TYR A 984 -33.92 19.83 9.75
CA TYR A 984 -33.14 19.69 10.99
C TYR A 984 -33.28 18.30 11.61
N LEU A 985 -32.15 17.72 12.00
CA LEU A 985 -32.05 16.44 12.73
C LEU A 985 -31.76 16.73 14.21
N GLU A 986 -32.72 16.37 15.08
CA GLU A 986 -32.58 16.44 16.53
C GLU A 986 -32.19 15.08 17.10
N THR A 987 -31.12 15.08 17.88
CA THR A 987 -30.55 13.93 18.59
C THR A 987 -30.46 14.22 20.08
N ALA A 988 -30.52 13.18 20.93
CA ALA A 988 -30.38 13.33 22.38
C ALA A 988 -28.99 13.87 22.81
N ASP A 989 -27.99 13.71 21.94
CA ASP A 989 -26.66 14.31 22.03
C ASP A 989 -26.64 15.61 21.19
N PRO A 990 -26.38 16.79 21.77
CA PRO A 990 -26.35 18.04 21.01
C PRO A 990 -25.20 18.06 19.99
N ASN A 991 -24.09 17.35 20.26
CA ASN A 991 -22.95 17.24 19.36
C ASN A 991 -23.18 16.20 18.23
N GLN A 992 -24.43 15.79 18.01
CA GLN A 992 -24.88 15.01 16.85
C GLN A 992 -26.00 15.71 16.05
N ARG A 993 -26.40 16.94 16.41
CA ARG A 993 -27.44 17.70 15.70
C ARG A 993 -26.97 18.18 14.34
N ILE A 994 -27.88 18.28 13.38
CA ILE A 994 -27.55 18.74 12.02
C ILE A 994 -28.68 19.61 11.47
N GLY A 995 -28.41 20.91 11.28
CA GLY A 995 -29.36 21.87 10.72
C GLY A 995 -29.00 22.33 9.31
N TYR A 996 -30.00 22.43 8.45
CA TYR A 996 -29.91 22.97 7.09
C TYR A 996 -30.93 24.09 6.88
N ALA A 997 -30.46 25.29 6.55
CA ALA A 997 -31.30 26.46 6.27
C ALA A 997 -31.21 26.84 4.78
N PHE A 998 -32.34 26.93 4.11
CA PHE A 998 -32.38 27.23 2.67
C PHE A 998 -32.54 28.74 2.46
N LEU A 999 -31.52 29.38 1.88
CA LEU A 999 -31.45 30.82 1.63
C LEU A 999 -32.35 31.25 0.45
N THR A 1000 -32.78 30.28 -0.34
CA THR A 1000 -33.97 30.35 -1.21
C THR A 1000 -34.71 29.02 -1.03
N PRO A 1001 -36.02 29.01 -0.74
CA PRO A 1001 -36.74 27.77 -0.45
C PRO A 1001 -36.66 26.78 -1.62
N LEU A 1002 -36.27 25.53 -1.33
CA LEU A 1002 -36.13 24.48 -2.33
C LEU A 1002 -37.29 23.48 -2.24
N SER A 1003 -37.66 22.86 -3.37
CA SER A 1003 -38.53 21.68 -3.33
C SER A 1003 -37.66 20.44 -3.06
N LEU A 1004 -37.91 19.76 -1.94
CA LEU A 1004 -37.12 18.61 -1.49
C LEU A 1004 -37.94 17.32 -1.42
N ASP A 1005 -37.24 16.22 -1.66
CA ASP A 1005 -37.65 14.86 -1.28
C ASP A 1005 -36.83 14.47 -0.04
N ILE A 1006 -37.51 13.98 0.99
CA ILE A 1006 -36.92 13.57 2.28
C ILE A 1006 -37.40 12.15 2.59
N GLU A 1007 -36.48 11.22 2.82
CA GLU A 1007 -36.78 9.79 2.97
C GLU A 1007 -35.95 9.17 4.09
N LYS A 1008 -36.63 8.56 5.06
CA LYS A 1008 -36.06 7.70 6.11
C LYS A 1008 -36.19 6.25 5.68
N GLN A 1009 -35.07 5.55 5.51
CA GLN A 1009 -35.05 4.23 4.87
C GLN A 1009 -34.03 3.28 5.53
N ALA A 1010 -34.46 2.07 5.89
CA ALA A 1010 -33.55 0.97 6.17
C ALA A 1010 -33.06 0.33 4.86
N ARG A 1011 -31.75 0.15 4.73
CA ARG A 1011 -31.06 -0.42 3.56
C ARG A 1011 -30.27 -1.65 3.98
N THR A 1012 -30.36 -2.73 3.20
CA THR A 1012 -29.73 -4.02 3.50
C THR A 1012 -28.91 -4.48 2.29
N HIS A 1013 -27.60 -4.60 2.48
CA HIS A 1013 -26.60 -4.86 1.44
C HIS A 1013 -25.38 -5.56 2.05
N SER A 1014 -24.46 -6.05 1.23
CA SER A 1014 -23.23 -6.74 1.65
C SER A 1014 -21.97 -6.01 1.20
N TRP A 1015 -20.86 -6.21 1.92
CA TRP A 1015 -19.55 -5.73 1.46
C TRP A 1015 -19.15 -6.33 0.11
N SER A 1016 -19.61 -7.54 -0.20
CA SER A 1016 -19.36 -8.21 -1.48
C SER A 1016 -19.91 -7.48 -2.72
N GLU A 1017 -20.91 -6.60 -2.56
CA GLU A 1017 -21.45 -5.79 -3.67
C GLU A 1017 -20.49 -4.65 -4.06
N ILE A 1018 -19.87 -3.99 -3.09
CA ILE A 1018 -18.91 -2.90 -3.33
C ILE A 1018 -17.46 -3.37 -3.49
N ASN A 1019 -17.15 -4.62 -3.11
CA ASN A 1019 -15.84 -5.25 -3.28
C ASN A 1019 -15.97 -6.77 -3.32
N TYR A 1020 -15.79 -7.38 -4.50
CA TYR A 1020 -16.06 -8.81 -4.73
C TYR A 1020 -15.19 -9.78 -3.88
N GLY A 1021 -14.15 -9.29 -3.20
CA GLY A 1021 -13.31 -10.07 -2.29
C GLY A 1021 -13.72 -10.03 -0.81
N GLN A 1022 -14.81 -9.34 -0.46
CA GLN A 1022 -15.28 -9.12 0.92
C GLN A 1022 -16.46 -10.05 1.31
N PRO A 1023 -16.84 -10.13 2.60
CA PRO A 1023 -17.98 -10.93 3.04
C PRO A 1023 -19.30 -10.59 2.34
N SER A 1024 -20.07 -11.63 2.01
CA SER A 1024 -21.40 -11.54 1.41
C SER A 1024 -22.54 -11.48 2.44
N ASP A 1025 -22.22 -11.42 3.73
CA ASP A 1025 -23.21 -11.33 4.80
C ASP A 1025 -23.94 -9.98 4.77
N PRO A 1026 -25.28 -9.96 4.98
CA PRO A 1026 -26.07 -8.75 4.88
C PRO A 1026 -25.91 -7.84 6.11
N VAL A 1027 -25.40 -6.63 5.88
CA VAL A 1027 -25.40 -5.52 6.84
C VAL A 1027 -26.67 -4.68 6.61
N THR A 1028 -27.26 -4.13 7.67
CA THR A 1028 -28.45 -3.26 7.58
C THR A 1028 -28.28 -1.99 8.38
N ASN A 1029 -28.46 -0.84 7.74
CA ASN A 1029 -28.41 0.48 8.37
C ASN A 1029 -29.62 1.33 7.96
N THR A 1030 -30.03 2.26 8.83
CA THR A 1030 -31.09 3.24 8.52
C THR A 1030 -30.46 4.58 8.14
N PHE A 1031 -30.94 5.19 7.06
CA PHE A 1031 -30.50 6.50 6.60
C PHE A 1031 -31.65 7.51 6.59
N VAL A 1032 -31.33 8.80 6.72
CA VAL A 1032 -32.18 9.90 6.28
C VAL A 1032 -31.51 10.57 5.08
N THR A 1033 -32.21 10.56 3.96
CA THR A 1033 -31.74 11.13 2.69
C THR A 1033 -32.58 12.35 2.33
N VAL A 1034 -31.91 13.44 1.97
CA VAL A 1034 -32.51 14.71 1.55
C VAL A 1034 -31.98 15.08 0.17
N THR A 1035 -32.85 15.15 -0.81
CA THR A 1035 -32.50 15.37 -2.22
C THR A 1035 -33.34 16.47 -2.86
N HIS A 1036 -32.73 17.22 -3.78
CA HIS A 1036 -33.39 18.18 -4.64
C HIS A 1036 -33.24 17.74 -6.11
N THR A 1037 -34.36 17.52 -6.80
CA THR A 1037 -34.35 17.29 -8.26
C THR A 1037 -34.34 18.64 -8.98
N THR A 1038 -33.35 18.84 -9.86
CA THR A 1038 -33.20 20.04 -10.69
C THR A 1038 -34.40 20.22 -11.61
N GLN A 1039 -35.06 21.37 -11.53
CA GLN A 1039 -36.26 21.74 -12.27
C GLN A 1039 -35.94 22.28 -13.67
N GLN A 1040 -34.82 22.99 -13.84
CA GLN A 1040 -34.43 23.59 -15.12
C GLN A 1040 -32.92 23.88 -15.24
N ASN A 1041 -32.41 23.92 -16.47
CA ASN A 1041 -31.03 24.33 -16.73
C ASN A 1041 -30.81 25.81 -16.37
N GLY A 1042 -29.70 26.09 -15.70
CA GLY A 1042 -29.39 27.40 -15.11
C GLY A 1042 -30.00 27.63 -13.72
N GLU A 1043 -30.57 26.60 -13.08
CA GLU A 1043 -30.99 26.66 -11.69
C GLU A 1043 -29.79 26.86 -10.73
N ASN A 1044 -30.10 27.47 -9.59
CA ASN A 1044 -29.17 27.94 -8.58
C ASN A 1044 -29.67 27.49 -7.19
N LEU A 1045 -28.81 26.87 -6.39
CA LEU A 1045 -29.11 26.37 -5.06
C LEU A 1045 -28.28 27.14 -4.03
N ALA A 1046 -28.85 27.50 -2.88
CA ALA A 1046 -28.14 28.19 -1.81
C ALA A 1046 -28.68 27.78 -0.43
N TYR A 1047 -27.83 27.18 0.40
CA TYR A 1047 -28.19 26.70 1.73
C TYR A 1047 -27.03 26.81 2.72
N VAL A 1048 -27.33 26.78 4.02
CA VAL A 1048 -26.37 26.80 5.12
C VAL A 1048 -26.51 25.53 5.94
N LEU A 1049 -25.42 24.78 6.09
CA LEU A 1049 -25.26 23.71 7.08
C LEU A 1049 -24.74 24.31 8.40
N MET A 1050 -25.37 23.88 9.50
CA MET A 1050 -25.07 24.23 10.88
C MET A 1050 -24.95 22.93 11.71
N PRO A 1051 -23.72 22.38 11.87
CA PRO A 1051 -23.52 21.19 12.69
C PRO A 1051 -23.55 21.52 14.19
N ASN A 1052 -24.14 20.63 14.98
CA ASN A 1052 -24.19 20.66 16.45
C ASN A 1052 -24.90 21.88 17.08
N GLN A 1053 -25.46 22.78 16.28
CA GLN A 1053 -26.25 23.92 16.72
C GLN A 1053 -27.73 23.55 16.90
N ASP A 1054 -28.50 24.40 17.58
CA ASP A 1054 -29.94 24.26 17.71
C ASP A 1054 -30.74 24.99 16.60
N GLN A 1055 -32.08 24.90 16.67
CA GLN A 1055 -32.96 25.53 15.70
C GLN A 1055 -33.03 27.07 15.82
N GLU A 1056 -32.69 27.68 16.96
CA GLU A 1056 -32.65 29.14 17.09
C GLU A 1056 -31.42 29.68 16.34
N ALA A 1057 -30.25 29.07 16.56
CA ALA A 1057 -29.03 29.35 15.82
C ALA A 1057 -29.19 29.09 14.30
N LEU A 1058 -29.87 28.01 13.90
CA LEU A 1058 -30.17 27.72 12.49
C LEU A 1058 -31.01 28.82 11.82
N ASN A 1059 -32.07 29.29 12.49
CA ASN A 1059 -32.91 30.37 11.98
C ASN A 1059 -32.15 31.71 11.96
N ALA A 1060 -31.33 32.00 12.98
CA ALA A 1060 -30.46 33.18 13.00
C ALA A 1060 -29.46 33.17 11.82
N ALA A 1061 -28.85 32.03 11.49
CA ALA A 1061 -27.96 31.90 10.34
C ALA A 1061 -28.67 32.16 9.00
N LYS A 1062 -29.94 31.74 8.86
CA LYS A 1062 -30.78 32.08 7.70
C LYS A 1062 -31.03 33.59 7.59
N ASP A 1063 -31.21 34.25 8.73
CA ASP A 1063 -31.48 35.69 8.81
C ASP A 1063 -30.23 36.57 8.74
N THR A 1064 -29.00 36.05 8.94
CA THR A 1064 -27.75 36.83 8.81
C THR A 1064 -26.90 36.52 7.58
N VAL A 1065 -27.02 35.33 6.97
CA VAL A 1065 -26.30 34.99 5.74
C VAL A 1065 -27.08 35.44 4.51
N LYS A 1066 -26.48 36.30 3.68
CA LYS A 1066 -27.09 36.88 2.48
C LYS A 1066 -26.40 36.39 1.21
N VAL A 1067 -27.19 35.90 0.25
CA VAL A 1067 -26.75 35.73 -1.14
C VAL A 1067 -26.81 37.10 -1.82
N VAL A 1068 -25.65 37.72 -2.05
CA VAL A 1068 -25.57 39.07 -2.65
C VAL A 1068 -25.61 38.97 -4.18
N VAL A 1069 -24.95 37.97 -4.75
CA VAL A 1069 -24.98 37.67 -6.19
C VAL A 1069 -24.92 36.17 -6.42
N GLN A 1070 -25.83 35.63 -7.21
CA GLN A 1070 -25.77 34.25 -7.67
C GLN A 1070 -26.05 34.19 -9.18
N LYS A 1071 -24.95 34.15 -9.94
CA LYS A 1071 -24.92 34.06 -11.41
C LYS A 1071 -24.03 32.88 -11.82
N ASN A 1072 -24.14 32.45 -13.06
CA ASN A 1072 -23.38 31.32 -13.61
C ASN A 1072 -21.86 31.46 -13.41
N ASP A 1073 -21.33 32.70 -13.50
CA ASP A 1073 -19.89 33.00 -13.45
C ASP A 1073 -19.45 33.74 -12.17
N LEU A 1074 -20.36 34.00 -11.24
CA LEU A 1074 -20.13 34.84 -10.06
C LEU A 1074 -21.06 34.42 -8.90
N GLN A 1075 -20.45 33.93 -7.83
CA GLN A 1075 -21.11 33.62 -6.55
C GLN A 1075 -20.57 34.58 -5.48
N VAL A 1076 -21.45 35.29 -4.78
CA VAL A 1076 -21.13 36.23 -3.70
C VAL A 1076 -22.09 36.01 -2.55
N VAL A 1077 -21.55 35.68 -1.39
CA VAL A 1077 -22.27 35.62 -0.11
C VAL A 1077 -21.68 36.62 0.87
N TYR A 1078 -22.48 37.04 1.85
CA TYR A 1078 -22.08 37.91 2.93
C TYR A 1078 -22.69 37.41 4.24
N ASP A 1079 -21.87 37.19 5.26
CA ASP A 1079 -22.35 36.99 6.63
C ASP A 1079 -22.35 38.34 7.36
N GLU A 1080 -23.55 38.81 7.72
CA GLU A 1080 -23.74 40.05 8.48
C GLU A 1080 -23.11 39.98 9.88
N THR A 1081 -22.93 38.78 10.45
CA THR A 1081 -22.41 38.55 11.80
C THR A 1081 -20.91 38.85 11.89
N SER A 1082 -20.11 38.28 10.99
CA SER A 1082 -18.65 38.47 10.92
C SER A 1082 -18.22 39.66 10.05
N GLN A 1083 -19.14 40.25 9.30
CA GLN A 1083 -18.89 41.28 8.27
C GLN A 1083 -17.91 40.80 7.18
N THR A 1084 -18.10 39.56 6.73
CA THR A 1084 -17.22 38.88 5.78
C THR A 1084 -17.98 38.49 4.51
N TYR A 1085 -17.44 38.86 3.36
CA TYR A 1085 -17.86 38.38 2.05
C TYR A 1085 -17.07 37.14 1.65
N GLY A 1086 -17.76 36.15 1.07
CA GLY A 1086 -17.15 35.08 0.27
C GLY A 1086 -17.46 35.32 -1.21
N VAL A 1087 -16.45 35.27 -2.08
CA VAL A 1087 -16.61 35.53 -3.52
C VAL A 1087 -15.87 34.49 -4.38
N ILE A 1088 -16.59 33.84 -5.29
CA ILE A 1088 -16.00 33.05 -6.38
C ILE A 1088 -16.23 33.77 -7.70
N LYS A 1089 -15.13 34.02 -8.46
CA LYS A 1089 -15.16 34.62 -9.80
C LYS A 1089 -14.60 33.63 -10.82
N TYR A 1090 -15.44 33.09 -11.70
CA TYR A 1090 -15.01 32.16 -12.74
C TYR A 1090 -14.43 32.87 -13.98
N THR A 1091 -14.62 34.20 -14.12
CA THR A 1091 -14.06 35.01 -15.21
C THR A 1091 -13.42 36.31 -14.73
N ASP A 1092 -12.51 36.85 -15.55
CA ASP A 1092 -11.87 38.17 -15.35
C ASP A 1092 -12.79 39.36 -15.70
N THR A 1093 -14.11 39.13 -15.71
CA THR A 1093 -15.11 40.20 -15.79
C THR A 1093 -15.04 41.02 -14.50
N PRO A 1094 -14.84 42.35 -14.52
CA PRO A 1094 -14.80 43.16 -13.31
C PRO A 1094 -16.11 43.06 -12.52
N TYR A 1095 -15.98 42.87 -11.21
CA TYR A 1095 -17.11 42.90 -10.27
C TYR A 1095 -16.90 43.98 -9.21
N GLU A 1096 -17.76 45.00 -9.24
CA GLU A 1096 -17.86 46.04 -8.21
C GLU A 1096 -18.49 45.43 -6.94
N LEU A 1097 -17.66 45.19 -5.91
CA LEU A 1097 -18.08 44.68 -4.61
C LEU A 1097 -18.64 45.83 -3.77
N THR A 1098 -17.97 46.99 -3.80
CA THR A 1098 -18.48 48.26 -3.32
C THR A 1098 -18.06 49.38 -4.29
N ASP A 1099 -18.65 50.56 -4.10
CA ASP A 1099 -18.28 51.84 -4.73
C ASP A 1099 -16.78 52.14 -4.81
N LYS A 1100 -15.98 51.60 -3.87
CA LYS A 1100 -14.53 51.81 -3.75
C LYS A 1100 -13.71 50.53 -3.96
N VAL A 1101 -14.33 49.36 -4.23
CA VAL A 1101 -13.65 48.06 -4.37
C VAL A 1101 -14.17 47.27 -5.57
N THR A 1102 -13.33 47.09 -6.59
CA THR A 1102 -13.61 46.26 -7.77
C THR A 1102 -12.66 45.07 -7.87
N LEU A 1103 -13.22 43.87 -7.96
CA LEU A 1103 -12.50 42.61 -8.16
C LEU A 1103 -12.38 42.29 -9.66
N SER A 1104 -11.26 42.65 -10.26
CA SER A 1104 -11.03 42.44 -11.71
C SER A 1104 -10.78 40.97 -12.08
N GLN A 1105 -9.88 40.28 -11.37
CA GLN A 1105 -9.40 38.94 -11.73
C GLN A 1105 -10.40 37.82 -11.36
N SER A 1106 -10.34 36.69 -12.05
CA SER A 1106 -10.92 35.40 -11.63
C SER A 1106 -10.21 34.82 -10.41
N GLY A 1107 -10.83 33.85 -9.72
CA GLY A 1107 -10.28 33.20 -8.53
C GLY A 1107 -11.26 33.16 -7.34
N ILE A 1108 -10.72 32.81 -6.18
CA ILE A 1108 -11.44 32.53 -4.94
C ILE A 1108 -11.02 33.57 -3.88
N TYR A 1109 -11.98 34.26 -3.30
CA TYR A 1109 -11.76 35.35 -2.35
C TYR A 1109 -12.58 35.20 -1.07
N MET A 1110 -11.98 35.58 0.06
CA MET A 1110 -12.69 35.99 1.29
C MET A 1110 -12.29 37.43 1.61
N ILE A 1111 -13.24 38.28 1.98
CA ILE A 1111 -13.02 39.72 2.15
C ILE A 1111 -13.76 40.20 3.40
N LYS A 1112 -13.03 40.62 4.43
CA LYS A 1112 -13.57 41.04 5.73
C LYS A 1112 -13.41 42.53 5.93
N LYS A 1113 -14.45 43.19 6.43
CA LYS A 1113 -14.43 44.64 6.68
C LYS A 1113 -13.59 44.98 7.91
N THR A 1114 -12.77 46.04 7.82
CA THR A 1114 -12.01 46.62 8.95
C THR A 1114 -12.51 48.03 9.27
N SER A 1115 -11.88 48.70 10.25
CA SER A 1115 -12.17 50.09 10.61
C SER A 1115 -11.75 51.13 9.54
N ASP A 1116 -10.82 50.75 8.67
CA ASP A 1116 -10.09 51.57 7.70
C ASP A 1116 -10.18 51.05 6.26
N GLY A 1117 -10.79 49.88 6.04
CA GLY A 1117 -11.00 49.30 4.72
C GLY A 1117 -11.38 47.82 4.78
N PHE A 1118 -10.55 46.96 4.18
CA PHE A 1118 -10.82 45.53 4.07
C PHE A 1118 -9.55 44.68 4.15
N ASP A 1119 -9.58 43.62 4.96
CA ASP A 1119 -8.64 42.50 4.82
C ASP A 1119 -9.21 41.52 3.78
N LEU A 1120 -8.34 40.90 2.97
CA LEU A 1120 -8.76 39.84 2.04
C LEU A 1120 -7.74 38.71 1.92
N SER A 1121 -8.25 37.52 1.61
CA SER A 1121 -7.46 36.40 1.11
C SER A 1121 -7.86 36.06 -0.32
N PHE A 1122 -6.86 35.82 -1.17
CA PHE A 1122 -7.03 35.45 -2.57
C PHE A 1122 -6.23 34.19 -2.90
N ALA A 1123 -6.88 33.22 -3.51
CA ALA A 1123 -6.23 32.11 -4.19
C ALA A 1123 -6.73 32.00 -5.62
N HIS A 1124 -5.84 31.62 -6.54
CA HIS A 1124 -6.21 31.29 -7.90
C HIS A 1124 -6.05 29.77 -8.11
N PRO A 1125 -7.11 29.03 -8.46
CA PRO A 1125 -7.05 27.57 -8.64
C PRO A 1125 -6.02 27.06 -9.66
N ARG A 1126 -5.56 27.92 -10.59
CA ARG A 1126 -4.47 27.62 -11.52
C ARG A 1126 -3.14 28.17 -10.97
N ASP A 1127 -2.17 27.28 -10.73
CA ASP A 1127 -0.85 27.56 -10.12
C ASP A 1127 -0.03 28.66 -10.81
N ASP A 1128 -0.29 28.92 -12.09
CA ASP A 1128 0.45 29.84 -12.94
C ASP A 1128 0.07 31.32 -12.75
N ALA A 1129 -1.06 31.62 -12.08
CA ALA A 1129 -1.58 32.98 -11.99
C ALA A 1129 -1.14 33.72 -10.72
N LYS A 1130 -0.47 34.85 -10.91
CA LYS A 1130 -0.21 35.84 -9.85
C LYS A 1130 -1.43 36.74 -9.63
N PHE A 1131 -1.55 37.31 -8.44
CA PHE A 1131 -2.55 38.35 -8.17
C PHE A 1131 -2.13 39.67 -8.85
N SER A 1132 -2.89 40.08 -9.86
CA SER A 1132 -2.50 41.14 -10.81
C SER A 1132 -2.38 42.54 -10.21
N MET A 1133 -3.08 42.87 -9.11
CA MET A 1133 -2.94 44.19 -8.47
C MET A 1133 -1.55 44.45 -7.87
N LEU A 1134 -0.74 43.39 -7.66
CA LEU A 1134 0.65 43.53 -7.23
C LEU A 1134 1.51 44.31 -8.25
N GLU A 1135 1.11 44.35 -9.52
CA GLU A 1135 1.84 45.03 -10.62
C GLU A 1135 1.09 46.26 -11.17
N GLY A 1136 0.36 46.97 -10.29
CA GLY A 1136 0.31 48.43 -10.32
C GLY A 1136 -0.97 49.11 -10.84
N SER A 1137 -1.60 49.88 -9.96
CA SER A 1137 -2.26 51.16 -10.30
C SER A 1137 -2.30 52.08 -9.08
N ALA A 1138 -2.06 53.37 -9.29
CA ALA A 1138 -2.43 54.46 -8.38
C ALA A 1138 -3.81 55.02 -8.83
N ASP A 1139 -4.54 55.88 -8.10
CA ASP A 1139 -4.09 56.89 -7.14
C ASP A 1139 -4.91 57.00 -5.82
N GLU A 1140 -5.98 56.22 -5.61
CA GLU A 1140 -6.90 56.43 -4.46
C GLU A 1140 -6.98 55.31 -3.39
N VAL A 1141 -6.62 54.06 -3.70
CA VAL A 1141 -6.60 52.95 -2.71
C VAL A 1141 -5.17 52.47 -2.52
N SER A 1142 -4.70 52.42 -1.28
CA SER A 1142 -3.38 51.88 -0.93
C SER A 1142 -3.53 50.51 -0.27
N PHE A 1143 -2.64 49.57 -0.60
CA PHE A 1143 -2.70 48.22 -0.03
C PHE A 1143 -1.37 47.79 0.58
N LYS A 1144 -1.46 46.86 1.54
CA LYS A 1144 -0.34 46.22 2.22
C LYS A 1144 -0.45 44.71 2.00
N VAL A 1145 0.63 44.08 1.52
CA VAL A 1145 0.73 42.61 1.52
C VAL A 1145 0.93 42.13 2.95
N LEU A 1146 0.07 41.23 3.41
CA LEU A 1146 0.18 40.56 4.72
C LEU A 1146 0.87 39.20 4.58
N LYS A 1147 0.51 38.44 3.54
CA LYS A 1147 1.14 37.18 3.13
C LYS A 1147 1.15 37.07 1.61
N THR A 1148 2.22 36.54 1.03
CA THR A 1148 2.24 36.05 -0.36
C THR A 1148 1.96 34.54 -0.36
N ALA A 1149 1.20 34.05 -1.34
CA ALA A 1149 0.97 32.61 -1.53
C ALA A 1149 2.27 31.78 -1.51
N ASP A 1150 2.21 30.61 -0.89
CA ASP A 1150 3.30 29.61 -0.79
C ASP A 1150 2.82 28.22 -1.25
N GLU A 1151 3.71 27.22 -1.16
CA GLU A 1151 3.42 25.83 -1.54
C GLU A 1151 2.49 25.09 -0.55
N VAL A 1152 2.04 25.74 0.54
CA VAL A 1152 1.28 25.10 1.65
C VAL A 1152 -0.19 25.51 1.65
N ASP A 1153 -0.51 26.81 1.60
CA ASP A 1153 -1.92 27.27 1.53
C ASP A 1153 -2.29 28.00 0.23
N ARG A 1154 -1.30 28.25 -0.65
CA ARG A 1154 -1.46 28.89 -1.97
C ARG A 1154 -2.23 30.22 -1.95
N THR A 1155 -2.33 30.86 -0.77
CA THR A 1155 -3.22 32.00 -0.52
C THR A 1155 -2.44 33.27 -0.25
N THR A 1156 -2.68 34.30 -1.06
CA THR A 1156 -2.16 35.66 -0.84
C THR A 1156 -3.13 36.43 0.06
N LYS A 1157 -2.63 37.08 1.13
CA LYS A 1157 -3.43 37.89 2.05
C LYS A 1157 -3.02 39.35 1.97
N LEU A 1158 -3.98 40.25 1.80
CA LEU A 1158 -3.77 41.70 1.67
C LEU A 1158 -4.66 42.48 2.63
N HIS A 1159 -4.23 43.68 2.96
CA HIS A 1159 -5.03 44.70 3.64
C HIS A 1159 -5.19 45.91 2.71
N LEU A 1160 -6.42 46.26 2.37
CA LEU A 1160 -6.79 47.43 1.57
C LEU A 1160 -7.17 48.57 2.51
N ILE A 1161 -6.47 49.70 2.41
CA ILE A 1161 -6.75 50.93 3.15
C ILE A 1161 -7.57 51.84 2.23
N LEU A 1162 -8.79 52.16 2.64
CA LEU A 1162 -9.63 53.14 1.95
C LEU A 1162 -9.24 54.57 2.37
N PRO A 1163 -9.34 55.56 1.47
CA PRO A 1163 -9.07 56.94 1.82
C PRO A 1163 -10.13 57.45 2.80
N THR A 1164 -9.68 57.98 3.94
CA THR A 1164 -10.56 58.61 4.93
C THR A 1164 -11.18 59.88 4.36
N GLU A 1165 -12.50 60.03 4.51
CA GLU A 1165 -13.21 61.20 4.00
C GLU A 1165 -12.83 62.45 4.80
N THR A 1166 -11.96 63.28 4.21
CA THR A 1166 -11.68 64.62 4.69
C THR A 1166 -12.95 65.45 4.59
N THR A 1167 -13.65 65.62 5.72
CA THR A 1167 -14.83 66.46 5.84
C THR A 1167 -14.45 67.93 5.68
N ASP A 1168 -14.52 68.42 4.44
CA ASP A 1168 -14.09 69.76 4.04
C ASP A 1168 -15.03 70.83 4.61
N SER A 1169 -14.71 71.31 5.81
CA SER A 1169 -15.53 72.23 6.59
C SER A 1169 -15.42 73.69 6.11
N SER A 1170 -15.69 73.94 4.82
CA SER A 1170 -15.59 75.29 4.24
C SER A 1170 -16.69 75.67 3.23
N THR A 1171 -17.93 75.84 3.69
CA THR A 1171 -18.80 76.96 3.21
C THR A 1171 -20.02 77.20 4.12
N GLN A 1172 -20.03 78.33 4.84
CA GLN A 1172 -21.25 78.91 5.41
C GLN A 1172 -21.76 80.03 4.49
N THR A 1173 -23.03 79.95 4.05
CA THR A 1173 -23.81 81.10 3.56
C THR A 1173 -25.28 80.95 3.92
N ASP A 1174 -25.66 81.56 5.04
CA ASP A 1174 -26.92 82.24 5.39
C ASP A 1174 -28.33 81.62 5.10
N ASN A 1175 -29.04 81.48 6.24
CA ASN A 1175 -30.50 81.54 6.52
C ASN A 1175 -31.33 82.59 5.72
N PRO A 1176 -32.70 82.63 5.85
CA PRO A 1176 -33.62 81.97 6.82
C PRO A 1176 -34.74 81.13 6.16
N SER A 1177 -35.52 80.22 6.79
CA SER A 1177 -36.04 79.97 8.16
C SER A 1177 -37.51 80.41 8.40
N MET A 1178 -38.38 79.44 8.75
CA MET A 1178 -39.63 79.50 9.55
C MET A 1178 -40.28 78.10 9.52
N SER A 1179 -40.86 77.52 10.58
CA SER A 1179 -40.96 77.94 11.99
C SER A 1179 -41.44 76.78 12.89
N ASP A 1180 -40.97 76.74 14.15
CA ASP A 1180 -41.57 76.06 15.32
C ASP A 1180 -41.74 74.52 15.32
N SER A 1181 -41.67 73.80 16.46
CA SER A 1181 -41.21 74.15 17.83
C SER A 1181 -41.04 72.89 18.70
N GLY A 1182 -40.27 72.96 19.80
CA GLY A 1182 -40.43 72.08 20.97
C GLY A 1182 -39.29 71.10 21.28
N THR A 1183 -38.53 71.38 22.33
CA THR A 1183 -37.45 70.54 22.93
C THR A 1183 -37.76 70.28 24.41
N GLN A 1184 -37.25 69.17 24.99
CA GLN A 1184 -36.84 69.07 26.41
C GLN A 1184 -36.02 67.77 26.64
N THR A 1185 -34.72 67.82 26.99
CA THR A 1185 -34.07 67.78 28.36
C THR A 1185 -33.93 66.36 28.96
N ASP A 1186 -32.89 65.99 29.73
CA ASP A 1186 -31.87 66.80 30.44
C ASP A 1186 -30.50 66.07 30.64
N ASN A 1187 -29.54 66.70 31.34
CA ASN A 1187 -28.18 66.16 31.68
C ASN A 1187 -27.90 66.32 33.23
N PRO A 1188 -26.72 66.62 33.85
CA PRO A 1188 -25.31 66.81 33.44
C PRO A 1188 -24.21 66.11 34.33
N SER A 1189 -22.92 66.46 34.12
CA SER A 1189 -21.83 66.66 35.14
C SER A 1189 -21.03 65.46 35.72
N THR A 1190 -19.74 65.54 36.19
CA THR A 1190 -18.62 66.53 36.13
C THR A 1190 -17.27 65.98 36.68
N SER A 1191 -16.11 66.50 36.21
CA SER A 1191 -14.81 66.69 36.95
C SER A 1191 -14.00 65.45 37.46
N ASP A 1192 -12.68 65.46 37.77
CA ASP A 1192 -11.63 66.53 37.79
C ASP A 1192 -10.16 66.02 37.61
N SER A 1193 -9.22 66.97 37.48
CA SER A 1193 -7.72 67.02 37.56
C SER A 1193 -6.80 65.83 37.98
N GLY A 1194 -5.65 65.69 37.28
CA GLY A 1194 -4.33 66.18 37.80
C GLY A 1194 -3.10 65.24 38.04
N THR A 1195 -1.91 65.62 37.50
CA THR A 1195 -0.50 65.29 37.94
C THR A 1195 0.02 63.82 37.86
N GLN A 1196 1.30 63.44 37.67
CA GLN A 1196 2.65 64.01 37.35
C GLN A 1196 3.34 63.03 36.33
N ILE A 1197 4.07 63.44 35.28
CA ILE A 1197 5.50 63.81 35.16
C ILE A 1197 6.53 62.79 35.71
N GLU A 1198 7.23 62.05 34.83
CA GLU A 1198 8.71 62.12 34.66
C GLU A 1198 9.19 61.57 33.28
N LEU A 1199 10.48 61.70 32.96
CA LEU A 1199 11.17 61.61 31.64
C LEU A 1199 12.68 61.30 31.88
N PRO A 1200 13.66 61.32 30.92
CA PRO A 1200 13.66 61.42 29.43
C PRO A 1200 14.67 60.48 28.67
N LYS A 1201 14.77 60.63 27.32
CA LYS A 1201 15.96 60.44 26.43
C LYS A 1201 16.47 59.01 26.18
N GLU A 1202 17.25 58.70 25.12
CA GLU A 1202 17.85 59.43 23.96
C GLU A 1202 17.89 58.40 22.79
N GLU A 1203 17.56 58.63 21.51
CA GLU A 1203 17.95 59.62 20.48
C GLU A 1203 19.42 59.61 20.03
N GLU A 1204 19.71 58.92 18.89
CA GLU A 1204 20.54 59.31 17.71
C GLU A 1204 20.95 58.05 16.89
N LYS A 1205 20.72 57.97 15.56
CA LYS A 1205 21.56 58.43 14.40
C LYS A 1205 22.94 57.72 14.32
N GLN A 1206 23.56 57.46 13.17
CA GLN A 1206 23.22 57.61 11.74
C GLN A 1206 24.24 56.80 10.91
N SER A 1207 23.90 56.44 9.66
CA SER A 1207 24.76 56.81 8.52
C SER A 1207 24.01 56.70 7.19
N ASN A 1208 23.84 57.84 6.54
CA ASN A 1208 23.51 57.95 5.13
C ASN A 1208 24.82 58.20 4.35
N LYS A 1209 24.79 58.15 3.01
CA LYS A 1209 25.74 58.70 1.99
C LYS A 1209 26.21 57.69 0.93
N ASP A 1210 26.46 58.09 -0.32
CA ASP A 1210 26.37 59.42 -0.95
C ASP A 1210 26.08 59.28 -2.48
N ASN A 1211 25.19 60.13 -3.03
CA ASN A 1211 25.30 60.83 -4.34
C ASN A 1211 25.36 60.02 -5.69
N VAL A 1212 24.90 60.51 -6.86
CA VAL A 1212 24.23 61.77 -7.25
C VAL A 1212 23.47 61.62 -8.60
N LYS A 1213 22.45 62.49 -8.81
CA LYS A 1213 21.79 63.07 -10.03
C LYS A 1213 22.26 62.66 -11.46
N GLU A 1214 21.51 62.86 -12.56
CA GLU A 1214 20.47 63.87 -12.85
C GLU A 1214 19.51 63.47 -14.02
N GLN A 1215 18.38 64.19 -14.16
CA GLN A 1215 17.40 64.12 -15.29
C GLN A 1215 17.77 65.16 -16.40
N PRO A 1216 17.13 65.27 -17.63
CA PRO A 1216 15.67 65.20 -17.87
C PRO A 1216 15.07 64.81 -19.28
N LYS A 1217 13.79 64.40 -19.26
CA LYS A 1217 12.61 64.70 -20.16
C LYS A 1217 12.67 64.77 -21.72
N LYS A 1218 11.45 64.59 -22.30
CA LYS A 1218 10.93 65.04 -23.63
C LYS A 1218 11.32 64.18 -24.87
N GLU A 1219 10.53 64.07 -25.96
CA GLU A 1219 9.19 64.63 -26.31
C GLU A 1219 8.38 63.71 -27.30
N LEU A 1220 7.22 64.20 -27.79
CA LEU A 1220 6.22 63.53 -28.66
C LEU A 1220 6.75 63.00 -30.02
N GLY A 1221 6.02 62.03 -30.58
CA GLY A 1221 6.12 61.62 -31.99
C GLY A 1221 4.80 61.12 -32.60
N SER A 1222 3.88 62.04 -32.96
CA SER A 1222 2.59 61.70 -33.59
C SER A 1222 2.53 62.06 -35.09
N GLN A 1223 2.02 61.17 -35.93
CA GLN A 1223 1.41 61.56 -37.23
C GLN A 1223 0.14 60.75 -37.52
N ALA A 1224 -0.86 61.42 -38.08
CA ALA A 1224 -2.16 60.85 -38.42
C ALA A 1224 -2.66 61.35 -39.78
N LYS A 1225 -3.34 60.48 -40.55
CA LYS A 1225 -4.25 60.75 -41.69
C LYS A 1225 -4.62 59.42 -42.38
N ARG A 1226 -5.80 59.21 -42.97
CA ARG A 1226 -7.15 59.84 -42.82
C ARG A 1226 -8.14 59.06 -43.71
N ASN A 1227 -9.43 59.02 -43.33
CA ASN A 1227 -10.60 58.76 -44.22
C ASN A 1227 -10.74 57.33 -44.81
N LYS A 1228 -11.94 56.79 -45.14
CA LYS A 1228 -13.36 57.20 -44.95
C LYS A 1228 -14.29 55.99 -45.20
N LYS A 1229 -15.47 55.96 -44.52
CA LYS A 1229 -16.86 55.64 -44.98
C LYS A 1229 -17.09 54.55 -46.09
N VAL A 1230 -18.14 53.69 -46.09
CA VAL A 1230 -19.45 53.69 -45.38
C VAL A 1230 -20.15 52.29 -45.43
N LYS A 1231 -21.33 52.17 -44.78
CA LYS A 1231 -22.48 51.19 -44.84
C LYS A 1231 -22.60 50.31 -46.12
N GLU A 1232 -23.36 49.20 -46.17
CA GLU A 1232 -24.67 48.87 -45.53
C GLU A 1232 -24.98 47.34 -45.47
N GLN A 1233 -26.22 46.94 -45.16
CA GLN A 1233 -26.67 45.55 -44.91
C GLN A 1233 -27.21 44.82 -46.17
N SER A 1234 -27.09 43.47 -46.25
CA SER A 1234 -28.21 42.48 -46.46
C SER A 1234 -27.84 41.15 -47.16
N SER A 1235 -27.91 40.03 -46.42
CA SER A 1235 -28.47 38.69 -46.74
C SER A 1235 -28.48 38.03 -48.15
N VAL A 1236 -28.25 36.69 -48.15
CA VAL A 1236 -28.79 35.58 -49.02
C VAL A 1236 -27.84 34.83 -50.00
N GLN A 1237 -27.51 33.58 -49.62
CA GLN A 1237 -27.24 32.32 -50.38
C GLN A 1237 -26.04 32.12 -51.35
N SER A 1238 -25.68 30.82 -51.43
CA SER A 1238 -24.73 30.09 -52.30
C SER A 1238 -23.22 30.43 -52.19
N ASP A 1239 -22.28 29.49 -52.38
CA ASP A 1239 -22.39 28.07 -52.79
C ASP A 1239 -21.35 27.15 -52.09
N ALA A 1240 -21.45 25.83 -52.28
CA ALA A 1240 -20.69 24.83 -51.52
C ALA A 1240 -19.31 24.46 -52.09
N ALA A 1241 -18.33 24.20 -51.21
CA ALA A 1241 -17.05 23.57 -51.55
C ALA A 1241 -16.58 22.58 -50.46
N SER A 1242 -16.34 21.34 -50.88
CA SER A 1242 -16.06 20.18 -50.03
C SER A 1242 -14.67 20.14 -49.38
N VAL A 1243 -14.61 19.94 -48.07
CA VAL A 1243 -13.39 19.52 -47.34
C VAL A 1243 -13.40 18.00 -47.14
N LYS A 1244 -12.22 17.36 -47.25
CA LYS A 1244 -12.08 15.90 -47.27
C LYS A 1244 -12.20 15.29 -45.87
N ARG A 1245 -12.87 14.13 -45.79
CA ARG A 1245 -12.76 13.19 -44.66
C ARG A 1245 -11.56 12.24 -44.82
N LEU A 1246 -11.19 11.63 -43.69
CA LEU A 1246 -10.54 10.32 -43.45
C LEU A 1246 -9.13 10.37 -42.83
N PRO A 1247 -8.74 9.36 -42.02
CA PRO A 1247 -9.49 8.15 -41.63
C PRO A 1247 -9.92 8.10 -40.15
N LYS A 1248 -10.71 7.09 -39.78
CA LYS A 1248 -10.86 6.63 -38.38
C LYS A 1248 -9.75 5.63 -38.04
N THR A 1249 -9.24 5.69 -36.82
CA THR A 1249 -8.45 4.65 -36.12
C THR A 1249 -8.73 4.82 -34.62
N GLY A 1250 -9.01 3.79 -33.82
CA GLY A 1250 -9.30 2.37 -34.10
C GLY A 1250 -9.82 1.73 -32.80
N ASN A 1251 -10.41 0.53 -32.85
CA ASN A 1251 -10.87 -0.12 -31.61
C ASN A 1251 -9.66 -0.48 -30.72
N GLN A 1252 -9.65 -0.04 -29.46
CA GLN A 1252 -8.90 -0.70 -28.41
C GLN A 1252 -9.79 -1.77 -27.76
N ALA A 1253 -9.69 -2.97 -28.31
CA ALA A 1253 -9.78 -4.20 -27.52
C ALA A 1253 -8.34 -4.75 -27.36
N ASP A 1254 -8.16 -5.78 -26.53
CA ASP A 1254 -6.89 -6.49 -26.33
C ASP A 1254 -5.76 -5.72 -25.59
N GLN A 1255 -6.11 -4.94 -24.57
CA GLN A 1255 -5.20 -4.65 -23.43
C GLN A 1255 -5.95 -4.69 -22.08
N ALA A 1256 -6.34 -5.90 -21.65
CA ALA A 1256 -6.89 -6.15 -20.32
C ALA A 1256 -6.64 -7.61 -19.88
N LEU A 1257 -5.48 -7.86 -19.26
CA LEU A 1257 -5.22 -9.11 -18.52
C LEU A 1257 -4.07 -8.91 -17.52
N LEU A 1258 -4.13 -9.60 -16.37
CA LEU A 1258 -3.06 -9.77 -15.38
C LEU A 1258 -2.60 -8.51 -14.60
N LEU A 1259 -3.45 -8.07 -13.68
CA LEU A 1259 -3.03 -7.54 -12.37
C LEU A 1259 -4.18 -7.79 -11.37
N SER A 1260 -4.00 -8.76 -10.48
CA SER A 1260 -4.94 -9.12 -9.40
C SER A 1260 -4.25 -10.07 -8.40
N GLY A 1261 -4.47 -9.90 -7.09
CA GLY A 1261 -3.89 -10.82 -6.10
C GLY A 1261 -3.84 -10.30 -4.66
N PHE A 1262 -4.98 -10.07 -4.02
CA PHE A 1262 -5.11 -9.96 -2.57
C PHE A 1262 -6.49 -10.44 -2.11
N ALA A 1263 -6.63 -10.68 -0.80
CA ALA A 1263 -7.76 -11.31 -0.10
C ALA A 1263 -7.89 -12.84 -0.28
N SER A 1264 -8.23 -13.51 0.84
CA SER A 1264 -8.27 -14.97 0.98
C SER A 1264 -9.47 -15.37 1.85
N ILE A 1265 -10.25 -16.35 1.41
CA ILE A 1265 -11.40 -16.91 2.15
C ILE A 1265 -11.32 -18.45 2.11
N GLY A 1266 -11.70 -19.10 3.22
CA GLY A 1266 -11.65 -20.55 3.40
C GLY A 1266 -12.75 -21.33 2.65
N LEU A 1267 -12.63 -22.67 2.64
CA LEU A 1267 -13.56 -23.54 1.91
C LEU A 1267 -14.85 -23.85 2.66
N SER A 1268 -15.92 -24.09 1.89
CA SER A 1268 -17.04 -24.96 2.26
C SER A 1268 -17.60 -25.62 0.99
N ALA A 1269 -17.67 -26.96 0.95
CA ALA A 1269 -18.06 -27.71 -0.25
C ALA A 1269 -19.58 -28.04 -0.27
N GLY A 1270 -20.25 -27.85 -1.42
CA GLY A 1270 -21.72 -27.69 -1.45
C GLY A 1270 -22.53 -28.30 -2.61
N ILE A 1271 -22.05 -29.34 -3.30
CA ILE A 1271 -22.84 -30.29 -4.14
C ILE A 1271 -23.55 -29.74 -5.42
N PHE A 1272 -23.44 -30.53 -6.50
CA PHE A 1272 -24.16 -30.38 -7.78
C PHE A 1272 -25.67 -30.11 -7.67
N PHE A 1273 -26.18 -29.18 -8.49
CA PHE A 1273 -27.38 -29.47 -9.29
C PHE A 1273 -27.33 -28.83 -10.69
N LYS A 1274 -27.97 -29.49 -11.67
CA LYS A 1274 -27.80 -29.25 -13.12
C LYS A 1274 -29.15 -28.92 -13.77
N ARG A 1275 -29.36 -27.69 -14.25
CA ARG A 1275 -30.50 -27.34 -15.13
C ARG A 1275 -30.20 -26.21 -16.12
N LYS A 1276 -31.15 -25.97 -17.03
CA LYS A 1276 -30.99 -25.24 -18.30
C LYS A 1276 -31.93 -24.02 -18.39
N LYS A 1277 -31.57 -23.15 -19.35
CA LYS A 1277 -32.44 -22.39 -20.27
C LYS A 1277 -33.08 -21.09 -19.77
N GLU A 1278 -32.86 -20.07 -20.62
CA GLU A 1278 -33.78 -19.00 -21.03
C GLU A 1278 -34.23 -17.99 -19.95
N GLN A 1279 -34.25 -16.68 -20.22
CA GLN A 1279 -34.14 -15.99 -21.53
C GLN A 1279 -32.83 -15.22 -21.74
#